data_AF-A0A9P6ICG2-F1
#
_entry.id   AF-A0A9P6ICG2-F1
#
_cell.length_a   1.000
_cell.length_b   1.000
_cell.length_c   1.000
_cell.angle_alpha   90.00
_cell.angle_beta   90.00
_cell.angle_gamma   90.00
#
_symmetry.space_group_name_H-M   'P 1'
#
loop_
_entity.id
_entity.type
_entity.pdbx_description
1 polymer ?
#
loop_
_entity_poly.entity_id
_entity_poly.type
_entity_poly.pdbx_seq_one_letter_code
_entity_poly.pdbx_strand_id
1 'polypeptide(L)'
;MKFFSRAGALAALLAASPLLDGAAAQSSSPTTITDSKTGIIFNSWSATNAQTAGGITYGFALPQNGLTTDVNEYIGYLQCASKNGQGTGWCGISLGGTMTNKLLLMAWPNGADILTSFRWTSGYDMPAVYAGDAKLTQISSTINATHYTLIYRCQNCFQWNHNGATGGVSTSAKSLVLGWAQAFTSPTNPSCPANINLIQHENQNIHGTSIDANIANPSYSAWAALATKTATGNCGGSGTATTSVPTATATAGPTGVPVPSQTYDYIVVGAGAGGIPLADKLSEAGKSVLLIEKGPPSSGRWGGTMKPAWLEGTNLTRFDVPGLCNEIWENSAGVACQDTDQMAGCLLGGGTAINAALWWKPYNLDWDYNFPSGWKSSDVAAATSRVFSRIPGTTTPSQDGKVYLTAGRDVITGGLKAGGWNEIDLNANPNSKNRTVGKTPYMYSGGERGGPMATYLVSASKRSNFKLWMNTAVKRVVRSGGHITGIEVEPYLNGGYKGTVNVTPISGRVILAAGTFGSAKVLMRSGIGPKDQLDVVKSSTDGPTMIADSSWITLPVGYNLEDHTNTDTVVSHPSVEFYDFYEAYDAPNVTDKNAYLQKRSGILAQSAPNIGPLFFEELKGADGITRQLQYTARMEGSLGAPNGKSITISQYLGRGATSRGRMTIQANLGTVVSTVPYLRDKNDVEAVIKGIENLQASLKNVPNLTWLFPEPGTTVRDFVNNMLVSYSNRRANHWIGTNKLGTADGRNGGDAVVDLNTKVYGTDNLFVVDASIFPGMVTTNPSSYIVVASEHAAAKILALATSKAGALYDQCGGSTWNGSFQCAANLKCTVKDSYYSQPRRVPRRPSVPIRALPRLHDATRAAMSRYPPAITLGFSGGVVVVVSMTAMEAQGRVYPGLRDQWSTSSVFLVIPSRPFLRDHAAHVETMPSFKALLGAGLAATAVFASPIQSLDFTGNLAPRADPSLTGYLGAFFLGADPYVYLYLSNGNNPTSYRALNSGSPVIKPTKGTGGVRDPAIIEGGGAEKGKKWYIVGTDLDIGKTTWDAAQRQGSKGIFVWESTDLVNWSGERLVVVENSSAGMVWAPEAIWDPSKGQYLVHWASKFYPSSDPNHTGAPGPIVIRYAYTSDFRTFSAPQTYIDKSPTNIIDLNILPTSSDGKSFVRFLKDESLKTVFVEVSTTGLFGTWTRPGGSSAIIQSSVEGPASFWDNQVAGRAHVLLDFYGADGYRPYETGNVASNSGWTASSRTGFPSGLRHGSVLPINQTLYDALGRRWG
;
A
#
# COMPACT_ATOMS: atom_id res chain seq x y z
N MET A 1 -11.52 72.29 -9.00
CA MET A 1 -11.76 73.26 -10.10
C MET A 1 -11.92 72.50 -11.43
N LYS A 2 -12.40 73.16 -12.49
CA LYS A 2 -12.46 72.64 -13.88
C LYS A 2 -11.38 73.30 -14.75
N PHE A 3 -11.24 72.82 -15.99
CA PHE A 3 -10.46 73.40 -17.11
C PHE A 3 -8.93 73.27 -16.97
N PHE A 4 -8.12 73.18 -18.03
CA PHE A 4 -8.29 73.03 -19.51
C PHE A 4 -7.14 72.08 -19.99
N SER A 5 -6.97 71.58 -21.22
CA SER A 5 -7.56 71.85 -22.55
C SER A 5 -7.65 70.56 -23.41
N ARG A 6 -8.18 70.67 -24.64
CA ARG A 6 -8.18 69.60 -25.65
C ARG A 6 -7.04 69.79 -26.66
N ALA A 7 -6.18 68.79 -26.82
CA ALA A 7 -5.47 68.46 -28.07
C ALA A 7 -4.95 67.01 -27.98
N GLY A 8 -4.95 66.19 -29.02
CA GLY A 8 -5.49 66.41 -30.36
C GLY A 8 -4.92 65.42 -31.39
N ALA A 9 -5.52 64.23 -31.48
CA ALA A 9 -5.40 63.28 -32.60
C ALA A 9 -4.00 63.11 -33.27
N LEU A 10 -3.12 62.28 -32.67
CA LEU A 10 -2.09 61.55 -33.45
C LEU A 10 -1.68 60.20 -32.83
N ALA A 11 -1.66 60.08 -31.50
CA ALA A 11 -1.28 58.85 -30.80
C ALA A 11 -2.27 57.67 -30.93
N ALA A 12 -3.41 57.85 -31.60
CA ALA A 12 -4.48 56.85 -31.73
C ALA A 12 -4.24 55.80 -32.85
N LEU A 13 -3.06 55.78 -33.48
CA LEU A 13 -2.78 54.99 -34.69
C LEU A 13 -1.55 54.07 -34.60
N LEU A 14 -0.84 54.03 -33.47
CA LEU A 14 0.34 53.17 -33.27
C LEU A 14 0.28 52.26 -32.03
N ALA A 15 -0.84 52.24 -31.30
CA ALA A 15 -1.07 51.32 -30.17
C ALA A 15 -1.47 49.89 -30.61
N ALA A 16 -1.00 49.43 -31.78
CA ALA A 16 -1.46 48.22 -32.46
C ALA A 16 -0.31 47.37 -33.05
N SER A 17 0.85 47.33 -32.37
CA SER A 17 1.94 46.36 -32.54
C SER A 17 2.87 46.54 -31.33
N PRO A 18 2.84 45.66 -30.30
CA PRO A 18 3.00 44.22 -30.48
C PRO A 18 1.96 43.38 -29.71
N LEU A 19 0.88 42.99 -30.39
CA LEU A 19 0.00 41.87 -30.02
C LEU A 19 0.07 40.73 -31.07
N LEU A 20 1.13 40.75 -31.87
CA LEU A 20 1.38 39.86 -33.00
C LEU A 20 2.80 39.29 -32.95
N ASP A 21 3.08 38.54 -31.89
CA ASP A 21 3.83 37.30 -32.02
C ASP A 21 3.43 36.33 -30.90
N GLY A 22 3.30 35.04 -31.23
CA GLY A 22 2.67 34.03 -30.36
C GLY A 22 1.19 33.75 -30.68
N ALA A 23 0.48 34.68 -31.33
CA ALA A 23 -0.83 34.44 -31.95
C ALA A 23 -0.71 33.73 -33.31
N ALA A 24 0.16 32.72 -33.40
CA ALA A 24 0.18 31.78 -34.52
C ALA A 24 -1.07 30.89 -34.42
N ALA A 25 -2.19 31.38 -34.95
CA ALA A 25 -3.48 30.71 -34.91
C ALA A 25 -3.45 29.42 -35.75
N GLN A 26 -3.01 28.32 -35.14
CA GLN A 26 -3.47 26.98 -35.51
C GLN A 26 -4.96 26.87 -35.16
N SER A 27 -5.78 27.56 -35.94
CA SER A 27 -7.14 27.12 -36.23
C SER A 27 -7.01 25.69 -36.77
N SER A 28 -7.26 24.71 -35.92
CA SER A 28 -7.31 23.31 -36.32
C SER A 28 -8.55 23.16 -37.21
N SER A 29 -8.34 23.22 -38.53
CA SER A 29 -9.42 23.10 -39.50
C SER A 29 -10.28 21.88 -39.17
N PRO A 30 -11.61 22.04 -39.06
CA PRO A 30 -12.47 21.03 -38.47
C PRO A 30 -12.41 19.74 -39.28
N THR A 31 -12.15 18.63 -38.60
CA THR A 31 -12.24 17.31 -39.22
C THR A 31 -13.70 16.87 -39.24
N THR A 32 -14.21 16.50 -40.41
CA THR A 32 -15.60 16.05 -40.54
C THR A 32 -15.72 14.59 -40.11
N ILE A 33 -16.50 14.32 -39.07
CA ILE A 33 -16.85 12.95 -38.63
C ILE A 33 -18.32 12.72 -38.91
N THR A 34 -18.66 11.58 -39.53
CA THR A 34 -20.04 11.08 -39.61
C THR A 34 -20.17 9.89 -38.67
N ASP A 35 -21.08 9.93 -37.70
CA ASP A 35 -21.33 8.76 -36.86
C ASP A 35 -22.07 7.67 -37.63
N SER A 36 -21.43 6.50 -37.75
CA SER A 36 -21.93 5.33 -38.45
C SER A 36 -23.27 4.77 -37.94
N LYS A 37 -23.70 5.09 -36.71
CA LYS A 37 -24.95 4.57 -36.12
C LYS A 37 -26.13 5.53 -36.30
N THR A 38 -25.90 6.84 -36.18
CA THR A 38 -26.94 7.88 -36.18
C THR A 38 -27.00 8.69 -37.48
N GLY A 39 -25.97 8.61 -38.32
CA GLY A 39 -25.84 9.41 -39.55
C GLY A 39 -25.57 10.90 -39.32
N ILE A 40 -25.28 11.31 -38.08
CA ILE A 40 -25.02 12.71 -37.73
C ILE A 40 -23.62 13.11 -38.18
N ILE A 41 -23.51 14.26 -38.85
CA ILE A 41 -22.26 14.84 -39.33
C ILE A 41 -21.83 15.96 -38.38
N PHE A 42 -20.57 15.91 -37.94
CA PHE A 42 -19.97 16.86 -37.00
C PHE A 42 -18.74 17.55 -37.62
N ASN A 43 -18.56 18.84 -37.33
CA ASN A 43 -17.21 19.40 -37.24
C ASN A 43 -16.59 18.90 -35.93
N SER A 44 -15.35 18.41 -35.99
CA SER A 44 -14.69 17.84 -34.80
C SER A 44 -13.20 18.13 -34.76
N TRP A 45 -12.68 18.14 -33.53
CA TRP A 45 -11.30 18.42 -33.20
C TRP A 45 -10.82 17.38 -32.19
N SER A 46 -9.54 16.99 -32.30
CA SER A 46 -8.96 15.95 -31.47
C SER A 46 -7.64 16.41 -30.87
N ALA A 47 -7.45 16.16 -29.57
CA ALA A 47 -6.13 16.17 -28.98
C ALA A 47 -5.48 14.79 -29.18
N THR A 48 -4.23 14.81 -29.67
CA THR A 48 -3.47 13.60 -30.00
C THR A 48 -2.96 12.87 -28.76
N ASN A 49 -2.48 11.64 -28.93
CA ASN A 49 -1.77 10.88 -27.89
C ASN A 49 -0.57 11.61 -27.26
N ALA A 50 0.00 12.61 -27.94
CA ALA A 50 1.08 13.46 -27.42
C ALA A 50 0.59 14.61 -26.52
N GLN A 51 -0.71 14.91 -26.53
CA GLN A 51 -1.36 15.97 -25.75
C GLN A 51 -2.20 15.42 -24.59
N THR A 52 -2.72 14.19 -24.72
CA THR A 52 -3.27 13.40 -23.60
C THR A 52 -3.29 11.92 -23.99
N ALA A 53 -3.00 11.02 -23.04
CA ALA A 53 -2.88 9.59 -23.34
C ALA A 53 -4.24 8.99 -23.77
N GLY A 54 -4.25 8.26 -24.89
CA GLY A 54 -5.47 7.79 -25.55
C GLY A 54 -6.19 8.86 -26.39
N GLY A 55 -5.82 10.14 -26.26
CA GLY A 55 -6.47 11.26 -26.94
C GLY A 55 -7.82 11.65 -26.35
N ILE A 56 -8.42 12.68 -26.94
CA ILE A 56 -9.83 13.08 -26.73
C ILE A 56 -10.31 13.73 -28.04
N THR A 57 -11.54 13.42 -28.46
CA THR A 57 -12.18 13.98 -29.66
C THR A 57 -13.53 14.57 -29.27
N TYR A 58 -13.77 15.82 -29.64
CA TYR A 58 -15.05 16.49 -29.43
C TYR A 58 -15.48 17.19 -30.72
N GLY A 59 -16.78 17.34 -30.90
CA GLY A 59 -17.33 17.96 -32.12
C GLY A 59 -18.75 18.44 -31.93
N PHE A 60 -19.21 19.26 -32.88
CA PHE A 60 -20.53 19.87 -32.86
C PHE A 60 -21.21 19.75 -34.22
N ALA A 61 -22.54 19.73 -34.19
CA ALA A 61 -23.44 19.97 -35.31
C ALA A 61 -24.46 21.03 -34.88
N LEU A 62 -24.85 21.90 -35.81
CA LEU A 62 -25.71 23.07 -35.60
C LEU A 62 -26.96 23.02 -36.50
N PRO A 63 -28.04 23.75 -36.13
CA PRO A 63 -29.11 24.09 -37.06
C PRO A 63 -28.59 24.68 -38.38
N GLN A 64 -29.35 24.52 -39.47
CA GLN A 64 -29.00 25.00 -40.81
C GLN A 64 -28.65 26.51 -40.86
N ASN A 65 -29.25 27.33 -39.99
CA ASN A 65 -28.99 28.77 -39.86
C ASN A 65 -27.85 29.12 -38.87
N GLY A 66 -27.18 28.15 -38.24
CA GLY A 66 -26.15 28.39 -37.22
C GLY A 66 -24.91 29.15 -37.71
N LEU A 67 -24.65 29.15 -39.02
CA LEU A 67 -23.55 29.90 -39.67
C LEU A 67 -23.97 31.32 -40.13
N THR A 68 -25.22 31.72 -39.95
CA THR A 68 -25.76 33.03 -40.37
C THR A 68 -26.46 33.79 -39.23
N THR A 69 -26.91 33.09 -38.21
CA THR A 69 -27.53 33.63 -36.99
C THR A 69 -27.06 32.82 -35.79
N ASP A 70 -26.82 33.48 -34.66
CA ASP A 70 -26.34 32.79 -33.45
C ASP A 70 -27.42 31.86 -32.89
N VAL A 71 -27.06 30.59 -32.69
CA VAL A 71 -27.91 29.56 -32.10
C VAL A 71 -27.51 29.30 -30.65
N ASN A 72 -28.48 29.02 -29.78
CA ASN A 72 -28.21 28.64 -28.39
C ASN A 72 -28.25 27.11 -28.14
N GLU A 73 -28.31 26.30 -29.20
CA GLU A 73 -28.29 24.84 -29.09
C GLU A 73 -27.39 24.18 -30.14
N TYR A 74 -26.95 22.96 -29.84
CA TYR A 74 -26.12 22.13 -30.71
C TYR A 74 -26.33 20.64 -30.40
N ILE A 75 -25.87 19.77 -31.31
CA ILE A 75 -25.64 18.34 -31.01
C ILE A 75 -24.14 18.13 -30.89
N GLY A 76 -23.69 17.60 -29.75
CA GLY A 76 -22.29 17.35 -29.44
C GLY A 76 -21.89 15.89 -29.62
N TYR A 77 -20.68 15.69 -30.10
CA TYR A 77 -19.92 14.44 -30.04
C TYR A 77 -18.82 14.59 -29.00
N LEU A 78 -18.60 13.58 -28.17
CA LEU A 78 -17.53 13.56 -27.17
C LEU A 78 -17.01 12.12 -26.98
N GLN A 79 -15.78 11.85 -27.41
CA GLN A 79 -15.05 10.60 -27.20
C GLN A 79 -13.83 10.86 -26.34
N CYS A 80 -13.76 10.19 -25.20
CA CYS A 80 -12.72 10.37 -24.19
C CYS A 80 -12.04 9.04 -23.86
N ALA A 81 -10.76 9.08 -23.52
CA ALA A 81 -9.96 7.89 -23.27
C ALA A 81 -10.17 7.33 -21.86
N SER A 82 -10.03 6.01 -21.74
CA SER A 82 -10.13 5.28 -20.47
C SER A 82 -8.95 4.34 -20.28
N LYS A 83 -8.24 4.52 -19.16
CA LYS A 83 -6.99 3.81 -18.86
C LYS A 83 -7.28 2.35 -18.49
N ASN A 84 -6.52 1.42 -19.06
CA ASN A 84 -6.63 -0.03 -18.86
C ASN A 84 -8.01 -0.64 -19.22
N GLY A 85 -8.87 0.07 -19.94
CA GLY A 85 -10.14 -0.46 -20.44
C GLY A 85 -11.19 -0.84 -19.39
N GLN A 86 -11.10 -0.26 -18.19
CA GLN A 86 -12.02 -0.50 -17.07
C GLN A 86 -13.26 0.42 -17.07
N GLY A 87 -13.37 1.38 -18.00
CA GLY A 87 -14.42 2.38 -17.96
C GLY A 87 -14.24 3.37 -16.80
N THR A 88 -13.02 3.84 -16.59
CA THR A 88 -12.66 4.87 -15.59
C THR A 88 -12.20 6.17 -16.24
N GLY A 89 -12.22 7.26 -15.47
CA GLY A 89 -11.80 8.60 -15.86
C GLY A 89 -12.96 9.59 -15.94
N TRP A 90 -12.66 10.83 -16.34
CA TRP A 90 -13.63 11.84 -16.73
C TRP A 90 -13.02 12.79 -17.77
N CYS A 91 -13.88 13.45 -18.53
CA CYS A 91 -13.50 14.52 -19.42
C CYS A 91 -14.49 15.68 -19.36
N GLY A 92 -14.11 16.83 -19.89
CA GLY A 92 -14.98 17.99 -19.95
C GLY A 92 -14.59 18.99 -21.02
N ILE A 93 -15.55 19.85 -21.37
CA ILE A 93 -15.45 20.89 -22.39
C ILE A 93 -15.86 22.24 -21.77
N SER A 94 -15.05 23.27 -21.95
CA SER A 94 -15.46 24.66 -21.71
C SER A 94 -15.92 25.27 -23.04
N LEU A 95 -17.17 25.72 -23.09
CA LEU A 95 -17.80 26.24 -24.31
C LEU A 95 -17.39 27.68 -24.65
N GLY A 96 -16.49 28.29 -23.86
CA GLY A 96 -15.86 29.59 -24.15
C GLY A 96 -14.41 29.66 -23.68
N GLY A 97 -13.67 28.56 -23.85
CA GLY A 97 -12.23 28.48 -23.60
C GLY A 97 -11.86 28.25 -22.14
N THR A 98 -11.88 29.30 -21.32
CA THR A 98 -11.34 29.26 -19.94
C THR A 98 -12.18 28.36 -19.02
N MET A 99 -11.56 27.77 -18.00
CA MET A 99 -12.28 27.12 -16.90
C MET A 99 -13.17 28.10 -16.14
N THR A 100 -12.67 29.32 -15.89
CA THR A 100 -13.36 30.32 -15.08
C THR A 100 -14.37 31.14 -15.90
N ASN A 101 -15.52 31.39 -15.28
CA ASN A 101 -16.61 32.21 -15.78
C ASN A 101 -17.13 31.77 -17.17
N LYS A 102 -17.21 30.46 -17.42
CA LYS A 102 -17.78 29.81 -18.64
C LYS A 102 -18.68 28.65 -18.24
N LEU A 103 -19.59 28.24 -19.13
CA LEU A 103 -20.29 26.97 -18.97
C LEU A 103 -19.35 25.80 -19.26
N LEU A 104 -19.17 24.93 -18.27
CA LEU A 104 -18.41 23.69 -18.37
C LEU A 104 -19.38 22.53 -18.49
N LEU A 105 -19.19 21.66 -19.48
CA LEU A 105 -19.81 20.34 -19.52
C LEU A 105 -18.80 19.29 -19.07
N MET A 106 -19.21 18.39 -18.19
CA MET A 106 -18.43 17.23 -17.77
C MET A 106 -19.14 15.93 -18.12
N ALA A 107 -18.38 14.90 -18.49
CA ALA A 107 -18.87 13.55 -18.80
C ALA A 107 -17.94 12.47 -18.23
N TRP A 108 -18.51 11.40 -17.68
CA TRP A 108 -17.76 10.25 -17.16
C TRP A 108 -18.59 8.94 -17.23
N PRO A 109 -17.94 7.79 -17.41
CA PRO A 109 -18.58 6.48 -17.29
C PRO A 109 -19.00 6.18 -15.84
N ASN A 110 -20.20 5.60 -15.66
CA ASN A 110 -20.70 5.09 -14.39
C ASN A 110 -21.58 3.84 -14.65
N GLY A 111 -20.99 2.66 -14.49
CA GLY A 111 -21.63 1.40 -14.89
C GLY A 111 -21.66 1.26 -16.42
N ALA A 112 -22.83 0.94 -16.98
CA ALA A 112 -23.03 0.85 -18.43
C ALA A 112 -23.35 2.21 -19.09
N ASP A 113 -23.60 3.25 -18.30
CA ASP A 113 -23.99 4.58 -18.76
C ASP A 113 -22.85 5.59 -18.67
N ILE A 114 -22.96 6.67 -19.45
CA ILE A 114 -22.15 7.88 -19.30
C ILE A 114 -23.04 8.91 -18.61
N LEU A 115 -22.61 9.39 -17.44
CA LEU A 115 -23.27 10.47 -16.71
C LEU A 115 -22.60 11.82 -17.03
N THR A 116 -23.35 12.90 -16.86
CA THR A 116 -22.92 14.25 -17.22
C THR A 116 -23.37 15.29 -16.19
N SER A 117 -22.58 16.35 -16.00
CA SER A 117 -22.95 17.53 -15.21
C SER A 117 -22.57 18.80 -15.96
N PHE A 118 -23.44 19.79 -15.96
CA PHE A 118 -23.01 21.17 -16.18
C PHE A 118 -22.38 21.72 -14.89
N ARG A 119 -21.33 22.50 -15.05
CA ARG A 119 -20.49 23.02 -13.97
C ARG A 119 -20.04 24.45 -14.27
N TRP A 120 -19.76 25.21 -13.22
CA TRP A 120 -19.32 26.61 -13.31
C TRP A 120 -18.45 27.00 -12.11
N THR A 121 -17.50 27.90 -12.32
CA THR A 121 -16.65 28.46 -11.25
C THR A 121 -16.10 29.84 -11.65
N SER A 122 -15.82 30.68 -10.65
CA SER A 122 -15.06 31.93 -10.80
C SER A 122 -13.55 31.75 -10.59
N GLY A 123 -13.13 30.70 -9.87
CA GLY A 123 -11.73 30.37 -9.54
C GLY A 123 -11.28 29.01 -10.11
N TYR A 124 -10.03 28.63 -9.85
CA TYR A 124 -9.44 27.37 -10.35
C TYR A 124 -9.72 26.15 -9.43
N ASP A 125 -10.66 26.32 -8.51
CA ASP A 125 -11.12 25.34 -7.53
C ASP A 125 -12.21 24.40 -8.11
N MET A 126 -12.62 23.41 -7.32
CA MET A 126 -13.68 22.45 -7.66
C MET A 126 -14.98 23.18 -8.07
N PRO A 127 -15.46 23.04 -9.33
CA PRO A 127 -16.57 23.85 -9.81
C PRO A 127 -17.93 23.41 -9.27
N ALA A 128 -18.78 24.39 -8.95
CA ALA A 128 -20.15 24.18 -8.50
C ALA A 128 -21.07 23.71 -9.64
N VAL A 129 -22.24 23.16 -9.29
CA VAL A 129 -23.29 22.82 -10.26
C VAL A 129 -23.79 24.09 -10.94
N TYR A 130 -23.83 24.09 -12.28
CA TYR A 130 -24.39 25.21 -13.03
C TYR A 130 -25.92 25.25 -12.85
N ALA A 131 -26.43 26.33 -12.27
CA ALA A 131 -27.85 26.50 -11.91
C ALA A 131 -28.67 27.32 -12.94
N GLY A 132 -28.20 27.44 -14.19
CA GLY A 132 -28.96 28.05 -15.28
C GLY A 132 -29.79 27.04 -16.07
N ASP A 133 -30.24 27.45 -17.26
CA ASP A 133 -31.21 26.75 -18.10
C ASP A 133 -30.62 25.78 -19.13
N ALA A 134 -29.30 25.59 -19.12
CA ALA A 134 -28.60 24.63 -19.97
C ALA A 134 -29.04 23.18 -19.71
N LYS A 135 -29.46 22.47 -20.76
CA LYS A 135 -30.02 21.12 -20.67
C LYS A 135 -29.36 20.16 -21.66
N LEU A 136 -28.95 18.99 -21.16
CA LEU A 136 -28.39 17.90 -21.96
C LEU A 136 -29.40 16.75 -22.08
N THR A 137 -29.59 16.21 -23.28
CA THR A 137 -30.33 14.95 -23.50
C THR A 137 -29.52 14.06 -24.45
N GLN A 138 -29.35 12.77 -24.15
CA GLN A 138 -28.48 11.89 -24.92
C GLN A 138 -29.19 11.34 -26.18
N ILE A 139 -28.41 11.20 -27.25
CA ILE A 139 -28.78 10.47 -28.47
C ILE A 139 -28.21 9.06 -28.40
N SER A 140 -26.92 8.91 -28.06
CA SER A 140 -26.28 7.62 -27.90
C SER A 140 -25.10 7.68 -26.92
N SER A 141 -24.76 6.55 -26.33
CA SER A 141 -23.56 6.38 -25.51
C SER A 141 -22.96 4.99 -25.76
N THR A 142 -21.64 4.84 -25.64
CA THR A 142 -20.92 3.57 -25.82
C THR A 142 -19.64 3.59 -24.98
N ILE A 143 -19.35 2.51 -24.25
CA ILE A 143 -18.12 2.34 -23.45
C ILE A 143 -17.38 1.11 -23.99
N ASN A 144 -16.05 1.18 -24.12
CA ASN A 144 -15.22 0.06 -24.56
C ASN A 144 -13.86 0.04 -23.81
N ALA A 145 -13.01 -0.94 -24.13
CA ALA A 145 -11.72 -1.19 -23.47
C ALA A 145 -10.62 -0.13 -23.73
N THR A 146 -10.94 1.02 -24.35
CA THR A 146 -10.02 2.14 -24.58
C THR A 146 -10.68 3.51 -24.45
N HIS A 147 -11.98 3.62 -24.72
CA HIS A 147 -12.70 4.90 -24.79
C HIS A 147 -14.14 4.78 -24.27
N TYR A 148 -14.72 5.92 -23.90
CA TYR A 148 -16.16 6.12 -23.81
C TYR A 148 -16.58 7.28 -24.73
N THR A 149 -17.66 7.06 -25.49
CA THR A 149 -18.20 7.99 -26.49
C THR A 149 -19.64 8.33 -26.16
N LEU A 150 -19.97 9.62 -26.20
CA LEU A 150 -21.26 10.21 -25.95
C LEU A 150 -21.68 11.08 -27.15
N ILE A 151 -22.92 10.92 -27.62
CA ILE A 151 -23.58 11.84 -28.54
C ILE A 151 -24.81 12.41 -27.83
N TYR A 152 -24.95 13.73 -27.80
CA TYR A 152 -25.94 14.43 -26.99
C TYR A 152 -26.46 15.70 -27.66
N ARG A 153 -27.71 16.08 -27.41
CA ARG A 153 -28.22 17.43 -27.70
C ARG A 153 -28.00 18.32 -26.47
N CYS A 154 -27.46 19.51 -26.70
CA CYS A 154 -27.25 20.55 -25.71
C CYS A 154 -28.18 21.73 -26.03
N GLN A 155 -29.21 21.94 -25.23
CA GLN A 155 -30.15 23.05 -25.36
C GLN A 155 -29.73 24.16 -24.39
N ASN A 156 -29.80 25.41 -24.82
CA ASN A 156 -29.43 26.59 -24.03
C ASN A 156 -27.98 26.54 -23.49
N CYS A 157 -27.03 26.13 -24.34
CA CYS A 157 -25.64 25.86 -23.93
C CYS A 157 -24.59 26.85 -24.47
N PHE A 158 -24.91 27.67 -25.48
CA PHE A 158 -23.96 28.63 -26.04
C PHE A 158 -24.11 30.05 -25.49
N GLN A 159 -25.10 30.28 -24.62
CA GLN A 159 -25.27 31.48 -23.80
C GLN A 159 -25.53 31.01 -22.38
N TRP A 160 -24.87 31.61 -21.38
CA TRP A 160 -25.00 31.26 -19.97
C TRP A 160 -24.99 32.50 -19.08
N ASN A 161 -25.74 32.44 -17.99
CA ASN A 161 -25.62 33.33 -16.85
C ASN A 161 -25.53 32.49 -15.57
N HIS A 162 -24.65 32.87 -14.64
CA HIS A 162 -24.63 32.33 -13.27
C HIS A 162 -24.07 33.40 -12.33
N ASN A 163 -24.76 33.68 -11.22
CA ASN A 163 -24.35 34.65 -10.20
C ASN A 163 -23.92 36.03 -10.76
N GLY A 164 -24.57 36.49 -11.84
CA GLY A 164 -24.28 37.77 -12.52
C GLY A 164 -23.18 37.70 -13.58
N ALA A 165 -22.45 36.59 -13.69
CA ALA A 165 -21.47 36.36 -14.76
C ALA A 165 -22.16 35.82 -16.02
N THR A 166 -22.50 36.73 -16.93
CA THR A 166 -23.02 36.40 -18.26
C THR A 166 -21.89 36.14 -19.25
N GLY A 167 -22.06 35.17 -20.15
CA GLY A 167 -21.17 34.94 -21.28
C GLY A 167 -21.80 34.02 -22.33
N GLY A 168 -21.13 33.87 -23.46
CA GLY A 168 -21.58 33.00 -24.55
C GLY A 168 -20.63 32.98 -25.72
N VAL A 169 -21.03 32.31 -26.81
CA VAL A 169 -20.32 32.25 -28.09
C VAL A 169 -21.23 32.59 -29.26
N SER A 170 -20.64 33.13 -30.32
CA SER A 170 -21.31 33.53 -31.55
C SER A 170 -20.99 32.51 -32.66
N THR A 171 -21.98 31.71 -33.08
CA THR A 171 -21.79 30.71 -34.15
C THR A 171 -21.76 31.36 -35.54
N SER A 172 -22.45 32.49 -35.71
CA SER A 172 -22.41 33.29 -36.95
C SER A 172 -21.07 33.99 -37.19
N ALA A 173 -20.24 34.16 -36.14
CA ALA A 173 -18.84 34.55 -36.27
C ALA A 173 -17.92 33.44 -36.84
N LYS A 174 -18.44 32.22 -37.04
CA LYS A 174 -17.77 31.05 -37.65
C LYS A 174 -16.45 30.63 -36.97
N SER A 175 -16.31 30.99 -35.70
CA SER A 175 -15.15 30.68 -34.86
C SER A 175 -15.63 30.45 -33.43
N LEU A 176 -15.10 29.40 -32.78
CA LEU A 176 -15.39 29.04 -31.41
C LEU A 176 -14.09 29.00 -30.61
N VAL A 177 -14.11 29.49 -29.37
CA VAL A 177 -13.00 29.31 -28.42
C VAL A 177 -13.39 28.21 -27.44
N LEU A 178 -12.64 27.10 -27.46
CA LEU A 178 -13.01 25.86 -26.79
C LEU A 178 -11.88 25.42 -25.87
N GLY A 179 -12.24 25.08 -24.63
CA GLY A 179 -11.36 24.38 -23.69
C GLY A 179 -11.74 22.91 -23.61
N TRP A 180 -10.78 22.03 -23.38
CA TRP A 180 -11.02 20.63 -23.01
C TRP A 180 -10.14 20.21 -21.84
N ALA A 181 -10.60 19.21 -21.09
CA ALA A 181 -9.90 18.59 -19.98
C ALA A 181 -10.14 17.08 -19.94
N GLN A 182 -9.16 16.30 -19.47
CA GLN A 182 -9.26 14.85 -19.32
C GLN A 182 -8.45 14.34 -18.10
N ALA A 183 -9.01 13.36 -17.40
CA ALA A 183 -8.37 12.59 -16.31
C ALA A 183 -8.73 11.10 -16.44
N PHE A 184 -7.84 10.22 -15.98
CA PHE A 184 -8.06 8.77 -15.96
C PHE A 184 -8.54 8.26 -14.60
N THR A 185 -8.42 9.09 -13.56
CA THR A 185 -9.10 8.91 -12.27
C THR A 185 -10.56 9.33 -12.38
N SER A 186 -11.50 8.44 -12.03
CA SER A 186 -12.94 8.75 -12.05
C SER A 186 -13.33 9.78 -10.98
N PRO A 187 -14.46 10.51 -11.13
CA PRO A 187 -15.00 11.35 -10.06
C PRO A 187 -15.33 10.52 -8.83
N THR A 188 -15.15 11.10 -7.64
CA THR A 188 -15.70 10.53 -6.40
C THR A 188 -17.20 10.82 -6.31
N ASN A 189 -17.98 9.90 -5.75
CA ASN A 189 -19.46 9.90 -5.81
C ASN A 189 -20.03 9.95 -7.26
N PRO A 190 -19.53 9.14 -8.21
CA PRO A 190 -19.81 9.28 -9.64
C PRO A 190 -21.27 8.99 -10.02
N SER A 191 -22.04 8.32 -9.16
CA SER A 191 -23.47 8.08 -9.38
C SER A 191 -24.32 9.35 -9.24
N CYS A 192 -23.83 10.40 -8.57
CA CYS A 192 -24.56 11.63 -8.30
C CYS A 192 -23.95 12.85 -9.01
N PRO A 193 -24.40 13.21 -10.24
CA PRO A 193 -23.89 14.37 -10.98
C PRO A 193 -23.90 15.70 -10.22
N ALA A 194 -24.79 15.89 -9.25
CA ALA A 194 -24.83 17.08 -8.40
C ALA A 194 -23.69 17.12 -7.36
N ASN A 195 -23.38 15.97 -6.75
CA ASN A 195 -22.45 15.86 -5.61
C ASN A 195 -21.19 15.04 -5.93
N ILE A 196 -20.75 15.03 -7.19
CA ILE A 196 -19.41 14.54 -7.54
C ILE A 196 -18.34 15.44 -6.91
N ASN A 197 -17.19 14.86 -6.56
CA ASN A 197 -15.99 15.61 -6.22
C ASN A 197 -14.79 15.11 -7.03
N LEU A 198 -13.92 16.02 -7.46
CA LEU A 198 -12.90 15.83 -8.49
C LEU A 198 -11.52 16.18 -7.96
N ILE A 199 -10.52 15.39 -8.34
CA ILE A 199 -9.14 15.88 -8.39
C ILE A 199 -8.94 16.65 -9.70
N GLN A 200 -7.93 17.53 -9.75
CA GLN A 200 -7.60 18.30 -10.96
C GLN A 200 -7.34 17.37 -12.17
N HIS A 201 -7.76 17.82 -13.36
CA HIS A 201 -7.56 17.09 -14.61
C HIS A 201 -6.07 16.85 -14.92
N GLU A 202 -5.76 15.64 -15.40
CA GLU A 202 -4.38 15.23 -15.71
C GLU A 202 -3.84 15.92 -16.97
N ASN A 203 -4.72 16.28 -17.93
CA ASN A 203 -4.37 17.09 -19.10
C ASN A 203 -5.52 18.04 -19.47
N GLN A 204 -5.18 19.19 -20.08
CA GLN A 204 -6.13 20.18 -20.58
C GLN A 204 -5.53 21.00 -21.73
N ASN A 205 -6.36 21.67 -22.53
CA ASN A 205 -5.91 22.74 -23.43
C ASN A 205 -7.04 23.74 -23.76
N ILE A 206 -6.69 24.91 -24.27
CA ILE A 206 -7.60 25.95 -24.79
C ILE A 206 -7.15 26.34 -26.20
N HIS A 207 -8.09 26.48 -27.13
CA HIS A 207 -7.81 26.87 -28.52
C HIS A 207 -8.97 27.65 -29.14
N GLY A 208 -8.67 28.54 -30.08
CA GLY A 208 -9.65 29.09 -31.02
C GLY A 208 -9.69 28.21 -32.27
N THR A 209 -10.88 27.94 -32.79
CA THR A 209 -11.05 27.07 -33.97
C THR A 209 -12.16 27.55 -34.90
N SER A 210 -11.93 27.42 -36.21
CA SER A 210 -12.94 27.73 -37.24
C SER A 210 -13.97 26.62 -37.37
N ILE A 211 -15.21 26.99 -37.73
CA ILE A 211 -16.26 26.04 -38.14
C ILE A 211 -16.61 26.23 -39.62
N ASP A 212 -16.80 25.12 -40.33
CA ASP A 212 -17.03 25.10 -41.79
C ASP A 212 -18.50 24.80 -42.15
N ALA A 213 -18.79 24.69 -43.46
CA ALA A 213 -20.14 24.43 -43.95
C ALA A 213 -20.76 23.09 -43.49
N ASN A 214 -19.94 22.08 -43.14
CA ASN A 214 -20.41 20.77 -42.74
C ASN A 214 -21.05 20.77 -41.34
N ILE A 215 -20.81 21.82 -40.53
CA ILE A 215 -21.37 21.93 -39.18
C ILE A 215 -22.88 22.18 -39.18
N ALA A 216 -23.42 22.90 -40.17
CA ALA A 216 -24.79 23.39 -40.17
C ALA A 216 -25.61 22.66 -41.23
N ASN A 217 -26.50 21.78 -40.81
CA ASN A 217 -27.13 20.81 -41.70
C ASN A 217 -28.67 20.94 -41.73
N PRO A 218 -29.33 20.85 -42.91
CA PRO A 218 -30.79 20.78 -43.01
C PRO A 218 -31.39 19.62 -42.20
N SER A 219 -30.66 18.51 -42.03
CA SER A 219 -31.08 17.34 -41.25
C SER A 219 -31.02 17.56 -39.72
N TYR A 220 -30.48 18.68 -39.23
CA TYR A 220 -30.28 18.92 -37.79
C TYR A 220 -31.55 18.68 -36.96
N SER A 221 -32.71 19.17 -37.40
CA SER A 221 -33.96 19.02 -36.65
C SER A 221 -34.40 17.56 -36.50
N ALA A 222 -34.09 16.70 -37.48
CA ALA A 222 -34.33 15.26 -37.39
C ALA A 222 -33.33 14.57 -36.48
N TRP A 223 -32.04 14.95 -36.56
CA TRP A 223 -31.00 14.48 -35.63
C TRP A 223 -31.28 14.87 -34.18
N ALA A 224 -31.76 16.09 -33.95
CA ALA A 224 -32.11 16.64 -32.64
C ALA A 224 -33.34 15.95 -32.01
N ALA A 225 -34.18 15.31 -32.83
CA ALA A 225 -35.31 14.49 -32.38
C ALA A 225 -34.89 13.08 -31.92
N LEU A 226 -33.67 12.63 -32.24
CA LEU A 226 -33.10 11.37 -31.70
C LEU A 226 -32.70 11.49 -30.22
N ALA A 227 -32.67 12.70 -29.66
CA ALA A 227 -32.24 12.98 -28.30
C ALA A 227 -33.33 12.61 -27.27
N THR A 228 -33.48 11.31 -27.03
CA THR A 228 -34.55 10.71 -26.20
C THR A 228 -34.04 10.03 -24.93
N LYS A 229 -32.74 9.75 -24.82
CA LYS A 229 -32.17 9.08 -23.65
C LYS A 229 -31.79 10.08 -22.55
N THR A 230 -32.32 9.89 -21.36
CA THR A 230 -31.85 10.56 -20.13
C THR A 230 -31.11 9.55 -19.26
N ALA A 231 -29.83 9.80 -18.97
CA ALA A 231 -29.06 8.99 -18.03
C ALA A 231 -29.19 9.60 -16.62
N THR A 232 -30.02 8.99 -15.77
CA THR A 232 -30.36 9.52 -14.45
C THR A 232 -29.34 9.08 -13.40
N GLY A 233 -28.67 10.03 -12.78
CA GLY A 233 -27.82 9.77 -11.61
C GLY A 233 -28.64 9.56 -10.32
N ASN A 234 -28.16 8.69 -9.43
CA ASN A 234 -28.72 8.52 -8.09
C ASN A 234 -27.91 9.33 -7.07
N CYS A 235 -28.59 10.29 -6.44
CA CYS A 235 -28.01 11.20 -5.44
C CYS A 235 -28.37 10.89 -3.97
N GLY A 236 -29.13 9.82 -3.70
CA GLY A 236 -29.42 9.37 -2.32
C GLY A 236 -30.14 10.40 -1.45
N GLY A 237 -31.45 10.58 -1.66
CA GLY A 237 -32.27 11.47 -0.82
C GLY A 237 -32.31 11.00 0.64
N SER A 238 -32.36 11.94 1.59
CA SER A 238 -32.46 11.66 3.03
C SER A 238 -33.87 11.15 3.38
N GLY A 239 -34.08 9.83 3.27
CA GLY A 239 -35.36 9.20 3.57
C GLY A 239 -35.28 7.67 3.68
N THR A 240 -35.65 7.16 4.86
CA THR A 240 -36.13 5.80 5.20
C THR A 240 -35.42 4.59 4.58
N ALA A 241 -34.82 3.75 5.42
CA ALA A 241 -34.01 2.60 5.01
C ALA A 241 -34.77 1.55 4.18
N THR A 242 -34.22 1.22 3.01
CA THR A 242 -34.34 -0.10 2.36
C THR A 242 -32.94 -0.56 1.91
N THR A 243 -32.70 -1.86 1.99
CA THR A 243 -31.33 -2.44 1.89
C THR A 243 -30.90 -2.71 0.45
N SER A 244 -30.02 -1.85 -0.09
CA SER A 244 -29.24 -2.13 -1.30
C SER A 244 -27.78 -1.75 -1.09
N VAL A 245 -26.85 -2.65 -1.48
CA VAL A 245 -25.41 -2.51 -1.19
C VAL A 245 -24.78 -1.36 -2.00
N PRO A 246 -24.06 -0.40 -1.36
CA PRO A 246 -23.29 0.61 -2.09
C PRO A 246 -22.15 -0.03 -2.88
N THR A 247 -22.17 0.10 -4.20
CA THR A 247 -21.05 -0.36 -5.06
C THR A 247 -19.99 0.74 -5.10
N ALA A 248 -18.76 0.41 -4.71
CA ALA A 248 -17.71 1.38 -4.41
C ALA A 248 -17.20 2.15 -5.64
N THR A 249 -16.81 3.41 -5.43
CA THR A 249 -16.00 4.17 -6.39
C THR A 249 -14.55 3.69 -6.33
N ALA A 250 -13.87 3.60 -7.47
CA ALA A 250 -12.46 3.22 -7.54
C ALA A 250 -11.53 4.37 -7.09
N THR A 251 -11.26 4.46 -5.79
CA THR A 251 -10.03 5.08 -5.28
C THR A 251 -8.81 4.35 -5.84
N ALA A 252 -7.69 5.05 -6.02
CA ALA A 252 -6.42 4.40 -6.34
C ALA A 252 -6.05 3.43 -5.20
N GLY A 253 -5.88 2.15 -5.54
CA GLY A 253 -5.58 1.10 -4.57
C GLY A 253 -4.25 1.31 -3.84
N PRO A 254 -4.09 0.73 -2.63
CA PRO A 254 -2.92 0.97 -1.78
C PRO A 254 -1.60 0.59 -2.47
N THR A 255 -0.57 1.41 -2.23
CA THR A 255 0.75 1.23 -2.83
C THR A 255 1.52 0.08 -2.17
N GLY A 256 1.87 -0.92 -2.98
CA GLY A 256 2.46 -2.17 -2.50
C GLY A 256 3.96 -2.29 -2.74
N VAL A 257 4.70 -2.73 -1.73
CA VAL A 257 6.12 -3.06 -1.78
C VAL A 257 6.30 -4.42 -2.47
N PRO A 258 7.20 -4.57 -3.45
CA PRO A 258 7.50 -5.88 -4.03
C PRO A 258 8.00 -6.88 -2.98
N VAL A 259 7.48 -8.11 -3.01
CA VAL A 259 7.96 -9.19 -2.13
C VAL A 259 9.46 -9.45 -2.33
N PRO A 260 10.28 -9.47 -1.25
CA PRO A 260 11.69 -9.86 -1.32
C PRO A 260 11.88 -11.32 -1.73
N SER A 261 13.05 -11.64 -2.30
CA SER A 261 13.43 -13.00 -2.73
C SER A 261 13.76 -13.98 -1.57
N GLN A 262 13.61 -13.56 -0.31
CA GLN A 262 13.85 -14.40 0.86
C GLN A 262 12.77 -15.48 1.02
N THR A 263 13.20 -16.70 1.34
CA THR A 263 12.31 -17.81 1.76
C THR A 263 12.28 -17.96 3.28
N TYR A 264 11.21 -18.55 3.80
CA TYR A 264 11.03 -18.80 5.23
C TYR A 264 10.61 -20.25 5.52
N ASP A 265 11.12 -20.84 6.60
CA ASP A 265 10.75 -22.18 7.04
C ASP A 265 9.29 -22.23 7.52
N TYR A 266 8.81 -21.12 8.07
CA TYR A 266 7.41 -20.93 8.45
C TYR A 266 6.90 -19.57 8.00
N ILE A 267 5.74 -19.55 7.35
CA ILE A 267 4.98 -18.33 7.12
C ILE A 267 3.64 -18.44 7.86
N VAL A 268 3.44 -17.58 8.84
CA VAL A 268 2.23 -17.51 9.67
C VAL A 268 1.36 -16.35 9.19
N VAL A 269 0.08 -16.62 8.95
CA VAL A 269 -0.84 -15.67 8.31
C VAL A 269 -1.91 -15.22 9.31
N GLY A 270 -1.86 -13.96 9.74
CA GLY A 270 -2.72 -13.36 10.75
C GLY A 270 -2.03 -13.26 12.11
N ALA A 271 -1.83 -12.05 12.61
CA ALA A 271 -1.20 -11.77 13.91
C ALA A 271 -2.22 -11.69 15.06
N GLY A 272 -3.17 -12.63 15.08
CA GLY A 272 -4.19 -12.75 16.12
C GLY A 272 -3.75 -13.61 17.33
N ALA A 273 -4.73 -14.01 18.14
CA ALA A 273 -4.55 -14.89 19.30
C ALA A 273 -3.85 -16.23 18.98
N GLY A 274 -4.03 -16.74 17.76
CA GLY A 274 -3.33 -17.95 17.29
C GLY A 274 -1.90 -17.64 16.78
N GLY A 275 -1.77 -16.70 15.84
CA GLY A 275 -0.55 -16.50 15.08
C GLY A 275 0.60 -15.82 15.83
N ILE A 276 0.33 -14.90 16.76
CA ILE A 276 1.39 -14.25 17.55
C ILE A 276 2.13 -15.29 18.43
N PRO A 277 1.45 -16.12 19.26
CA PRO A 277 2.13 -17.15 20.03
C PRO A 277 2.85 -18.18 19.16
N LEU A 278 2.24 -18.57 18.05
CA LEU A 278 2.79 -19.55 17.13
C LEU A 278 4.13 -19.09 16.52
N ALA A 279 4.17 -17.85 16.02
CA ALA A 279 5.37 -17.29 15.41
C ALA A 279 6.49 -17.05 16.43
N ASP A 280 6.16 -16.75 17.69
CA ASP A 280 7.13 -16.76 18.79
C ASP A 280 7.73 -18.16 19.00
N LYS A 281 6.91 -19.20 19.24
CA LYS A 281 7.42 -20.56 19.52
C LYS A 281 8.22 -21.14 18.35
N LEU A 282 7.84 -20.86 17.10
CA LEU A 282 8.57 -21.32 15.92
C LEU A 282 9.91 -20.60 15.74
N SER A 283 9.98 -19.29 16.04
CA SER A 283 11.24 -18.54 15.97
C SER A 283 12.15 -18.81 17.17
N GLU A 284 11.59 -19.17 18.33
CA GLU A 284 12.31 -19.68 19.50
C GLU A 284 13.03 -21.00 19.19
N ALA A 285 12.45 -21.87 18.34
CA ALA A 285 13.07 -23.08 17.81
C ALA A 285 14.10 -22.82 16.68
N GLY A 286 14.59 -21.59 16.55
CA GLY A 286 15.65 -21.20 15.61
C GLY A 286 15.26 -21.21 14.12
N LYS A 287 13.97 -21.35 13.80
CA LYS A 287 13.48 -21.40 12.40
C LYS A 287 13.33 -20.01 11.83
N SER A 288 13.47 -19.86 10.51
CA SER A 288 13.13 -18.60 9.84
C SER A 288 11.60 -18.45 9.78
N VAL A 289 11.07 -17.39 10.40
CA VAL A 289 9.62 -17.17 10.55
C VAL A 289 9.23 -15.80 10.02
N LEU A 290 8.28 -15.77 9.10
CA LEU A 290 7.56 -14.57 8.70
C LEU A 290 6.14 -14.63 9.28
N LEU A 291 5.76 -13.60 10.03
CA LEU A 291 4.37 -13.32 10.42
C LEU A 291 3.83 -12.23 9.49
N ILE A 292 2.69 -12.47 8.83
CA ILE A 292 2.01 -11.48 7.99
C ILE A 292 0.69 -11.09 8.65
N GLU A 293 0.46 -9.79 8.79
CA GLU A 293 -0.78 -9.18 9.25
C GLU A 293 -1.41 -8.33 8.14
N LYS A 294 -2.73 -8.44 7.99
CA LYS A 294 -3.53 -7.68 7.02
C LYS A 294 -3.58 -6.21 7.39
N GLY A 295 -3.83 -5.91 8.67
CA GLY A 295 -4.06 -4.55 9.15
C GLY A 295 -2.82 -3.77 9.61
N PRO A 296 -3.05 -2.56 10.15
CA PRO A 296 -2.00 -1.67 10.65
C PRO A 296 -1.51 -2.06 12.06
N PRO A 297 -0.45 -1.39 12.56
CA PRO A 297 -0.13 -1.35 13.99
C PRO A 297 -1.34 -0.98 14.87
N SER A 298 -1.38 -1.53 16.08
CA SER A 298 -2.44 -1.29 17.07
C SER A 298 -1.90 -0.54 18.28
N SER A 299 -1.23 -1.26 19.20
CA SER A 299 -0.56 -0.72 20.40
C SER A 299 0.61 0.21 20.04
N GLY A 300 0.81 1.27 20.84
CA GLY A 300 1.88 2.26 20.63
C GLY A 300 3.28 1.65 20.64
N ARG A 301 3.48 0.60 21.45
CA ARG A 301 4.70 -0.26 21.44
C ARG A 301 5.11 -0.74 20.05
N TRP A 302 4.15 -0.91 19.14
CA TRP A 302 4.35 -1.43 17.79
C TRP A 302 4.22 -0.36 16.70
N GLY A 303 4.24 0.93 17.05
CA GLY A 303 4.06 2.04 16.13
C GLY A 303 2.60 2.41 15.89
N GLY A 304 1.69 2.01 16.77
CA GLY A 304 0.28 2.40 16.73
C GLY A 304 0.08 3.90 17.01
N THR A 305 -0.74 4.54 16.19
CA THR A 305 -1.01 6.00 16.27
C THR A 305 -2.45 6.35 16.64
N MET A 306 -3.41 5.43 16.49
CA MET A 306 -4.83 5.70 16.76
C MET A 306 -5.07 5.98 18.24
N LYS A 307 -5.37 7.23 18.59
CA LYS A 307 -5.59 7.65 19.99
C LYS A 307 -6.50 8.87 20.08
N PRO A 308 -7.23 9.06 21.19
CA PRO A 308 -7.86 10.34 21.50
C PRO A 308 -6.82 11.40 21.90
N ALA A 309 -7.17 12.67 21.73
CA ALA A 309 -6.26 13.81 21.94
C ALA A 309 -5.63 13.86 23.35
N TRP A 310 -6.28 13.29 24.37
CA TRP A 310 -5.75 13.27 25.74
C TRP A 310 -4.59 12.29 25.96
N LEU A 311 -4.32 11.39 25.01
CA LEU A 311 -3.14 10.51 24.97
C LEU A 311 -1.99 11.07 24.12
N GLU A 312 -2.11 12.28 23.56
CA GLU A 312 -1.04 12.86 22.77
C GLU A 312 0.23 13.14 23.58
N GLY A 313 1.38 13.06 22.90
CA GLY A 313 2.70 13.05 23.54
C GLY A 313 3.04 11.77 24.33
N THR A 314 2.14 10.78 24.40
CA THR A 314 2.39 9.49 25.05
C THR A 314 2.54 8.34 24.05
N ASN A 315 3.23 7.27 24.46
CA ASN A 315 3.32 6.02 23.70
C ASN A 315 2.11 5.08 23.90
N LEU A 316 0.94 5.63 24.28
CA LEU A 316 -0.32 4.91 24.40
C LEU A 316 -1.20 5.14 23.17
N THR A 317 -2.13 4.21 22.95
CA THR A 317 -3.18 4.25 21.92
C THR A 317 -4.54 3.88 22.53
N ARG A 318 -5.61 4.02 21.77
CA ARG A 318 -6.94 3.51 22.15
C ARG A 318 -6.98 1.99 22.41
N PHE A 319 -5.95 1.26 21.97
CA PHE A 319 -5.82 -0.18 22.21
C PHE A 319 -5.01 -0.49 23.47
N ASP A 320 -4.11 0.39 23.92
CA ASP A 320 -3.30 0.14 25.12
C ASP A 320 -4.09 0.35 26.42
N VAL A 321 -5.06 1.28 26.41
CA VAL A 321 -5.86 1.68 27.58
C VAL A 321 -7.07 0.73 27.78
N PRO A 322 -7.18 0.03 28.92
CA PRO A 322 -8.34 -0.82 29.23
C PRO A 322 -9.70 -0.11 29.09
N GLY A 323 -9.83 1.09 29.66
CA GLY A 323 -11.07 1.88 29.65
C GLY A 323 -11.51 2.39 28.28
N LEU A 324 -10.72 2.24 27.22
CA LEU A 324 -11.09 2.65 25.86
C LEU A 324 -11.53 1.47 24.97
N CYS A 325 -11.72 0.26 25.53
CA CYS A 325 -12.05 -0.89 24.69
C CYS A 325 -13.46 -0.87 24.07
N ASN A 326 -14.43 -0.18 24.66
CA ASN A 326 -15.78 -0.07 24.08
C ASN A 326 -15.87 0.87 22.86
N GLU A 327 -14.88 1.74 22.65
CA GLU A 327 -14.78 2.62 21.47
C GLU A 327 -14.85 1.86 20.14
N ILE A 328 -14.59 0.54 20.14
CA ILE A 328 -14.79 -0.32 18.97
C ILE A 328 -16.26 -0.41 18.50
N TRP A 329 -17.22 -0.16 19.38
CA TRP A 329 -18.65 -0.24 19.05
C TRP A 329 -19.21 1.06 18.49
N GLU A 330 -18.66 2.21 18.90
CA GLU A 330 -18.99 3.51 18.33
C GLU A 330 -18.17 3.79 17.07
N ASN A 331 -16.85 3.62 17.13
CA ASN A 331 -15.94 3.92 16.02
C ASN A 331 -14.99 2.75 15.70
N SER A 332 -15.41 1.90 14.76
CA SER A 332 -14.63 0.77 14.23
C SER A 332 -13.92 1.05 12.89
N ALA A 333 -13.99 2.27 12.38
CA ALA A 333 -13.46 2.62 11.06
C ALA A 333 -11.93 2.40 10.98
N GLY A 334 -11.48 1.66 9.97
CA GLY A 334 -10.06 1.28 9.80
C GLY A 334 -9.55 0.23 10.80
N VAL A 335 -10.38 -0.24 11.73
CA VAL A 335 -10.04 -1.21 12.78
C VAL A 335 -10.72 -2.57 12.55
N ALA A 336 -12.01 -2.55 12.19
CA ALA A 336 -12.76 -3.77 11.89
C ALA A 336 -12.47 -4.31 10.48
N CYS A 337 -12.59 -5.62 10.31
CA CYS A 337 -12.48 -6.30 9.03
C CYS A 337 -13.70 -5.99 8.13
N GLN A 338 -13.45 -5.44 6.95
CA GLN A 338 -14.51 -5.04 5.99
C GLN A 338 -15.01 -6.17 5.08
N ASP A 339 -14.46 -7.39 5.20
CA ASP A 339 -14.75 -8.55 4.36
C ASP A 339 -15.43 -9.71 5.12
N THR A 340 -16.15 -9.36 6.19
CA THR A 340 -17.03 -10.24 6.98
C THR A 340 -18.28 -9.45 7.41
N ASP A 341 -19.40 -10.13 7.66
CA ASP A 341 -20.61 -9.55 8.25
C ASP A 341 -20.57 -9.48 9.79
N GLN A 342 -19.49 -9.94 10.42
CA GLN A 342 -19.30 -9.96 11.87
C GLN A 342 -18.17 -9.03 12.36
N MET A 343 -18.21 -8.68 13.65
CA MET A 343 -17.10 -7.93 14.26
C MET A 343 -15.85 -8.81 14.38
N ALA A 344 -14.77 -8.38 13.73
CA ALA A 344 -13.42 -8.93 13.86
C ALA A 344 -12.39 -7.82 13.66
N GLY A 345 -11.31 -7.82 14.45
CA GLY A 345 -10.25 -6.82 14.33
C GLY A 345 -9.26 -7.16 13.22
N CYS A 346 -9.10 -6.27 12.25
CA CYS A 346 -8.11 -6.35 11.16
C CYS A 346 -6.98 -5.34 11.43
N LEU A 347 -6.16 -5.65 12.41
CA LEU A 347 -4.98 -4.91 12.88
C LEU A 347 -4.09 -5.84 13.73
N LEU A 348 -2.85 -5.43 14.02
CA LEU A 348 -1.91 -6.21 14.84
C LEU A 348 -2.56 -6.63 16.19
N GLY A 349 -2.49 -7.92 16.53
CA GLY A 349 -3.19 -8.51 17.69
C GLY A 349 -4.62 -8.99 17.41
N GLY A 350 -5.20 -8.61 16.27
CA GLY A 350 -6.55 -8.98 15.84
C GLY A 350 -7.60 -8.75 16.94
N GLY A 351 -8.43 -9.76 17.21
CA GLY A 351 -9.40 -9.71 18.31
C GLY A 351 -8.81 -9.41 19.71
N THR A 352 -7.53 -9.73 19.97
CA THR A 352 -6.90 -9.40 21.27
C THR A 352 -6.55 -7.92 21.42
N ALA A 353 -6.50 -7.15 20.32
CA ALA A 353 -6.32 -5.70 20.37
C ALA A 353 -7.62 -4.94 20.69
N ILE A 354 -8.79 -5.54 20.44
CA ILE A 354 -10.10 -4.85 20.55
C ILE A 354 -11.04 -5.43 21.61
N ASN A 355 -10.84 -6.66 22.08
CA ASN A 355 -11.74 -7.28 23.07
C ASN A 355 -11.65 -6.62 24.47
N ALA A 356 -12.59 -6.95 25.35
CA ALA A 356 -12.56 -6.62 26.78
C ALA A 356 -11.55 -7.47 27.60
N ALA A 357 -10.52 -8.03 26.96
CA ALA A 357 -9.35 -8.65 27.59
C ALA A 357 -9.59 -9.80 28.61
N LEU A 358 -10.81 -10.32 28.74
CA LEU A 358 -11.18 -11.41 29.66
C LEU A 358 -10.31 -12.66 29.45
N TRP A 359 -9.73 -13.17 30.54
CA TRP A 359 -8.62 -14.12 30.48
C TRP A 359 -8.76 -15.28 31.46
N TRP A 360 -8.99 -16.47 30.91
CA TRP A 360 -9.48 -17.62 31.66
C TRP A 360 -8.47 -18.77 31.67
N LYS A 361 -8.05 -19.23 32.84
CA LYS A 361 -7.33 -20.50 32.95
C LYS A 361 -8.31 -21.62 32.56
N PRO A 362 -8.02 -22.42 31.51
CA PRO A 362 -9.02 -23.31 30.93
C PRO A 362 -9.63 -24.32 31.91
N TYR A 363 -10.95 -24.54 31.78
CA TYR A 363 -11.64 -25.68 32.40
C TYR A 363 -11.21 -26.95 31.65
N ASN A 364 -10.73 -27.95 32.38
CA ASN A 364 -10.31 -29.23 31.78
C ASN A 364 -11.42 -29.87 30.94
N LEU A 365 -12.67 -29.80 31.42
CA LEU A 365 -13.82 -30.45 30.78
C LEU A 365 -14.14 -29.91 29.38
N ASP A 366 -13.72 -28.69 29.03
CA ASP A 366 -13.90 -28.17 27.66
C ASP A 366 -13.03 -28.90 26.64
N TRP A 367 -11.78 -29.21 27.02
CA TRP A 367 -10.88 -30.04 26.21
C TRP A 367 -11.34 -31.50 26.22
N ASP A 368 -11.75 -31.99 27.40
CA ASP A 368 -12.15 -33.39 27.56
C ASP A 368 -13.49 -33.71 26.89
N TYR A 369 -14.38 -32.73 26.72
CA TYR A 369 -15.63 -32.85 25.97
C TYR A 369 -15.43 -32.65 24.47
N ASN A 370 -14.90 -31.49 24.03
CA ASN A 370 -14.90 -31.11 22.61
C ASN A 370 -13.81 -31.79 21.79
N PHE A 371 -12.60 -31.98 22.34
CA PHE A 371 -11.42 -32.33 21.54
C PHE A 371 -11.12 -33.84 21.51
N PRO A 372 -10.50 -34.36 20.43
CA PRO A 372 -10.07 -35.76 20.35
C PRO A 372 -8.83 -36.05 21.24
N SER A 373 -8.45 -37.33 21.32
CA SER A 373 -7.20 -37.76 21.98
C SER A 373 -5.97 -37.05 21.38
N GLY A 374 -5.00 -36.68 22.21
CA GLY A 374 -3.87 -35.83 21.81
C GLY A 374 -4.18 -34.33 21.95
N TRP A 375 -5.41 -33.96 22.32
CA TRP A 375 -5.90 -32.61 22.60
C TRP A 375 -6.82 -32.55 23.86
N LYS A 376 -6.84 -33.61 24.68
CA LYS A 376 -7.55 -33.66 25.96
C LYS A 376 -6.86 -32.77 27.00
N SER A 377 -7.48 -32.55 28.16
CA SER A 377 -6.95 -31.65 29.20
C SER A 377 -5.55 -32.05 29.67
N SER A 378 -5.28 -33.35 29.77
CA SER A 378 -3.97 -33.94 30.05
C SER A 378 -2.93 -33.64 28.97
N ASP A 379 -3.32 -33.68 27.68
CA ASP A 379 -2.43 -33.39 26.56
C ASP A 379 -2.02 -31.90 26.54
N VAL A 380 -2.99 -31.00 26.76
CA VAL A 380 -2.76 -29.54 26.69
C VAL A 380 -2.22 -28.95 28.00
N ALA A 381 -2.21 -29.68 29.11
CA ALA A 381 -1.82 -29.18 30.43
C ALA A 381 -0.46 -28.46 30.43
N ALA A 382 0.52 -29.02 29.71
CA ALA A 382 1.86 -28.41 29.57
C ALA A 382 1.83 -27.09 28.77
N ALA A 383 0.95 -26.97 27.77
CA ALA A 383 0.74 -25.70 27.05
C ALA A 383 0.03 -24.67 27.94
N THR A 384 -1.02 -25.06 28.66
CA THR A 384 -1.70 -24.23 29.65
C THR A 384 -0.73 -23.63 30.68
N SER A 385 0.17 -24.43 31.24
CA SER A 385 1.18 -23.94 32.19
C SER A 385 2.15 -22.93 31.57
N ARG A 386 2.57 -23.11 30.31
CA ARG A 386 3.44 -22.12 29.62
C ARG A 386 2.70 -20.81 29.34
N VAL A 387 1.44 -20.89 28.90
CA VAL A 387 0.60 -19.71 28.65
C VAL A 387 0.39 -18.91 29.93
N PHE A 388 0.00 -19.56 31.03
CA PHE A 388 -0.24 -18.86 32.31
C PHE A 388 1.04 -18.47 33.05
N SER A 389 2.21 -19.01 32.67
CA SER A 389 3.51 -18.47 33.08
C SER A 389 3.89 -17.18 32.33
N ARG A 390 3.36 -16.93 31.13
CA ARG A 390 3.68 -15.73 30.32
C ARG A 390 2.60 -14.66 30.37
N ILE A 391 1.34 -15.06 30.52
CA ILE A 391 0.18 -14.20 30.72
C ILE A 391 -0.61 -14.79 31.92
N PRO A 392 -0.20 -14.52 33.16
CA PRO A 392 -0.92 -15.02 34.35
C PRO A 392 -2.32 -14.41 34.49
N GLY A 393 -2.48 -13.17 34.02
CA GLY A 393 -3.66 -12.35 34.19
C GLY A 393 -3.77 -11.72 35.59
N THR A 394 -4.81 -10.92 35.79
CA THR A 394 -5.08 -10.23 37.06
C THR A 394 -6.58 -9.94 37.24
N THR A 395 -7.07 -10.02 38.48
CA THR A 395 -8.40 -9.51 38.88
C THR A 395 -8.38 -8.06 39.36
N THR A 396 -7.19 -7.46 39.42
CA THR A 396 -6.90 -6.14 39.99
C THR A 396 -5.92 -5.44 39.03
N PRO A 397 -6.41 -4.86 37.92
CA PRO A 397 -5.52 -4.33 36.88
C PRO A 397 -4.97 -2.92 37.19
N SER A 398 -5.64 -2.15 38.04
CA SER A 398 -5.12 -0.87 38.56
C SER A 398 -3.84 -1.09 39.35
N GLN A 399 -2.75 -0.41 38.97
CA GLN A 399 -1.43 -0.61 39.58
C GLN A 399 -1.29 -0.05 41.01
N ASP A 400 -2.32 0.60 41.54
CA ASP A 400 -2.41 0.97 42.96
C ASP A 400 -3.02 -0.15 43.85
N GLY A 401 -3.33 -1.32 43.26
CA GLY A 401 -3.86 -2.48 43.97
C GLY A 401 -5.36 -2.46 44.25
N LYS A 402 -6.11 -1.50 43.68
CA LYS A 402 -7.56 -1.37 43.89
C LYS A 402 -8.42 -1.86 42.71
N VAL A 403 -9.71 -2.01 42.98
CA VAL A 403 -10.76 -2.15 41.96
C VAL A 403 -11.78 -1.06 42.24
N TYR A 404 -12.19 -0.34 41.20
CA TYR A 404 -12.98 0.89 41.25
C TYR A 404 -14.47 0.64 40.94
N LEU A 405 -15.32 1.53 41.46
CA LEU A 405 -16.78 1.59 41.25
C LEU A 405 -17.47 0.24 41.51
N THR A 406 -17.26 -0.32 42.69
CA THR A 406 -17.60 -1.73 42.96
C THR A 406 -19.02 -1.94 43.49
N ALA A 407 -19.74 -0.88 43.87
CA ALA A 407 -21.03 -1.03 44.54
C ALA A 407 -22.05 -1.86 43.73
N GLY A 408 -22.13 -1.65 42.40
CA GLY A 408 -22.97 -2.47 41.51
C GLY A 408 -22.51 -3.93 41.37
N ARG A 409 -21.18 -4.19 41.44
CA ARG A 409 -20.63 -5.57 41.48
C ARG A 409 -21.07 -6.26 42.77
N ASP A 410 -20.90 -5.59 43.89
CA ASP A 410 -21.06 -6.15 45.23
C ASP A 410 -22.53 -6.48 45.56
N VAL A 411 -23.47 -5.73 44.99
CA VAL A 411 -24.92 -6.04 45.00
C VAL A 411 -25.21 -7.40 44.33
N ILE A 412 -24.70 -7.62 43.11
CA ILE A 412 -24.97 -8.88 42.39
C ILE A 412 -24.20 -10.05 43.01
N THR A 413 -22.94 -9.86 43.42
CA THR A 413 -22.17 -10.89 44.15
C THR A 413 -22.84 -11.25 45.47
N GLY A 414 -23.30 -10.27 46.24
CA GLY A 414 -24.03 -10.50 47.50
C GLY A 414 -25.35 -11.25 47.29
N GLY A 415 -26.11 -10.87 46.27
CA GLY A 415 -27.33 -11.58 45.87
C GLY A 415 -27.08 -13.03 45.49
N LEU A 416 -26.11 -13.29 44.60
CA LEU A 416 -25.74 -14.65 44.20
C LEU A 416 -25.29 -15.50 45.41
N LYS A 417 -24.52 -14.94 46.33
CA LYS A 417 -24.09 -15.64 47.57
C LYS A 417 -25.29 -15.97 48.47
N ALA A 418 -26.25 -15.06 48.62
CA ALA A 418 -27.51 -15.34 49.32
C ALA A 418 -28.38 -16.39 48.58
N GLY A 419 -28.28 -16.45 47.25
CA GLY A 419 -28.84 -17.49 46.38
C GLY A 419 -28.03 -18.80 46.34
N GLY A 420 -27.04 -18.99 47.23
CA GLY A 420 -26.27 -20.23 47.36
C GLY A 420 -25.09 -20.41 46.40
N TRP A 421 -24.59 -19.34 45.77
CA TRP A 421 -23.42 -19.39 44.90
C TRP A 421 -22.12 -19.16 45.67
N ASN A 422 -21.06 -19.90 45.32
CA ASN A 422 -19.76 -19.82 45.98
C ASN A 422 -18.87 -18.75 45.33
N GLU A 423 -18.38 -17.78 46.12
CA GLU A 423 -17.40 -16.80 45.65
C GLU A 423 -15.98 -17.37 45.68
N ILE A 424 -15.30 -17.36 44.54
CA ILE A 424 -13.98 -17.98 44.34
C ILE A 424 -13.08 -17.13 43.44
N ASP A 425 -11.77 -17.36 43.53
CA ASP A 425 -10.86 -17.03 42.41
C ASP A 425 -11.10 -18.05 41.28
N LEU A 426 -11.63 -17.54 40.17
CA LEU A 426 -12.07 -18.32 39.00
C LEU A 426 -10.91 -18.91 38.18
N ASN A 427 -9.70 -18.37 38.31
CA ASN A 427 -8.48 -18.80 37.61
C ASN A 427 -7.56 -19.66 38.51
N ALA A 428 -7.58 -19.46 39.83
CA ALA A 428 -6.99 -20.42 40.77
C ALA A 428 -7.81 -21.74 40.79
N ASN A 429 -9.14 -21.64 40.63
CA ASN A 429 -10.07 -22.76 40.61
C ASN A 429 -10.72 -22.93 39.21
N PRO A 430 -9.95 -23.24 38.16
CA PRO A 430 -10.46 -23.25 36.78
C PRO A 430 -11.55 -24.31 36.56
N ASN A 431 -11.47 -25.44 37.26
CA ASN A 431 -12.44 -26.54 37.15
C ASN A 431 -13.73 -26.33 37.97
N SER A 432 -13.83 -25.24 38.74
CA SER A 432 -15.06 -24.87 39.45
C SER A 432 -15.86 -23.90 38.57
N LYS A 433 -16.89 -24.42 37.89
CA LYS A 433 -17.75 -23.69 36.93
C LYS A 433 -19.25 -24.00 37.09
N ASN A 434 -19.67 -24.48 38.27
CA ASN A 434 -21.07 -24.68 38.60
C ASN A 434 -21.45 -24.02 39.94
N ARG A 435 -22.44 -23.11 39.92
CA ARG A 435 -22.86 -22.24 41.02
C ARG A 435 -21.68 -21.52 41.70
N THR A 436 -20.84 -20.93 40.86
CA THR A 436 -19.63 -20.18 41.24
C THR A 436 -19.67 -18.75 40.72
N VAL A 437 -19.26 -17.78 41.54
CA VAL A 437 -19.09 -16.36 41.20
C VAL A 437 -17.67 -15.90 41.53
N GLY A 438 -17.17 -14.85 40.88
CA GLY A 438 -15.88 -14.25 41.23
C GLY A 438 -15.59 -12.94 40.51
N LYS A 439 -14.42 -12.37 40.83
CA LYS A 439 -13.91 -11.15 40.20
C LYS A 439 -13.45 -11.44 38.78
N THR A 440 -13.68 -10.48 37.89
CA THR A 440 -13.30 -10.51 36.47
C THR A 440 -11.78 -10.66 36.29
N PRO A 441 -11.28 -11.72 35.64
CA PRO A 441 -9.87 -11.86 35.34
C PRO A 441 -9.55 -11.32 33.94
N TYR A 442 -8.50 -10.52 33.82
CA TYR A 442 -8.05 -9.89 32.57
C TYR A 442 -6.62 -10.29 32.20
N MET A 443 -6.26 -10.25 30.92
CA MET A 443 -4.88 -10.44 30.42
C MET A 443 -3.98 -9.20 30.59
N TYR A 444 -4.46 -8.20 31.35
CA TYR A 444 -3.81 -6.91 31.57
C TYR A 444 -2.50 -7.03 32.37
N SER A 445 -1.57 -6.12 32.09
CA SER A 445 -0.24 -6.08 32.72
C SER A 445 0.27 -4.63 32.78
N GLY A 446 0.73 -4.16 33.93
CA GLY A 446 1.16 -2.76 34.08
C GLY A 446 0.00 -1.74 33.95
N GLY A 447 -1.25 -2.19 34.15
CA GLY A 447 -2.47 -1.41 33.87
C GLY A 447 -2.76 -1.17 32.39
N GLU A 448 -1.99 -1.76 31.47
CA GLU A 448 -2.18 -1.70 30.01
C GLU A 448 -2.71 -3.05 29.48
N ARG A 449 -3.18 -3.05 28.22
CA ARG A 449 -3.84 -4.21 27.55
C ARG A 449 -3.13 -5.56 27.67
N GLY A 450 -1.81 -5.60 27.79
CA GLY A 450 -1.06 -6.85 28.03
C GLY A 450 -1.23 -7.88 26.90
N GLY A 451 -1.61 -9.10 27.28
CA GLY A 451 -1.90 -10.20 26.34
C GLY A 451 -0.73 -10.62 25.45
N PRO A 452 -1.00 -11.31 24.31
CA PRO A 452 0.05 -11.82 23.41
C PRO A 452 0.94 -10.72 22.80
N MET A 453 0.40 -9.52 22.56
CA MET A 453 1.15 -8.39 22.01
C MET A 453 2.21 -7.83 22.97
N ALA A 454 1.99 -7.89 24.28
CA ALA A 454 2.95 -7.43 25.28
C ALA A 454 3.99 -8.50 25.68
N THR A 455 3.81 -9.76 25.26
CA THR A 455 4.54 -10.92 25.79
C THR A 455 5.19 -11.75 24.68
N TYR A 456 4.40 -12.56 23.97
CA TYR A 456 4.85 -13.42 22.86
C TYR A 456 5.44 -12.59 21.72
N LEU A 457 4.78 -11.51 21.28
CA LEU A 457 5.33 -10.67 20.20
C LEU A 457 6.60 -9.92 20.61
N VAL A 458 6.73 -9.55 21.90
CA VAL A 458 7.93 -8.90 22.48
C VAL A 458 9.13 -9.86 22.61
N SER A 459 8.88 -11.17 22.66
CA SER A 459 9.94 -12.18 22.61
C SER A 459 10.30 -12.55 21.16
N ALA A 460 9.31 -12.65 20.27
CA ALA A 460 9.52 -12.83 18.83
C ALA A 460 10.33 -11.69 18.17
N SER A 461 9.96 -10.42 18.41
CA SER A 461 10.56 -9.26 17.74
C SER A 461 12.05 -9.05 18.02
N LYS A 462 12.58 -9.67 19.09
CA LYS A 462 14.00 -9.62 19.46
C LYS A 462 14.86 -10.62 18.68
N ARG A 463 14.27 -11.59 17.97
CA ARG A 463 15.01 -12.65 17.27
C ARG A 463 15.26 -12.27 15.80
N SER A 464 16.51 -12.35 15.35
CA SER A 464 16.91 -11.98 13.98
C SER A 464 16.25 -12.84 12.89
N ASN A 465 15.89 -14.08 13.22
CA ASN A 465 15.17 -15.04 12.37
C ASN A 465 13.64 -14.84 12.31
N PHE A 466 13.08 -13.90 13.10
CA PHE A 466 11.68 -13.48 13.00
C PHE A 466 11.53 -12.24 12.10
N LYS A 467 10.43 -12.16 11.34
CA LYS A 467 10.03 -10.99 10.55
C LYS A 467 8.52 -10.77 10.70
N LEU A 468 8.10 -9.51 10.69
CA LEU A 468 6.70 -9.09 10.70
C LEU A 468 6.43 -8.20 9.49
N TRP A 469 5.45 -8.54 8.68
CA TRP A 469 4.87 -7.66 7.66
C TRP A 469 3.46 -7.27 8.12
N MET A 470 3.14 -5.98 8.10
CA MET A 470 1.80 -5.45 8.37
C MET A 470 1.20 -4.89 7.06
N ASN A 471 -0.02 -4.35 7.10
CA ASN A 471 -0.70 -3.76 5.94
C ASN A 471 -0.89 -4.73 4.74
N THR A 472 -0.73 -6.04 4.92
CA THR A 472 -0.51 -7.03 3.86
C THR A 472 -1.57 -8.13 3.90
N ALA A 473 -2.54 -8.08 3.00
CA ALA A 473 -3.54 -9.13 2.88
C ALA A 473 -2.96 -10.36 2.18
N VAL A 474 -3.12 -11.54 2.78
CA VAL A 474 -2.89 -12.81 2.11
C VAL A 474 -4.14 -13.20 1.34
N LYS A 475 -4.01 -13.42 0.03
CA LYS A 475 -5.12 -13.79 -0.84
C LYS A 475 -5.44 -15.27 -0.72
N ARG A 476 -4.41 -16.10 -0.89
CA ARG A 476 -4.45 -17.55 -1.00
C ARG A 476 -3.03 -18.12 -0.85
N VAL A 477 -2.93 -19.40 -0.51
CA VAL A 477 -1.68 -20.16 -0.67
C VAL A 477 -1.48 -20.60 -2.12
N VAL A 478 -0.23 -20.56 -2.58
CA VAL A 478 0.21 -21.01 -3.91
C VAL A 478 0.73 -22.43 -3.79
N ARG A 479 0.17 -23.38 -4.57
CA ARG A 479 0.41 -24.82 -4.39
C ARG A 479 0.48 -25.61 -5.70
N SER A 480 1.20 -26.72 -5.65
CA SER A 480 1.25 -27.77 -6.67
C SER A 480 0.69 -29.06 -6.07
N GLY A 481 -0.53 -29.43 -6.45
CA GLY A 481 -1.27 -30.50 -5.75
C GLY A 481 -1.47 -30.14 -4.28
N GLY A 482 -1.12 -31.06 -3.38
CA GLY A 482 -1.16 -30.85 -1.92
C GLY A 482 0.06 -30.15 -1.32
N HIS A 483 1.07 -29.78 -2.11
CA HIS A 483 2.26 -29.09 -1.61
C HIS A 483 2.21 -27.58 -1.84
N ILE A 484 2.35 -26.78 -0.78
CA ILE A 484 2.31 -25.31 -0.83
C ILE A 484 3.73 -24.78 -1.01
N THR A 485 3.97 -24.03 -2.09
CA THR A 485 5.29 -23.46 -2.41
C THR A 485 5.48 -22.03 -1.88
N GLY A 486 4.38 -21.35 -1.55
CA GLY A 486 4.39 -19.96 -1.08
C GLY A 486 2.97 -19.43 -0.85
N ILE A 487 2.84 -18.13 -0.63
CA ILE A 487 1.54 -17.44 -0.50
C ILE A 487 1.47 -16.17 -1.33
N GLU A 488 0.31 -15.90 -1.92
CA GLU A 488 0.05 -14.72 -2.74
C GLU A 488 -0.45 -13.58 -1.85
N VAL A 489 0.19 -12.41 -1.95
CA VAL A 489 -0.07 -11.26 -1.09
C VAL A 489 -0.38 -9.99 -1.89
N GLU A 490 -1.27 -9.18 -1.36
CA GLU A 490 -1.63 -7.85 -1.87
C GLU A 490 -1.62 -6.81 -0.74
N PRO A 491 -1.25 -5.54 -1.01
CA PRO A 491 -1.35 -4.49 -0.02
C PRO A 491 -2.81 -4.27 0.36
N TYR A 492 -3.11 -4.29 1.65
CA TYR A 492 -4.38 -3.84 2.23
C TYR A 492 -4.34 -2.34 2.55
N LEU A 493 -3.16 -1.86 2.97
CA LEU A 493 -2.84 -0.44 3.16
C LEU A 493 -1.45 -0.14 2.55
N ASN A 494 -1.11 1.13 2.43
CA ASN A 494 0.18 1.56 1.87
C ASN A 494 1.36 0.94 2.64
N GLY A 495 2.40 0.52 1.92
CA GLY A 495 3.56 -0.17 2.50
C GLY A 495 3.37 -1.66 2.78
N GLY A 496 2.17 -2.21 2.54
CA GLY A 496 1.95 -3.65 2.49
C GLY A 496 2.64 -4.32 1.30
N TYR A 497 2.87 -5.63 1.35
CA TYR A 497 3.62 -6.34 0.30
C TYR A 497 2.73 -6.85 -0.85
N LYS A 498 3.31 -6.91 -2.05
CA LYS A 498 2.67 -7.38 -3.28
C LYS A 498 3.52 -8.46 -3.98
N GLY A 499 2.92 -9.61 -4.29
CA GLY A 499 3.57 -10.68 -5.05
C GLY A 499 3.34 -12.06 -4.46
N THR A 500 4.37 -12.91 -4.49
CA THR A 500 4.34 -14.25 -3.87
C THR A 500 5.59 -14.46 -3.04
N VAL A 501 5.43 -14.68 -1.73
CA VAL A 501 6.54 -15.04 -0.84
C VAL A 501 6.59 -16.56 -0.71
N ASN A 502 7.76 -17.12 -0.97
CA ASN A 502 7.97 -18.57 -1.03
C ASN A 502 8.41 -19.12 0.32
N VAL A 503 8.02 -20.37 0.63
CA VAL A 503 8.57 -21.10 1.78
C VAL A 503 9.93 -21.71 1.44
N THR A 504 10.72 -22.09 2.43
CA THR A 504 11.97 -22.84 2.22
C THR A 504 11.67 -24.10 1.40
N PRO A 505 12.38 -24.36 0.28
CA PRO A 505 12.11 -25.55 -0.54
C PRO A 505 12.19 -26.84 0.28
N ILE A 506 11.22 -27.73 0.10
CA ILE A 506 11.07 -29.03 0.80
C ILE A 506 10.69 -28.92 2.28
N SER A 507 11.44 -28.17 3.10
CA SER A 507 11.20 -28.09 4.55
C SER A 507 10.11 -27.11 4.97
N GLY A 508 9.82 -26.10 4.15
CA GLY A 508 9.01 -24.95 4.53
C GLY A 508 7.51 -25.23 4.63
N ARG A 509 6.84 -24.53 5.55
CA ARG A 509 5.44 -24.74 5.95
C ARG A 509 4.67 -23.42 6.02
N VAL A 510 3.37 -23.46 5.75
CA VAL A 510 2.46 -22.31 5.88
C VAL A 510 1.43 -22.61 6.96
N ILE A 511 1.14 -21.63 7.82
CA ILE A 511 0.14 -21.77 8.88
C ILE A 511 -0.85 -20.61 8.84
N LEU A 512 -2.13 -20.94 8.67
CA LEU A 512 -3.23 -19.98 8.67
C LEU A 512 -3.69 -19.74 10.10
N ALA A 513 -3.65 -18.47 10.53
CA ALA A 513 -4.05 -18.00 11.85
C ALA A 513 -4.91 -16.72 11.75
N ALA A 514 -5.58 -16.53 10.61
CA ALA A 514 -6.37 -15.36 10.24
C ALA A 514 -7.80 -15.37 10.82
N GLY A 515 -8.09 -16.31 11.73
CA GLY A 515 -9.35 -16.42 12.44
C GLY A 515 -10.44 -17.16 11.66
N THR A 516 -11.56 -17.38 12.34
CA THR A 516 -12.69 -18.21 11.92
C THR A 516 -13.19 -17.90 10.50
N PHE A 517 -13.28 -16.62 10.14
CA PHE A 517 -13.67 -16.20 8.79
C PHE A 517 -12.48 -16.11 7.83
N GLY A 518 -11.34 -15.55 8.28
CA GLY A 518 -10.17 -15.30 7.44
C GLY A 518 -9.46 -16.56 6.95
N SER A 519 -9.19 -17.52 7.85
CA SER A 519 -8.52 -18.77 7.48
C SER A 519 -9.40 -19.64 6.57
N ALA A 520 -10.72 -19.68 6.81
CA ALA A 520 -11.68 -20.34 5.92
C ALA A 520 -11.71 -19.69 4.52
N LYS A 521 -11.74 -18.36 4.43
CA LYS A 521 -11.65 -17.60 3.17
C LYS A 521 -10.36 -17.89 2.40
N VAL A 522 -9.21 -17.95 3.08
CA VAL A 522 -7.92 -18.26 2.44
C VAL A 522 -7.90 -19.70 1.89
N LEU A 523 -8.47 -20.67 2.60
CA LEU A 523 -8.62 -22.05 2.09
C LEU A 523 -9.52 -22.10 0.84
N MET A 524 -10.70 -21.46 0.88
CA MET A 524 -11.61 -21.41 -0.26
C MET A 524 -10.95 -20.75 -1.49
N ARG A 525 -10.25 -19.61 -1.31
CA ARG A 525 -9.47 -18.94 -2.38
C ARG A 525 -8.29 -19.78 -2.90
N SER A 526 -7.84 -20.78 -2.13
CA SER A 526 -6.84 -21.79 -2.52
C SER A 526 -7.41 -23.06 -3.15
N GLY A 527 -8.73 -23.13 -3.41
CA GLY A 527 -9.37 -24.34 -3.93
C GLY A 527 -9.44 -25.47 -2.91
N ILE A 528 -9.61 -25.14 -1.62
CA ILE A 528 -9.75 -26.10 -0.52
C ILE A 528 -11.05 -25.76 0.24
N GLY A 529 -12.04 -26.65 0.21
CA GLY A 529 -13.36 -26.41 0.82
C GLY A 529 -14.52 -27.08 0.09
N PRO A 530 -15.77 -26.79 0.46
CA PRO A 530 -16.97 -27.38 -0.14
C PRO A 530 -17.11 -26.95 -1.60
N LYS A 531 -17.52 -27.87 -2.50
CA LYS A 531 -17.57 -27.59 -3.94
C LYS A 531 -18.42 -26.36 -4.29
N ASP A 532 -19.57 -26.18 -3.64
CA ASP A 532 -20.43 -25.01 -3.82
C ASP A 532 -19.70 -23.69 -3.52
N GLN A 533 -18.82 -23.68 -2.53
CA GLN A 533 -18.02 -22.51 -2.14
C GLN A 533 -16.84 -22.28 -3.09
N LEU A 534 -16.22 -23.37 -3.57
CA LEU A 534 -15.13 -23.28 -4.57
C LEU A 534 -15.66 -22.81 -5.94
N ASP A 535 -16.87 -23.22 -6.33
CA ASP A 535 -17.55 -22.73 -7.54
C ASP A 535 -17.85 -21.22 -7.45
N VAL A 536 -18.27 -20.71 -6.27
CA VAL A 536 -18.42 -19.26 -6.04
C VAL A 536 -17.09 -18.53 -6.23
N VAL A 537 -15.99 -19.01 -5.64
CA VAL A 537 -14.65 -18.42 -5.90
C VAL A 537 -14.28 -18.50 -7.38
N LYS A 538 -14.59 -19.61 -8.07
CA LYS A 538 -14.30 -19.78 -9.49
C LYS A 538 -15.06 -18.79 -10.39
N SER A 539 -16.24 -18.35 -9.95
CA SER A 539 -17.04 -17.30 -10.60
C SER A 539 -16.64 -15.85 -10.24
N SER A 540 -15.75 -15.66 -9.26
CA SER A 540 -15.36 -14.35 -8.73
C SER A 540 -14.21 -13.68 -9.49
N THR A 541 -13.78 -12.51 -9.02
CA THR A 541 -12.56 -11.81 -9.46
C THR A 541 -11.26 -12.65 -9.36
N ASP A 542 -11.21 -13.63 -8.45
CA ASP A 542 -10.07 -14.57 -8.38
C ASP A 542 -10.12 -15.66 -9.47
N GLY A 543 -11.30 -15.94 -10.04
CA GLY A 543 -11.60 -17.06 -10.94
C GLY A 543 -10.63 -17.30 -12.10
N PRO A 544 -10.18 -16.25 -12.84
CA PRO A 544 -9.19 -16.37 -13.92
C PRO A 544 -7.79 -16.83 -13.47
N THR A 545 -7.49 -16.71 -12.17
CA THR A 545 -6.18 -17.06 -11.58
C THR A 545 -6.28 -18.16 -10.51
N MET A 546 -7.50 -18.56 -10.13
CA MET A 546 -7.76 -19.64 -9.19
C MET A 546 -7.28 -20.97 -9.77
N ILE A 547 -6.63 -21.78 -8.93
CA ILE A 547 -6.16 -23.12 -9.27
C ILE A 547 -7.26 -23.97 -9.93
N ALA A 548 -6.85 -24.83 -10.87
CA ALA A 548 -7.75 -25.73 -11.59
C ALA A 548 -8.57 -26.62 -10.62
N ASP A 549 -9.81 -26.86 -11.03
CA ASP A 549 -10.78 -27.78 -10.40
C ASP A 549 -10.22 -29.19 -10.22
N SER A 550 -9.46 -29.68 -11.20
CA SER A 550 -8.69 -30.93 -11.14
C SER A 550 -7.63 -31.00 -10.04
N SER A 551 -7.41 -29.91 -9.29
CA SER A 551 -6.53 -29.83 -8.11
C SER A 551 -7.24 -29.34 -6.86
N TRP A 552 -8.58 -29.25 -6.85
CA TRP A 552 -9.34 -28.88 -5.66
C TRP A 552 -9.32 -29.98 -4.60
N ILE A 553 -9.45 -29.59 -3.33
CA ILE A 553 -9.52 -30.51 -2.19
C ILE A 553 -10.85 -30.25 -1.47
N THR A 554 -11.79 -31.19 -1.57
CA THR A 554 -13.09 -31.06 -0.91
C THR A 554 -12.95 -31.35 0.58
N LEU A 555 -13.26 -30.34 1.41
CA LEU A 555 -13.25 -30.40 2.87
C LEU A 555 -14.42 -29.56 3.42
N PRO A 556 -14.92 -29.82 4.64
CA PRO A 556 -16.05 -29.10 5.24
C PRO A 556 -15.71 -27.68 5.74
N VAL A 557 -14.84 -26.93 5.04
CA VAL A 557 -14.49 -25.54 5.35
C VAL A 557 -15.75 -24.67 5.40
N GLY A 558 -15.97 -23.97 6.52
CA GLY A 558 -17.14 -23.14 6.77
C GLY A 558 -18.31 -23.85 7.46
N TYR A 559 -18.35 -25.18 7.52
CA TYR A 559 -19.30 -25.92 8.38
C TYR A 559 -18.87 -25.87 9.85
N ASN A 560 -19.73 -26.36 10.76
CA ASN A 560 -19.47 -26.36 12.21
C ASN A 560 -19.16 -24.97 12.78
N LEU A 561 -19.69 -23.90 12.15
CA LEU A 561 -19.62 -22.55 12.71
C LEU A 561 -20.41 -22.53 14.02
N GLU A 562 -19.79 -22.01 15.07
CA GLU A 562 -20.43 -21.82 16.39
C GLU A 562 -19.94 -20.51 17.00
N ASP A 563 -20.77 -19.92 17.87
CA ASP A 563 -20.46 -18.82 18.77
C ASP A 563 -21.30 -19.09 20.05
N HIS A 564 -20.94 -18.49 21.18
CA HIS A 564 -21.83 -18.59 22.35
C HIS A 564 -23.18 -17.96 22.01
N THR A 565 -24.28 -18.60 22.39
CA THR A 565 -25.59 -17.95 22.29
C THR A 565 -25.70 -16.93 23.42
N ASN A 566 -25.64 -15.65 23.08
CA ASN A 566 -25.88 -14.56 24.02
C ASN A 566 -27.37 -14.41 24.31
N THR A 567 -27.72 -14.10 25.56
CA THR A 567 -29.04 -13.63 25.98
C THR A 567 -28.85 -12.53 27.01
N ASP A 568 -29.12 -11.28 26.63
CA ASP A 568 -29.08 -10.15 27.57
C ASP A 568 -30.31 -10.15 28.47
N THR A 569 -30.07 -9.88 29.75
CA THR A 569 -31.09 -9.53 30.75
C THR A 569 -30.64 -8.25 31.45
N VAL A 570 -31.57 -7.47 32.00
CA VAL A 570 -31.24 -6.19 32.64
C VAL A 570 -31.96 -6.06 33.97
N VAL A 571 -31.20 -5.67 34.99
CA VAL A 571 -31.71 -5.28 36.32
C VAL A 571 -31.28 -3.84 36.62
N SER A 572 -31.90 -3.21 37.61
CA SER A 572 -31.53 -1.87 38.09
C SER A 572 -31.47 -1.84 39.61
N HIS A 573 -30.51 -1.10 40.17
CA HIS A 573 -30.33 -0.98 41.61
C HIS A 573 -29.77 0.40 42.01
N PRO A 574 -30.27 1.06 43.09
CA PRO A 574 -29.86 2.43 43.46
C PRO A 574 -28.35 2.62 43.68
N SER A 575 -27.64 1.60 44.18
CA SER A 575 -26.20 1.66 44.47
C SER A 575 -25.30 1.47 43.23
N VAL A 576 -25.83 1.38 42.01
CA VAL A 576 -24.99 1.32 40.81
C VAL A 576 -24.30 2.66 40.57
N GLU A 577 -22.99 2.60 40.32
CA GLU A 577 -22.15 3.74 39.95
C GLU A 577 -21.79 3.59 38.46
N PHE A 578 -22.59 4.20 37.59
CA PHE A 578 -22.29 4.25 36.16
C PHE A 578 -21.09 5.16 35.89
N TYR A 579 -20.26 4.78 34.92
CA TYR A 579 -19.15 5.57 34.40
C TYR A 579 -19.25 5.58 32.89
N ASP A 580 -19.24 6.76 32.28
CA ASP A 580 -19.32 6.85 30.84
C ASP A 580 -17.93 6.68 30.21
N PHE A 581 -17.71 5.50 29.64
CA PHE A 581 -16.45 5.15 28.97
C PHE A 581 -16.40 5.65 27.51
N TYR A 582 -17.51 6.11 26.93
CA TYR A 582 -17.53 6.77 25.63
C TYR A 582 -17.16 8.25 25.79
N GLU A 583 -17.74 8.94 26.79
CA GLU A 583 -17.28 10.28 27.19
C GLU A 583 -15.78 10.27 27.57
N ALA A 584 -15.29 9.17 28.17
CA ALA A 584 -13.87 9.01 28.49
C ALA A 584 -12.93 8.86 27.27
N TYR A 585 -13.46 8.68 26.05
CA TYR A 585 -12.65 8.78 24.84
C TYR A 585 -12.25 10.24 24.58
N ASP A 586 -13.20 11.16 24.49
CA ASP A 586 -12.92 12.57 24.17
C ASP A 586 -12.59 13.43 25.40
N ALA A 587 -13.39 13.32 26.47
CA ALA A 587 -13.40 14.21 27.62
C ALA A 587 -13.35 13.46 28.98
N PRO A 588 -12.36 12.57 29.22
CA PRO A 588 -12.27 11.80 30.46
C PRO A 588 -12.15 12.67 31.70
N ASN A 589 -12.73 12.18 32.80
CA ASN A 589 -12.59 12.79 34.12
C ASN A 589 -11.11 13.07 34.44
N VAL A 590 -10.80 14.32 34.78
CA VAL A 590 -9.42 14.80 34.96
C VAL A 590 -8.67 14.00 36.04
N THR A 591 -9.36 13.53 37.08
CA THR A 591 -8.75 12.71 38.15
C THR A 591 -8.37 11.33 37.63
N ASP A 592 -9.27 10.65 36.91
CA ASP A 592 -9.01 9.31 36.36
C ASP A 592 -7.96 9.35 35.25
N LYS A 593 -8.05 10.33 34.34
CA LYS A 593 -7.03 10.61 33.32
C LYS A 593 -5.64 10.75 33.97
N ASN A 594 -5.52 11.57 35.02
CA ASN A 594 -4.25 11.79 35.69
C ASN A 594 -3.77 10.54 36.44
N ALA A 595 -4.66 9.82 37.12
CA ALA A 595 -4.34 8.55 37.80
C ALA A 595 -3.84 7.47 36.82
N TYR A 596 -4.41 7.43 35.60
CA TYR A 596 -4.01 6.48 34.57
C TYR A 596 -2.70 6.87 33.88
N LEU A 597 -2.58 8.14 33.45
CA LEU A 597 -1.38 8.64 32.77
C LEU A 597 -0.14 8.57 33.67
N GLN A 598 -0.25 8.99 34.93
CA GLN A 598 0.89 9.08 35.86
C GLN A 598 1.23 7.75 36.55
N LYS A 599 0.22 6.90 36.82
CA LYS A 599 0.38 5.73 37.71
C LYS A 599 -0.26 4.43 37.22
N ARG A 600 -0.88 4.42 36.03
CA ARG A 600 -1.66 3.26 35.50
C ARG A 600 -2.68 2.73 36.50
N SER A 601 -3.38 3.67 37.13
CA SER A 601 -4.38 3.42 38.17
C SER A 601 -5.68 4.15 37.85
N GLY A 602 -6.74 3.90 38.64
CA GLY A 602 -8.07 4.45 38.37
C GLY A 602 -8.94 3.53 37.51
N ILE A 603 -10.18 3.95 37.29
CA ILE A 603 -11.19 3.17 36.54
C ILE A 603 -10.76 2.87 35.09
N LEU A 604 -9.95 3.74 34.46
CA LEU A 604 -9.44 3.56 33.09
C LEU A 604 -8.43 2.39 32.95
N ALA A 605 -7.97 1.80 34.06
CA ALA A 605 -7.20 0.56 34.07
C ALA A 605 -8.09 -0.71 34.13
N GLN A 606 -9.42 -0.57 34.29
CA GLN A 606 -10.40 -1.63 34.09
C GLN A 606 -10.98 -1.55 32.66
N SER A 607 -11.55 -2.65 32.16
CA SER A 607 -12.27 -2.63 30.87
C SER A 607 -13.46 -1.68 30.92
N ALA A 608 -13.82 -1.17 29.74
CA ALA A 608 -15.13 -0.61 29.47
C ALA A 608 -16.12 -1.70 28.98
N PRO A 609 -17.42 -1.62 29.33
CA PRO A 609 -17.92 -0.88 30.50
C PRO A 609 -17.39 -1.52 31.79
N ASN A 610 -17.68 -0.96 32.97
CA ASN A 610 -17.22 -1.57 34.22
C ASN A 610 -17.84 -2.98 34.42
N ILE A 611 -17.02 -4.02 34.22
CA ILE A 611 -17.45 -5.42 34.28
C ILE A 611 -17.49 -5.86 35.75
N GLY A 612 -18.70 -6.17 36.22
CA GLY A 612 -19.01 -6.65 37.57
C GLY A 612 -18.68 -8.13 37.76
N PRO A 613 -19.50 -8.92 38.48
CA PRO A 613 -19.19 -10.33 38.69
C PRO A 613 -19.28 -11.16 37.42
N LEU A 614 -18.38 -12.12 37.32
CA LEU A 614 -18.44 -13.23 36.38
C LEU A 614 -18.90 -14.47 37.15
N PHE A 615 -19.88 -15.21 36.63
CA PHE A 615 -20.43 -16.38 37.31
C PHE A 615 -20.87 -17.48 36.33
N PHE A 616 -20.96 -18.71 36.81
CA PHE A 616 -21.10 -19.91 35.98
C PHE A 616 -22.03 -20.96 36.61
N GLU A 617 -22.90 -21.58 35.81
CA GLU A 617 -23.65 -22.78 36.18
C GLU A 617 -23.67 -23.83 35.08
N GLU A 618 -23.84 -25.10 35.46
CA GLU A 618 -23.96 -26.23 34.54
C GLU A 618 -25.36 -26.87 34.68
N LEU A 619 -26.09 -26.95 33.56
CA LEU A 619 -27.46 -27.47 33.51
C LEU A 619 -27.51 -28.73 32.67
N LYS A 620 -28.02 -29.84 33.24
CA LYS A 620 -28.24 -31.08 32.48
C LYS A 620 -29.59 -31.03 31.78
N GLY A 621 -29.56 -31.09 30.45
CA GLY A 621 -30.76 -31.09 29.60
C GLY A 621 -31.55 -32.41 29.68
N ALA A 622 -32.77 -32.39 29.14
CA ALA A 622 -33.62 -33.58 29.03
C ALA A 622 -33.07 -34.63 28.04
N ASP A 623 -32.22 -34.19 27.11
CA ASP A 623 -31.36 -35.03 26.26
C ASP A 623 -30.18 -35.68 27.02
N GLY A 624 -30.00 -35.36 28.30
CA GLY A 624 -28.91 -35.84 29.13
C GLY A 624 -27.58 -35.07 28.98
N ILE A 625 -27.52 -34.07 28.09
CA ILE A 625 -26.29 -33.30 27.82
C ILE A 625 -26.16 -32.16 28.83
N THR A 626 -25.00 -32.05 29.47
CA THR A 626 -24.69 -30.93 30.37
C THR A 626 -24.24 -29.71 29.57
N ARG A 627 -25.06 -28.66 29.61
CA ARG A 627 -24.80 -27.35 29.00
C ARG A 627 -24.20 -26.39 30.01
N GLN A 628 -23.14 -25.71 29.63
CA GLN A 628 -22.51 -24.66 30.42
C GLN A 628 -23.15 -23.31 30.12
N LEU A 629 -23.44 -22.54 31.17
CA LEU A 629 -23.70 -21.12 31.09
C LEU A 629 -22.55 -20.34 31.74
N GLN A 630 -22.04 -19.31 31.06
CA GLN A 630 -21.31 -18.19 31.66
C GLN A 630 -22.30 -17.02 31.79
N TYR A 631 -22.13 -16.20 32.82
CA TYR A 631 -22.78 -14.90 32.95
C TYR A 631 -21.74 -13.80 33.13
N THR A 632 -21.93 -12.69 32.41
CA THR A 632 -21.11 -11.48 32.53
C THR A 632 -22.00 -10.29 32.87
N ALA A 633 -21.96 -9.87 34.15
CA ALA A 633 -22.64 -8.65 34.60
C ALA A 633 -21.79 -7.41 34.31
N ARG A 634 -22.40 -6.33 33.83
CA ARG A 634 -21.73 -5.08 33.47
C ARG A 634 -22.60 -3.85 33.77
N MET A 635 -21.97 -2.78 34.24
CA MET A 635 -22.66 -1.56 34.72
C MET A 635 -23.03 -0.63 33.55
N GLU A 636 -23.92 -1.11 32.68
CA GLU A 636 -24.51 -0.37 31.55
C GLU A 636 -25.97 -0.81 31.32
N GLY A 637 -26.74 0.02 30.61
CA GLY A 637 -28.05 -0.36 30.08
C GLY A 637 -27.93 -1.12 28.75
N SER A 638 -28.92 -1.96 28.44
CA SER A 638 -29.11 -2.60 27.14
C SER A 638 -30.60 -2.83 26.88
N LEU A 639 -30.96 -3.36 25.70
CA LEU A 639 -32.35 -3.61 25.29
C LEU A 639 -33.28 -2.37 25.35
N GLY A 640 -32.72 -1.15 25.39
CA GLY A 640 -33.47 0.10 25.56
C GLY A 640 -33.60 0.59 27.00
N ALA A 641 -33.14 -0.17 28.00
CA ALA A 641 -32.96 0.34 29.35
C ALA A 641 -31.86 1.43 29.39
N PRO A 642 -32.06 2.54 30.09
CA PRO A 642 -31.08 3.63 30.14
C PRO A 642 -29.83 3.27 30.94
N ASN A 643 -28.75 4.00 30.71
CA ASN A 643 -27.56 4.00 31.57
C ASN A 643 -27.86 4.62 32.96
N GLY A 644 -26.86 4.67 33.84
CA GLY A 644 -26.96 5.31 35.17
C GLY A 644 -27.18 4.33 36.32
N LYS A 645 -28.28 3.56 36.31
CA LYS A 645 -28.61 2.60 37.40
C LYS A 645 -28.83 1.15 36.95
N SER A 646 -28.72 0.89 35.65
CA SER A 646 -28.86 -0.43 35.05
C SER A 646 -27.60 -1.28 35.20
N ILE A 647 -27.80 -2.59 35.31
CA ILE A 647 -26.79 -3.63 35.19
C ILE A 647 -27.29 -4.61 34.14
N THR A 648 -26.61 -4.69 33.00
CA THR A 648 -26.86 -5.71 32.01
C THR A 648 -26.11 -6.99 32.42
N ILE A 649 -26.82 -8.11 32.41
CA ILE A 649 -26.27 -9.45 32.66
C ILE A 649 -26.49 -10.27 31.39
N SER A 650 -25.43 -10.44 30.60
CA SER A 650 -25.44 -11.38 29.48
C SER A 650 -25.24 -12.79 29.99
N GLN A 651 -26.16 -13.68 29.66
CA GLN A 651 -25.96 -15.12 29.71
C GLN A 651 -25.36 -15.59 28.38
N TYR A 652 -24.26 -16.35 28.43
CA TYR A 652 -23.66 -17.02 27.31
C TYR A 652 -23.83 -18.55 27.46
N LEU A 653 -24.64 -19.16 26.61
CA LEU A 653 -24.65 -20.61 26.45
C LEU A 653 -23.40 -21.05 25.65
N GLY A 654 -22.57 -21.90 26.26
CA GLY A 654 -21.31 -22.39 25.70
C GLY A 654 -21.26 -23.91 25.60
N ARG A 655 -20.15 -24.51 26.07
CA ARG A 655 -19.87 -25.96 26.00
C ARG A 655 -21.09 -26.84 26.33
N GLY A 656 -21.41 -27.75 25.40
CA GLY A 656 -22.56 -28.64 25.48
C GLY A 656 -23.75 -28.22 24.62
N ALA A 657 -23.74 -26.99 24.07
CA ALA A 657 -24.69 -26.61 23.02
C ALA A 657 -24.54 -27.49 21.78
N THR A 658 -25.66 -27.94 21.22
CA THR A 658 -25.72 -28.87 20.07
C THR A 658 -25.96 -28.16 18.75
N SER A 659 -26.50 -26.94 18.77
CA SER A 659 -26.77 -26.14 17.57
C SER A 659 -25.47 -25.75 16.83
N ARG A 660 -25.48 -25.82 15.49
CA ARG A 660 -24.36 -25.41 14.61
C ARG A 660 -24.85 -24.65 13.39
N GLY A 661 -24.02 -23.72 12.92
CA GLY A 661 -24.25 -22.89 11.75
C GLY A 661 -23.32 -23.20 10.57
N ARG A 662 -23.33 -22.31 9.58
CA ARG A 662 -22.45 -22.35 8.40
C ARG A 662 -21.99 -20.94 8.05
N MET A 663 -20.69 -20.82 7.83
CA MET A 663 -20.04 -19.69 7.17
C MET A 663 -19.91 -20.02 5.67
N THR A 664 -20.13 -19.03 4.82
CA THR A 664 -19.97 -19.14 3.37
C THR A 664 -19.27 -17.89 2.79
N ILE A 665 -18.67 -18.04 1.61
CA ILE A 665 -18.08 -16.95 0.85
C ILE A 665 -19.07 -16.44 -0.22
N GLN A 666 -19.07 -15.13 -0.46
CA GLN A 666 -19.88 -14.47 -1.48
C GLN A 666 -19.06 -14.21 -2.77
N ALA A 667 -19.73 -13.82 -3.86
CA ALA A 667 -19.08 -13.53 -5.15
C ALA A 667 -18.10 -12.34 -5.11
N ASN A 668 -18.26 -11.41 -4.15
CA ASN A 668 -17.31 -10.33 -3.83
C ASN A 668 -16.13 -10.79 -2.95
N LEU A 669 -16.03 -12.10 -2.66
CA LEU A 669 -15.08 -12.73 -1.73
C LEU A 669 -15.20 -12.25 -0.26
N GLY A 670 -16.31 -11.61 0.11
CA GLY A 670 -16.72 -11.38 1.50
C GLY A 670 -17.22 -12.67 2.16
N THR A 671 -17.18 -12.73 3.48
CA THR A 671 -17.62 -13.89 4.28
C THR A 671 -18.90 -13.57 5.04
N VAL A 672 -19.82 -14.52 5.11
CA VAL A 672 -21.13 -14.33 5.77
C VAL A 672 -21.59 -15.53 6.58
N VAL A 673 -22.41 -15.26 7.60
CA VAL A 673 -23.09 -16.27 8.44
C VAL A 673 -24.42 -16.66 7.77
N SER A 674 -24.34 -17.47 6.72
CA SER A 674 -25.51 -17.91 5.94
C SER A 674 -26.36 -18.99 6.62
N THR A 675 -25.89 -19.57 7.73
CA THR A 675 -26.76 -20.33 8.64
C THR A 675 -26.42 -19.94 10.08
N VAL A 676 -27.38 -19.31 10.75
CA VAL A 676 -27.30 -18.87 12.14
C VAL A 676 -27.10 -20.09 13.07
N PRO A 677 -26.10 -20.07 13.97
CA PRO A 677 -25.76 -21.23 14.80
C PRO A 677 -26.62 -21.38 16.06
N TYR A 678 -27.39 -20.37 16.44
CA TYR A 678 -28.09 -20.31 17.73
C TYR A 678 -29.42 -21.08 17.75
N LEU A 679 -29.75 -21.69 18.90
CA LEU A 679 -31.10 -22.15 19.27
C LEU A 679 -31.82 -23.03 18.22
N ARG A 680 -31.06 -23.92 17.56
CA ARG A 680 -31.59 -24.89 16.59
C ARG A 680 -32.09 -26.17 17.26
N ASP A 681 -31.51 -26.53 18.41
CA ASP A 681 -32.00 -27.57 19.31
C ASP A 681 -32.88 -26.96 20.40
N LYS A 682 -34.05 -27.55 20.65
CA LYS A 682 -34.93 -27.17 21.76
C LYS A 682 -34.23 -27.23 23.12
N ASN A 683 -33.30 -28.17 23.32
CA ASN A 683 -32.60 -28.34 24.59
C ASN A 683 -31.59 -27.20 24.87
N ASP A 684 -31.09 -26.53 23.81
CA ASP A 684 -30.30 -25.29 23.95
C ASP A 684 -31.20 -24.14 24.44
N VAL A 685 -32.44 -24.05 23.94
CA VAL A 685 -33.46 -23.07 24.39
C VAL A 685 -33.85 -23.30 25.86
N GLU A 686 -34.13 -24.56 26.23
CA GLU A 686 -34.47 -24.90 27.62
C GLU A 686 -33.36 -24.57 28.61
N ALA A 687 -32.08 -24.74 28.23
CA ALA A 687 -30.95 -24.34 29.08
C ALA A 687 -30.87 -22.81 29.25
N VAL A 688 -31.09 -22.03 28.19
CA VAL A 688 -31.13 -20.55 28.25
C VAL A 688 -32.24 -20.07 29.20
N ILE A 689 -33.47 -20.56 28.99
CA ILE A 689 -34.63 -20.26 29.84
C ILE A 689 -34.32 -20.63 31.29
N LYS A 690 -33.87 -21.87 31.54
CA LYS A 690 -33.69 -22.36 32.91
C LYS A 690 -32.58 -21.63 33.67
N GLY A 691 -31.55 -21.16 32.97
CA GLY A 691 -30.54 -20.30 33.57
C GLY A 691 -31.09 -18.94 34.03
N ILE A 692 -31.92 -18.28 33.22
CA ILE A 692 -32.52 -16.99 33.60
C ILE A 692 -33.52 -17.17 34.76
N GLU A 693 -34.29 -18.26 34.79
CA GLU A 693 -35.11 -18.63 35.96
C GLU A 693 -34.24 -18.83 37.22
N ASN A 694 -33.12 -19.54 37.10
CA ASN A 694 -32.18 -19.77 38.20
C ASN A 694 -31.56 -18.46 38.70
N LEU A 695 -31.27 -17.52 37.81
CA LEU A 695 -30.74 -16.20 38.14
C LEU A 695 -31.79 -15.32 38.84
N GLN A 696 -33.03 -15.28 38.34
CA GLN A 696 -34.15 -14.62 39.01
C GLN A 696 -34.38 -15.17 40.42
N ALA A 697 -34.37 -16.49 40.59
CA ALA A 697 -34.49 -17.14 41.89
C ALA A 697 -33.32 -16.79 42.84
N SER A 698 -32.10 -16.70 42.30
CA SER A 698 -30.89 -16.37 43.08
C SER A 698 -30.85 -14.91 43.53
N LEU A 699 -31.37 -13.98 42.71
CA LEU A 699 -31.37 -12.54 43.00
C LEU A 699 -32.66 -12.03 43.67
N LYS A 700 -33.68 -12.87 43.83
CA LYS A 700 -35.01 -12.51 44.39
C LYS A 700 -34.95 -11.76 45.72
N ASN A 701 -33.97 -12.06 46.56
CA ASN A 701 -33.87 -11.53 47.93
C ASN A 701 -32.95 -10.29 48.04
N VAL A 702 -32.50 -9.71 46.92
CA VAL A 702 -31.70 -8.47 46.92
C VAL A 702 -32.63 -7.26 47.13
N PRO A 703 -32.49 -6.46 48.21
CA PRO A 703 -33.33 -5.29 48.44
C PRO A 703 -33.20 -4.28 47.30
N ASN A 704 -34.32 -3.65 46.91
CA ASN A 704 -34.36 -2.60 45.88
C ASN A 704 -33.83 -2.98 44.48
N LEU A 705 -33.64 -4.28 44.20
CA LEU A 705 -33.29 -4.75 42.87
C LEU A 705 -34.55 -4.89 42.01
N THR A 706 -34.61 -4.15 40.91
CA THR A 706 -35.72 -4.19 39.95
C THR A 706 -35.29 -4.95 38.69
N TRP A 707 -36.09 -5.91 38.23
CA TRP A 707 -35.91 -6.50 36.90
C TRP A 707 -36.52 -5.59 35.84
N LEU A 708 -35.74 -5.26 34.81
CA LEU A 708 -36.18 -4.46 33.65
C LEU A 708 -36.41 -5.35 32.42
N PHE A 709 -35.54 -6.34 32.22
CA PHE A 709 -35.66 -7.35 31.15
C PHE A 709 -35.29 -8.74 31.68
N PRO A 710 -36.21 -9.74 31.71
CA PRO A 710 -37.62 -9.67 31.29
C PRO A 710 -38.43 -8.57 32.00
N GLU A 711 -39.42 -8.00 31.33
CA GLU A 711 -40.26 -6.95 31.93
C GLU A 711 -41.14 -7.51 33.07
N PRO A 712 -41.53 -6.70 34.05
CA PRO A 712 -42.46 -7.11 35.10
C PRO A 712 -43.79 -7.63 34.52
N GLY A 713 -44.01 -8.94 34.63
CA GLY A 713 -45.18 -9.65 34.11
C GLY A 713 -44.89 -10.57 32.92
N THR A 714 -43.78 -10.35 32.19
CA THR A 714 -43.31 -11.25 31.13
C THR A 714 -42.66 -12.50 31.74
N THR A 715 -43.05 -13.71 31.30
CA THR A 715 -42.34 -14.92 31.76
C THR A 715 -40.97 -15.05 31.09
N VAL A 716 -40.02 -15.71 31.74
CA VAL A 716 -38.69 -15.97 31.17
C VAL A 716 -38.79 -16.72 29.83
N ARG A 717 -39.73 -17.65 29.71
CA ARG A 717 -39.96 -18.41 28.48
C ARG A 717 -40.46 -17.51 27.35
N ASP A 718 -41.42 -16.64 27.63
CA ASP A 718 -41.97 -15.73 26.62
C ASP A 718 -40.93 -14.69 26.19
N PHE A 719 -40.15 -14.15 27.12
CA PHE A 719 -39.03 -13.26 26.84
C PHE A 719 -37.98 -13.91 25.91
N VAL A 720 -37.56 -15.14 26.20
CA VAL A 720 -36.57 -15.86 25.38
C VAL A 720 -37.12 -16.23 24.00
N ASN A 721 -38.40 -16.64 23.93
CA ASN A 721 -39.06 -17.02 22.68
C ASN A 721 -39.35 -15.81 21.76
N ASN A 722 -39.70 -14.66 22.34
CA ASN A 722 -39.98 -13.43 21.59
C ASN A 722 -38.70 -12.68 21.18
N MET A 723 -37.55 -12.97 21.81
CA MET A 723 -36.27 -12.40 21.43
C MET A 723 -35.77 -13.01 20.11
N LEU A 724 -35.65 -12.17 19.07
CA LEU A 724 -35.13 -12.51 17.74
C LEU A 724 -33.90 -13.44 17.80
N VAL A 725 -33.92 -14.51 17.02
CA VAL A 725 -32.78 -15.45 16.90
C VAL A 725 -31.92 -15.05 15.70
N SER A 726 -31.08 -14.04 15.90
CA SER A 726 -30.19 -13.48 14.86
C SER A 726 -28.77 -13.24 15.38
N TYR A 727 -27.78 -13.22 14.50
CA TYR A 727 -26.43 -12.76 14.85
C TYR A 727 -26.38 -11.26 15.18
N SER A 728 -27.39 -10.47 14.83
CA SER A 728 -27.45 -9.05 15.19
C SER A 728 -27.64 -8.79 16.70
N ASN A 729 -28.21 -9.74 17.44
CA ASN A 729 -28.48 -9.60 18.88
C ASN A 729 -28.05 -10.80 19.75
N ARG A 730 -27.91 -12.02 19.18
CA ARG A 730 -27.50 -13.23 19.92
C ARG A 730 -26.02 -13.60 19.80
N ARG A 731 -25.20 -12.83 19.06
CA ARG A 731 -23.74 -13.08 18.95
C ARG A 731 -23.00 -12.66 20.22
N ALA A 732 -21.99 -13.44 20.61
CA ALA A 732 -21.00 -13.05 21.62
C ALA A 732 -19.65 -12.63 20.97
N ASN A 733 -19.49 -12.86 19.67
CA ASN A 733 -18.25 -12.64 18.90
C ASN A 733 -17.12 -13.64 19.27
N HIS A 734 -17.47 -14.79 19.83
CA HIS A 734 -16.58 -15.92 20.12
C HIS A 734 -16.57 -16.96 19.00
N TRP A 735 -16.76 -16.52 17.75
CA TRP A 735 -16.88 -17.37 16.55
C TRP A 735 -15.74 -18.39 16.41
N ILE A 736 -16.08 -19.67 16.22
CA ILE A 736 -15.16 -20.82 16.11
C ILE A 736 -15.59 -21.82 15.02
N GLY A 737 -14.76 -22.85 14.81
CA GLY A 737 -15.20 -24.17 14.31
C GLY A 737 -15.23 -24.40 12.79
N THR A 738 -15.06 -23.35 11.99
CA THR A 738 -15.10 -23.40 10.51
C THR A 738 -14.03 -24.27 9.84
N ASN A 739 -12.95 -24.63 10.53
CA ASN A 739 -11.87 -25.49 10.07
C ASN A 739 -11.62 -26.62 11.08
N LYS A 740 -12.71 -27.22 11.59
CA LYS A 740 -12.75 -28.25 12.65
C LYS A 740 -11.56 -29.22 12.62
N LEU A 741 -10.91 -29.37 13.77
CA LEU A 741 -9.90 -30.40 14.04
C LEU A 741 -10.57 -31.74 14.37
N GLY A 742 -10.07 -32.83 13.79
CA GLY A 742 -10.57 -34.17 14.08
C GLY A 742 -9.77 -35.27 13.39
N THR A 743 -10.23 -36.52 13.54
CA THR A 743 -9.66 -37.71 12.90
C THR A 743 -10.44 -38.15 11.66
N ALA A 744 -11.68 -37.68 11.50
CA ALA A 744 -12.55 -37.99 10.37
C ALA A 744 -12.25 -37.09 9.16
N ASP A 745 -11.30 -37.51 8.33
CA ASP A 745 -10.83 -36.82 7.12
C ASP A 745 -12.00 -36.39 6.21
N GLY A 746 -12.20 -35.08 6.07
CA GLY A 746 -13.33 -34.49 5.34
C GLY A 746 -13.41 -34.85 3.86
N ARG A 747 -12.31 -35.33 3.24
CA ARG A 747 -12.32 -35.81 1.85
C ARG A 747 -13.14 -37.10 1.68
N ASN A 748 -13.30 -37.85 2.77
CA ASN A 748 -13.99 -39.14 2.80
C ASN A 748 -15.37 -39.05 3.47
N GLY A 749 -15.98 -37.85 3.49
CA GLY A 749 -17.27 -37.60 4.13
C GLY A 749 -17.21 -37.37 5.65
N GLY A 750 -16.00 -37.24 6.22
CA GLY A 750 -15.82 -36.81 7.60
C GLY A 750 -16.08 -35.32 7.83
N ASP A 751 -15.99 -34.88 9.08
CA ASP A 751 -16.27 -33.49 9.50
C ASP A 751 -15.00 -32.65 9.78
N ALA A 752 -13.81 -33.24 9.68
CA ALA A 752 -12.55 -32.56 9.97
C ALA A 752 -11.92 -31.91 8.71
N VAL A 753 -11.49 -30.66 8.86
CA VAL A 753 -10.66 -29.93 7.88
C VAL A 753 -9.18 -30.13 8.18
N VAL A 754 -8.80 -30.27 9.46
CA VAL A 754 -7.42 -30.47 9.89
C VAL A 754 -7.24 -31.70 10.79
N ASP A 755 -6.05 -32.31 10.70
CA ASP A 755 -5.64 -33.46 11.50
C ASP A 755 -5.24 -33.07 12.94
N LEU A 756 -4.82 -34.06 13.74
CA LEU A 756 -4.39 -33.87 15.13
C LEU A 756 -3.11 -33.04 15.30
N ASN A 757 -2.38 -32.74 14.22
CA ASN A 757 -1.23 -31.83 14.18
C ASN A 757 -1.60 -30.46 13.59
N THR A 758 -2.91 -30.23 13.40
CA THR A 758 -3.54 -29.09 12.72
C THR A 758 -3.19 -28.94 11.23
N LYS A 759 -2.66 -30.00 10.60
CA LYS A 759 -2.36 -30.04 9.17
C LYS A 759 -3.64 -30.20 8.35
N VAL A 760 -3.80 -29.43 7.28
CA VAL A 760 -4.96 -29.53 6.37
C VAL A 760 -4.92 -30.87 5.63
N TYR A 761 -6.03 -31.62 5.68
CA TYR A 761 -6.14 -32.90 4.99
C TYR A 761 -5.90 -32.76 3.48
N GLY A 762 -5.17 -33.70 2.88
CA GLY A 762 -4.74 -33.59 1.48
C GLY A 762 -3.59 -32.61 1.21
N THR A 763 -2.88 -32.14 2.25
CA THR A 763 -1.65 -31.37 2.11
C THR A 763 -0.48 -32.00 2.86
N ASP A 764 0.77 -31.61 2.53
CA ASP A 764 1.96 -32.00 3.30
C ASP A 764 2.53 -30.91 4.22
N ASN A 765 2.26 -29.64 3.95
CA ASN A 765 2.90 -28.52 4.64
C ASN A 765 1.99 -27.30 4.95
N LEU A 766 0.66 -27.44 4.84
CA LEU A 766 -0.31 -26.41 5.22
C LEU A 766 -1.01 -26.75 6.54
N PHE A 767 -1.11 -25.78 7.43
CA PHE A 767 -1.72 -25.93 8.76
C PHE A 767 -2.71 -24.80 9.05
N VAL A 768 -3.59 -25.00 10.04
CA VAL A 768 -4.47 -23.94 10.59
C VAL A 768 -4.32 -23.89 12.11
N VAL A 769 -4.13 -22.72 12.71
CA VAL A 769 -3.97 -22.53 14.17
C VAL A 769 -4.62 -21.21 14.59
N ASP A 770 -5.94 -21.23 14.70
CA ASP A 770 -6.75 -20.17 15.30
C ASP A 770 -8.10 -20.75 15.80
N ALA A 771 -9.05 -19.87 16.17
CA ALA A 771 -10.40 -20.22 16.62
C ALA A 771 -11.18 -21.17 15.68
N SER A 772 -10.87 -21.20 14.38
CA SER A 772 -11.53 -22.07 13.41
C SER A 772 -11.37 -23.56 13.69
N ILE A 773 -10.34 -24.00 14.42
CA ILE A 773 -10.08 -25.45 14.61
C ILE A 773 -10.90 -26.10 15.73
N PHE A 774 -11.56 -25.30 16.57
CA PHE A 774 -12.26 -25.76 17.78
C PHE A 774 -13.49 -26.62 17.40
N PRO A 775 -13.59 -27.89 17.86
CA PRO A 775 -14.72 -28.76 17.51
C PRO A 775 -16.07 -28.29 18.04
N GLY A 776 -16.08 -27.57 19.17
CA GLY A 776 -17.26 -26.94 19.74
C GLY A 776 -16.91 -25.89 20.79
N MET A 777 -17.91 -25.14 21.27
CA MET A 777 -17.69 -24.06 22.23
C MET A 777 -17.15 -24.57 23.56
N VAL A 778 -16.38 -23.70 24.21
CA VAL A 778 -15.81 -23.86 25.55
C VAL A 778 -16.70 -23.14 26.58
N THR A 779 -16.29 -23.14 27.85
CA THR A 779 -17.05 -22.58 28.97
C THR A 779 -16.92 -21.06 29.10
N THR A 780 -15.90 -20.46 28.50
CA THR A 780 -15.57 -19.04 28.72
C THR A 780 -15.25 -18.28 27.43
N ASN A 781 -14.99 -16.97 27.53
CA ASN A 781 -14.39 -16.20 26.43
C ASN A 781 -13.11 -16.92 25.91
N PRO A 782 -12.94 -17.17 24.61
CA PRO A 782 -12.02 -18.20 24.11
C PRO A 782 -10.55 -17.77 23.95
N SER A 783 -10.22 -16.49 24.19
CA SER A 783 -8.90 -15.92 23.84
C SER A 783 -7.72 -16.67 24.48
N SER A 784 -7.85 -17.12 25.73
CA SER A 784 -6.81 -17.93 26.40
C SER A 784 -6.72 -19.35 25.84
N TYR A 785 -7.85 -19.98 25.51
CA TYR A 785 -7.90 -21.31 24.91
C TYR A 785 -7.23 -21.33 23.53
N ILE A 786 -7.42 -20.29 22.71
CA ILE A 786 -6.77 -20.16 21.41
C ILE A 786 -5.24 -20.03 21.56
N VAL A 787 -4.77 -19.29 22.57
CA VAL A 787 -3.33 -19.16 22.88
C VAL A 787 -2.74 -20.48 23.41
N VAL A 788 -3.48 -21.24 24.22
CA VAL A 788 -3.12 -22.61 24.65
C VAL A 788 -3.07 -23.58 23.48
N ALA A 789 -4.09 -23.56 22.60
CA ALA A 789 -4.12 -24.36 21.38
C ALA A 789 -2.91 -24.05 20.47
N SER A 790 -2.51 -22.78 20.39
CA SER A 790 -1.33 -22.34 19.64
C SER A 790 -0.01 -22.86 20.22
N GLU A 791 0.17 -22.79 21.55
CA GLU A 791 1.34 -23.38 22.23
C GLU A 791 1.41 -24.92 22.11
N HIS A 792 0.25 -25.59 22.01
CA HIS A 792 0.19 -27.04 21.77
C HIS A 792 0.47 -27.40 20.30
N ALA A 793 -0.15 -26.68 19.35
CA ALA A 793 0.09 -26.84 17.92
C ALA A 793 1.54 -26.58 17.55
N ALA A 794 2.17 -25.54 18.11
CA ALA A 794 3.58 -25.24 17.90
C ALA A 794 4.48 -26.44 18.24
N ALA A 795 4.25 -27.09 19.38
CA ALA A 795 5.01 -28.27 19.80
C ALA A 795 4.80 -29.47 18.85
N LYS A 796 3.56 -29.75 18.45
CA LYS A 796 3.25 -30.82 17.49
C LYS A 796 3.89 -30.58 16.12
N ILE A 797 3.75 -29.37 15.58
CA ILE A 797 4.29 -28.98 14.27
C ILE A 797 5.84 -29.06 14.29
N LEU A 798 6.49 -28.61 15.36
CA LEU A 798 7.95 -28.74 15.51
C LEU A 798 8.42 -30.20 15.64
N ALA A 799 7.60 -31.09 16.21
CA ALA A 799 7.89 -32.52 16.30
C ALA A 799 7.66 -33.30 14.98
N LEU A 800 6.90 -32.75 14.02
CA LEU A 800 6.72 -33.37 12.70
C LEU A 800 8.04 -33.38 11.92
N ALA A 801 8.48 -34.57 11.51
CA ALA A 801 9.64 -34.76 10.64
C ALA A 801 9.56 -33.90 9.36
N THR A 802 10.71 -33.46 8.87
CA THR A 802 10.82 -32.72 7.60
C THR A 802 10.36 -33.58 6.43
N SER A 803 9.52 -33.02 5.56
CA SER A 803 9.08 -33.68 4.33
C SER A 803 10.27 -34.12 3.48
N LYS A 804 10.10 -35.25 2.77
CA LYS A 804 11.07 -35.76 1.80
C LYS A 804 10.40 -35.80 0.43
N ALA A 805 11.12 -35.33 -0.59
CA ALA A 805 10.66 -35.37 -1.97
C ALA A 805 10.65 -36.82 -2.50
N GLY A 806 9.52 -37.25 -3.08
CA GLY A 806 9.33 -38.63 -3.56
C GLY A 806 10.23 -38.99 -4.73
N ALA A 807 10.72 -40.22 -4.72
CA ALA A 807 11.55 -40.81 -5.76
C ALA A 807 10.75 -41.16 -7.04
N LEU A 808 11.44 -41.63 -8.07
CA LEU A 808 10.79 -42.05 -9.31
C LEU A 808 9.86 -43.25 -9.05
N TYR A 809 8.59 -43.11 -9.42
CA TYR A 809 7.49 -44.07 -9.23
C TYR A 809 6.86 -44.17 -7.83
N ASP A 810 7.32 -43.41 -6.83
CA ASP A 810 6.63 -43.27 -5.53
C ASP A 810 5.19 -42.74 -5.70
N GLN A 811 4.37 -42.79 -4.64
CA GLN A 811 3.12 -42.01 -4.62
C GLN A 811 3.41 -40.56 -4.21
N CYS A 812 2.84 -39.61 -4.96
CA CYS A 812 2.91 -38.15 -4.68
C CYS A 812 1.53 -37.47 -4.67
N GLY A 813 0.44 -38.24 -4.64
CA GLY A 813 -0.91 -37.70 -4.60
C GLY A 813 -2.00 -38.76 -4.71
N GLY A 814 -3.24 -38.33 -4.47
CA GLY A 814 -4.43 -39.16 -4.40
C GLY A 814 -5.46 -38.60 -3.42
N SER A 815 -6.74 -38.90 -3.64
CA SER A 815 -7.86 -38.48 -2.77
C SER A 815 -7.66 -38.89 -1.30
N THR A 816 -7.05 -40.05 -1.04
CA THR A 816 -6.73 -40.58 0.29
C THR A 816 -5.28 -40.34 0.73
N TRP A 817 -4.43 -39.75 -0.11
CA TRP A 817 -3.01 -39.57 0.18
C TRP A 817 -2.78 -38.53 1.29
N ASN A 818 -1.86 -38.83 2.21
CA ASN A 818 -1.49 -37.98 3.36
C ASN A 818 0.02 -37.81 3.56
N GLY A 819 0.84 -38.46 2.71
CA GLY A 819 2.30 -38.30 2.67
C GLY A 819 2.73 -37.03 1.93
N SER A 820 3.98 -36.97 1.46
CA SER A 820 4.45 -35.80 0.69
C SER A 820 3.86 -35.79 -0.73
N PHE A 821 3.56 -34.59 -1.22
CA PHE A 821 3.15 -34.34 -2.60
C PHE A 821 4.32 -33.89 -3.50
N GLN A 822 5.52 -33.75 -2.92
CA GLN A 822 6.72 -33.33 -3.63
C GLN A 822 7.41 -34.45 -4.40
N CYS A 823 8.15 -34.08 -5.44
CA CYS A 823 8.93 -34.99 -6.28
C CYS A 823 10.41 -34.59 -6.26
N ALA A 824 11.31 -35.56 -6.35
CA ALA A 824 12.75 -35.30 -6.50
C ALA A 824 13.05 -34.47 -7.77
N ALA A 825 14.16 -33.74 -7.77
CA ALA A 825 14.51 -32.81 -8.85
C ALA A 825 14.49 -33.48 -10.24
N ASN A 826 13.95 -32.77 -11.24
CA ASN A 826 13.68 -33.24 -12.61
C ASN A 826 12.50 -34.23 -12.77
N LEU A 827 11.76 -34.52 -11.69
CA LEU A 827 10.51 -35.28 -11.74
C LEU A 827 9.30 -34.36 -11.53
N LYS A 828 8.16 -34.71 -12.14
CA LYS A 828 6.87 -34.04 -11.94
C LYS A 828 5.81 -35.04 -11.49
N CYS A 829 5.03 -34.68 -10.47
CA CYS A 829 3.88 -35.48 -10.04
C CYS A 829 2.86 -35.54 -11.17
N THR A 830 2.48 -36.75 -11.58
CA THR A 830 1.58 -36.99 -12.71
C THR A 830 0.42 -37.84 -12.21
N VAL A 831 -0.80 -37.30 -12.36
CA VAL A 831 -2.05 -37.99 -12.02
C VAL A 831 -2.20 -39.25 -12.88
N LYS A 832 -2.70 -40.33 -12.29
CA LYS A 832 -3.15 -41.53 -13.00
C LYS A 832 -4.67 -41.66 -12.95
N ASP A 833 -5.22 -41.43 -11.77
CA ASP A 833 -6.64 -41.49 -11.44
C ASP A 833 -6.88 -40.63 -10.18
N SER A 834 -8.09 -40.64 -9.64
CA SER A 834 -8.46 -39.87 -8.45
C SER A 834 -7.77 -40.33 -7.16
N TYR A 835 -7.29 -41.57 -7.08
CA TYR A 835 -6.67 -42.18 -5.90
C TYR A 835 -5.15 -42.24 -5.96
N TYR A 836 -4.54 -42.16 -7.16
CA TYR A 836 -3.10 -42.31 -7.35
C TYR A 836 -2.48 -41.28 -8.30
N SER A 837 -1.37 -40.70 -7.86
CA SER A 837 -0.46 -39.85 -8.65
C SER A 837 0.99 -40.20 -8.32
N GLN A 838 1.88 -40.13 -9.31
CA GLN A 838 3.28 -40.56 -9.14
C GLN A 838 4.31 -39.66 -9.87
N PRO A 839 5.56 -39.54 -9.38
CA PRO A 839 6.61 -38.80 -10.05
C PRO A 839 7.03 -39.47 -11.36
N ARG A 840 7.12 -38.67 -12.45
CA ARG A 840 7.63 -39.10 -13.77
C ARG A 840 8.65 -38.08 -14.29
N ARG A 841 9.60 -38.52 -15.13
CA ARG A 841 10.61 -37.64 -15.75
C ARG A 841 9.96 -36.69 -16.76
N VAL A 842 10.40 -35.43 -16.81
CA VAL A 842 9.96 -34.45 -17.81
C VAL A 842 10.66 -34.73 -19.17
N PRO A 843 9.94 -34.79 -20.31
CA PRO A 843 10.57 -34.96 -21.62
C PRO A 843 11.41 -33.73 -22.01
N ARG A 844 12.67 -33.95 -22.41
CA ARG A 844 13.48 -32.90 -23.05
C ARG A 844 13.03 -32.69 -24.51
N ARG A 845 12.75 -31.44 -24.90
CA ARG A 845 12.70 -31.09 -26.34
C ARG A 845 14.13 -31.08 -26.90
N PRO A 846 14.38 -31.59 -28.12
CA PRO A 846 15.69 -31.46 -28.76
C PRO A 846 15.94 -30.02 -29.21
N SER A 847 17.20 -29.57 -29.08
CA SER A 847 17.67 -28.27 -29.57
C SER A 847 17.98 -28.33 -31.07
N VAL A 848 17.55 -27.30 -31.82
CA VAL A 848 17.76 -27.20 -33.28
C VAL A 848 19.19 -26.76 -33.60
N PRO A 849 19.96 -27.48 -34.43
CA PRO A 849 21.25 -27.02 -34.96
C PRO A 849 21.07 -25.94 -36.03
N ILE A 850 22.00 -24.99 -36.09
CA ILE A 850 22.03 -23.92 -37.11
C ILE A 850 22.38 -24.51 -38.48
N ARG A 851 21.72 -24.04 -39.55
CA ARG A 851 21.99 -24.47 -40.93
C ARG A 851 23.36 -24.00 -41.43
N ALA A 852 24.07 -24.91 -42.09
CA ALA A 852 24.92 -24.57 -43.23
C ALA A 852 24.31 -25.16 -44.51
N LEU A 853 24.47 -24.44 -45.62
CA LEU A 853 24.06 -24.78 -47.00
C LEU A 853 25.14 -24.21 -47.94
N PRO A 854 25.20 -24.60 -49.24
CA PRO A 854 24.40 -25.61 -49.96
C PRO A 854 25.27 -26.62 -50.76
N ARG A 855 24.64 -27.63 -51.41
CA ARG A 855 24.53 -27.73 -52.90
C ARG A 855 24.06 -29.10 -53.44
N LEU A 856 23.48 -29.00 -54.63
CA LEU A 856 23.26 -30.01 -55.70
C LEU A 856 22.30 -31.21 -55.48
N HIS A 857 21.13 -31.02 -56.11
CA HIS A 857 20.48 -31.92 -57.08
C HIS A 857 19.69 -33.17 -56.61
N ASP A 858 18.78 -33.56 -57.50
CA ASP A 858 17.53 -34.26 -57.21
C ASP A 858 17.27 -35.38 -58.25
N ALA A 859 16.25 -36.21 -58.00
CA ALA A 859 15.76 -37.31 -58.84
C ALA A 859 16.70 -38.55 -58.95
N THR A 860 16.22 -39.80 -59.13
CA THR A 860 14.95 -40.29 -59.72
C THR A 860 14.34 -41.43 -58.88
N ARG A 861 13.02 -41.42 -58.59
CA ARG A 861 11.88 -41.95 -59.39
C ARG A 861 11.78 -43.49 -59.41
N ALA A 862 10.67 -44.03 -58.91
CA ALA A 862 10.24 -45.42 -59.16
C ALA A 862 8.70 -45.51 -59.23
N ALA A 863 8.16 -46.19 -60.26
CA ALA A 863 6.74 -46.56 -60.37
C ALA A 863 6.55 -47.60 -61.49
N MET A 864 5.99 -48.78 -61.18
CA MET A 864 5.34 -49.65 -62.18
C MET A 864 4.38 -50.66 -61.53
N SER A 865 3.35 -51.05 -62.29
CA SER A 865 2.24 -51.96 -61.92
C SER A 865 2.67 -53.45 -61.92
N ARG A 866 1.87 -54.47 -61.51
CA ARG A 866 0.40 -54.67 -61.62
C ARG A 866 -0.12 -55.84 -60.73
N TYR A 867 -1.45 -55.91 -60.57
CA TYR A 867 -2.32 -56.95 -59.93
C TYR A 867 -2.39 -58.31 -60.68
N PRO A 868 -3.20 -59.37 -60.28
CA PRO A 868 -4.03 -59.70 -59.07
C PRO A 868 -3.78 -61.16 -58.54
N PRO A 869 -4.67 -61.95 -57.85
CA PRO A 869 -5.93 -61.71 -57.09
C PRO A 869 -6.05 -62.32 -55.65
N ALA A 870 -7.12 -61.90 -54.94
CA ALA A 870 -7.94 -62.51 -53.85
C ALA A 870 -7.55 -63.86 -53.14
N ILE A 871 -7.53 -64.03 -51.78
CA ILE A 871 -8.60 -63.90 -50.71
C ILE A 871 -9.55 -65.14 -50.67
N THR A 872 -9.88 -65.86 -49.57
CA THR A 872 -9.96 -65.63 -48.08
C THR A 872 -9.61 -66.90 -47.21
N LEU A 873 -10.03 -66.95 -45.92
CA LEU A 873 -10.00 -68.03 -44.88
C LEU A 873 -8.69 -68.17 -44.04
N GLY A 874 -8.70 -68.52 -42.73
CA GLY A 874 -9.82 -68.59 -41.76
C GLY A 874 -9.50 -69.22 -40.36
N PHE A 875 -9.40 -68.39 -39.31
CA PHE A 875 -9.51 -68.68 -37.85
C PHE A 875 -8.47 -69.54 -37.07
N SER A 876 -8.44 -69.31 -35.73
CA SER A 876 -7.54 -69.84 -34.67
C SER A 876 -6.10 -69.29 -34.68
N GLY A 877 -5.34 -69.22 -33.56
CA GLY A 877 -5.60 -69.53 -32.14
C GLY A 877 -4.57 -68.80 -31.24
N GLY A 878 -4.71 -68.84 -29.92
CA GLY A 878 -3.96 -67.92 -29.02
C GLY A 878 -2.49 -68.27 -28.70
N VAL A 879 -1.83 -67.29 -28.02
CA VAL A 879 -0.73 -67.44 -27.03
C VAL A 879 0.74 -67.57 -27.52
N VAL A 880 1.45 -66.43 -27.46
CA VAL A 880 2.85 -66.25 -26.93
C VAL A 880 4.06 -66.74 -27.79
N VAL A 881 5.27 -66.30 -27.39
CA VAL A 881 6.64 -66.63 -27.88
C VAL A 881 7.05 -65.87 -29.17
N VAL A 882 8.18 -65.14 -29.35
CA VAL A 882 9.54 -64.97 -28.74
C VAL A 882 10.68 -65.78 -29.39
N VAL A 883 11.50 -65.12 -30.24
CA VAL A 883 12.94 -65.44 -30.51
C VAL A 883 13.12 -66.76 -31.34
N SER A 884 14.22 -67.09 -32.05
CA SER A 884 15.64 -66.67 -32.00
C SER A 884 16.42 -66.79 -33.34
N MET A 885 17.49 -65.99 -33.47
CA MET A 885 18.85 -66.33 -34.02
C MET A 885 18.97 -66.92 -35.46
N THR A 886 20.13 -67.13 -36.10
CA THR A 886 21.59 -67.22 -35.71
C THR A 886 22.44 -66.61 -36.87
N ALA A 887 23.78 -66.41 -36.89
CA ALA A 887 24.93 -66.78 -36.03
C ALA A 887 26.06 -65.69 -36.14
N MET A 888 26.98 -65.49 -35.17
CA MET A 888 28.34 -66.10 -34.97
C MET A 888 29.34 -65.89 -36.13
N GLU A 889 30.64 -65.55 -35.96
CA GLU A 889 31.48 -65.14 -34.78
C GLU A 889 32.54 -64.05 -35.26
N ALA A 890 33.82 -63.84 -34.86
CA ALA A 890 34.80 -64.55 -34.01
C ALA A 890 35.90 -63.66 -33.33
N GLN A 891 36.45 -64.20 -32.22
CA GLN A 891 37.73 -64.02 -31.48
C GLN A 891 38.88 -63.02 -31.85
N GLY A 892 39.59 -62.53 -30.81
CA GLY A 892 40.98 -62.01 -30.80
C GLY A 892 41.22 -60.84 -29.80
N ARG A 893 41.90 -60.98 -28.64
CA ARG A 893 43.38 -60.95 -28.35
C ARG A 893 44.06 -59.64 -28.86
N VAL A 894 44.85 -58.83 -28.11
CA VAL A 894 45.85 -59.05 -27.01
C VAL A 894 45.99 -57.81 -26.06
N TYR A 895 46.50 -58.01 -24.82
CA TYR A 895 46.99 -57.04 -23.79
C TYR A 895 48.51 -57.33 -23.48
N PRO A 896 49.32 -56.53 -22.72
CA PRO A 896 49.23 -55.16 -22.17
C PRO A 896 50.55 -54.31 -22.30
N GLY A 897 50.68 -53.19 -21.55
CA GLY A 897 51.95 -52.51 -21.19
C GLY A 897 51.71 -51.26 -20.31
N LEU A 898 52.06 -51.22 -19.01
CA LEU A 898 53.36 -50.78 -18.42
C LEU A 898 53.65 -49.26 -18.60
N ARG A 899 54.05 -48.46 -17.57
CA ARG A 899 54.17 -48.64 -16.10
C ARG A 899 54.51 -47.27 -15.43
N ASP A 900 54.05 -47.02 -14.19
CA ASP A 900 54.59 -46.02 -13.20
C ASP A 900 54.67 -44.52 -13.65
N GLN A 901 54.89 -43.47 -12.82
CA GLN A 901 55.11 -43.31 -11.37
C GLN A 901 54.64 -41.93 -10.82
N TRP A 902 54.74 -41.79 -9.49
CA TRP A 902 54.59 -40.68 -8.53
C TRP A 902 55.37 -39.36 -8.87
N SER A 903 55.25 -38.18 -8.23
CA SER A 903 54.33 -37.50 -7.27
C SER A 903 54.82 -36.04 -6.95
N THR A 904 54.03 -35.20 -6.24
CA THR A 904 54.44 -33.92 -5.52
C THR A 904 54.94 -32.71 -6.38
N SER A 905 55.03 -31.43 -5.93
CA SER A 905 54.26 -30.59 -4.97
C SER A 905 54.64 -29.07 -5.04
N SER A 906 53.65 -28.16 -5.07
CA SER A 906 53.63 -26.79 -4.46
C SER A 906 54.51 -25.59 -4.93
N VAL A 907 54.00 -24.36 -4.64
CA VAL A 907 54.67 -23.03 -4.41
C VAL A 907 54.76 -21.94 -5.53
N PHE A 908 53.86 -20.93 -5.42
CA PHE A 908 53.98 -19.44 -5.48
C PHE A 908 54.91 -18.59 -6.43
N LEU A 909 54.42 -17.33 -6.67
CA LEU A 909 55.10 -16.04 -7.05
C LEU A 909 55.59 -15.82 -8.53
N VAL A 910 55.85 -14.61 -9.10
CA VAL A 910 55.13 -13.27 -9.14
C VAL A 910 55.79 -12.22 -10.12
N ILE A 911 55.01 -11.33 -10.79
CA ILE A 911 55.37 -10.07 -11.57
C ILE A 911 56.46 -10.20 -12.72
N PRO A 912 57.02 -9.15 -13.41
CA PRO A 912 56.62 -7.75 -13.76
C PRO A 912 56.93 -7.21 -15.22
N SER A 913 56.50 -5.96 -15.51
CA SER A 913 57.23 -4.86 -16.22
C SER A 913 57.30 -4.63 -17.77
N ARG A 914 57.66 -3.38 -18.14
CA ARG A 914 57.84 -2.73 -19.49
C ARG A 914 59.37 -2.47 -19.76
N PRO A 915 59.86 -1.45 -20.55
CA PRO A 915 59.46 -0.77 -21.83
C PRO A 915 60.65 -0.58 -22.85
N PHE A 916 60.42 0.10 -24.02
CA PHE A 916 61.23 1.17 -24.72
C PHE A 916 60.80 1.26 -26.23
N LEU A 917 60.39 2.41 -26.81
CA LEU A 917 61.15 3.49 -27.50
C LEU A 917 61.91 3.05 -28.78
N ARG A 918 62.04 3.82 -29.89
CA ARG A 918 61.86 5.28 -30.21
C ARG A 918 61.10 5.42 -31.59
N ASP A 919 61.11 6.42 -32.51
CA ASP A 919 61.82 7.71 -32.73
C ASP A 919 61.12 8.67 -33.77
N HIS A 920 61.75 9.81 -34.13
CA HIS A 920 61.67 10.73 -35.31
C HIS A 920 60.48 10.69 -36.31
N ALA A 921 59.84 11.79 -36.79
CA ALA A 921 59.91 13.27 -36.59
C ALA A 921 58.58 13.93 -37.15
N ALA A 922 58.33 15.19 -37.54
CA ALA A 922 59.10 16.45 -37.79
C ALA A 922 58.19 17.74 -37.70
N HIS A 923 58.38 18.77 -38.54
CA HIS A 923 57.79 20.14 -38.49
C HIS A 923 57.48 20.70 -39.94
N VAL A 924 56.94 21.91 -40.27
CA VAL A 924 56.51 23.16 -39.56
C VAL A 924 55.54 24.04 -40.44
N GLU A 925 54.70 24.92 -39.83
CA GLU A 925 53.99 26.14 -40.38
C GLU A 925 53.04 26.05 -41.63
N THR A 926 52.18 27.01 -42.03
CA THR A 926 51.76 28.39 -41.59
C THR A 926 50.24 28.68 -41.90
N MET A 927 49.70 29.87 -41.56
CA MET A 927 48.34 30.40 -41.94
C MET A 927 48.42 31.41 -43.16
N PRO A 928 47.43 32.30 -43.55
CA PRO A 928 46.00 32.51 -43.17
C PRO A 928 44.95 32.96 -44.27
N SER A 929 43.65 32.73 -43.99
CA SER A 929 42.48 33.66 -44.17
C SER A 929 41.81 34.09 -45.52
N PHE A 930 40.48 34.33 -45.40
CA PHE A 930 39.62 35.44 -45.95
C PHE A 930 38.70 35.32 -47.21
N LYS A 931 37.38 35.54 -46.98
CA LYS A 931 36.30 36.13 -47.86
C LYS A 931 35.91 35.42 -49.19
N ALA A 932 34.75 35.69 -49.83
CA ALA A 932 33.36 35.96 -49.38
C ALA A 932 32.37 36.05 -50.59
N LEU A 933 31.07 35.84 -50.31
CA LEU A 933 29.86 36.37 -50.98
C LEU A 933 29.27 35.77 -52.29
N LEU A 934 27.96 35.50 -52.18
CA LEU A 934 26.84 35.69 -53.14
C LEU A 934 26.67 34.83 -54.42
N GLY A 935 25.44 34.33 -54.59
CA GLY A 935 24.87 33.72 -55.81
C GLY A 935 23.52 33.04 -55.52
N ALA A 936 22.48 33.29 -56.30
CA ALA A 936 21.11 32.79 -56.07
C ALA A 936 20.54 32.05 -57.28
N GLY A 937 19.65 31.06 -57.05
CA GLY A 937 18.99 30.27 -58.08
C GLY A 937 17.99 29.28 -57.48
N LEU A 938 16.94 28.91 -58.24
CA LEU A 938 15.78 28.15 -57.74
C LEU A 938 15.77 26.66 -58.12
N ALA A 939 15.06 25.89 -57.29
CA ALA A 939 14.31 24.67 -57.61
C ALA A 939 15.05 23.41 -58.13
N ALA A 940 15.16 22.40 -57.25
CA ALA A 940 14.84 20.99 -57.58
C ALA A 940 14.49 20.21 -56.30
N THR A 941 13.38 19.47 -56.28
CA THR A 941 13.04 18.53 -55.20
C THR A 941 13.73 17.19 -55.44
N ALA A 942 14.83 16.94 -54.70
CA ALA A 942 15.50 15.64 -54.67
C ALA A 942 15.66 15.17 -53.21
N VAL A 943 15.04 14.04 -52.87
CA VAL A 943 15.13 13.46 -51.52
C VAL A 943 16.46 12.71 -51.38
N PHE A 944 17.51 13.45 -51.00
CA PHE A 944 18.76 12.84 -50.54
C PHE A 944 18.65 12.51 -49.05
N ALA A 945 18.45 11.22 -48.76
CA ALA A 945 18.54 10.68 -47.42
C ALA A 945 20.01 10.61 -46.95
N SER A 946 20.56 11.76 -46.56
CA SER A 946 21.78 11.82 -45.75
C SER A 946 21.44 11.43 -44.30
N PRO A 947 22.31 10.69 -43.59
CA PRO A 947 21.94 10.11 -42.31
C PRO A 947 21.78 11.19 -41.24
N ILE A 948 20.57 11.31 -40.69
CA ILE A 948 20.43 11.74 -39.30
C ILE A 948 21.06 10.63 -38.46
N GLN A 949 22.32 10.83 -38.08
CA GLN A 949 22.86 10.09 -36.93
C GLN A 949 21.98 10.44 -35.74
N SER A 950 21.21 9.45 -35.26
CA SER A 950 20.70 9.50 -33.91
C SER A 950 21.90 9.70 -32.99
N LEU A 951 21.92 10.78 -32.21
CA LEU A 951 22.86 10.92 -31.10
C LEU A 951 22.49 9.87 -30.07
N ASP A 952 23.11 8.71 -30.22
CA ASP A 952 22.84 7.51 -29.44
C ASP A 952 23.50 7.65 -28.07
N PHE A 953 22.73 8.14 -27.11
CA PHE A 953 23.15 8.33 -25.72
C PHE A 953 23.29 7.00 -24.94
N THR A 954 23.33 5.84 -25.60
CA THR A 954 23.66 4.55 -24.95
C THR A 954 25.13 4.40 -24.55
N GLY A 955 25.98 5.38 -24.86
CA GLY A 955 27.32 5.51 -24.28
C GLY A 955 27.28 5.79 -22.77
N ASN A 956 27.30 4.71 -21.96
CA ASN A 956 27.30 4.67 -20.48
C ASN A 956 27.73 5.97 -19.76
N LEU A 957 26.75 6.77 -19.33
CA LEU A 957 26.92 7.86 -18.36
C LEU A 957 27.05 7.30 -16.93
N ALA A 958 28.04 6.44 -16.71
CA ALA A 958 28.16 5.61 -15.52
C ALA A 958 29.59 5.68 -14.93
N PRO A 959 29.79 6.31 -13.76
CA PRO A 959 30.88 5.90 -12.90
C PRO A 959 30.62 4.47 -12.40
N ARG A 960 31.72 3.83 -12.04
CA ARG A 960 31.76 2.44 -11.57
C ARG A 960 31.34 2.39 -10.10
N ALA A 961 30.65 1.32 -9.71
CA ALA A 961 30.61 0.91 -8.31
C ALA A 961 32.05 0.79 -7.79
N ASP A 962 32.36 1.50 -6.69
CA ASP A 962 33.69 1.51 -6.08
C ASP A 962 33.68 0.62 -4.83
N PRO A 963 34.25 -0.59 -4.89
CA PRO A 963 34.26 -1.52 -3.76
C PRO A 963 35.19 -1.09 -2.61
N SER A 964 35.93 0.02 -2.74
CA SER A 964 36.66 0.64 -1.62
C SER A 964 35.77 1.52 -0.73
N LEU A 965 34.59 1.91 -1.22
CA LEU A 965 33.60 2.70 -0.50
C LEU A 965 32.66 1.77 0.30
N THR A 966 32.39 2.15 1.54
CA THR A 966 31.74 1.32 2.57
C THR A 966 30.42 1.91 3.06
N GLY A 967 30.20 3.21 2.84
CA GLY A 967 28.97 3.89 3.20
C GLY A 967 28.91 5.31 2.70
N TYR A 968 28.05 6.10 3.33
CA TYR A 968 27.70 7.47 2.97
C TYR A 968 27.59 8.33 4.23
N LEU A 969 28.10 9.56 4.16
CA LEU A 969 27.90 10.62 5.13
C LEU A 969 26.96 11.66 4.53
N GLY A 970 25.77 11.82 5.12
CA GLY A 970 24.87 12.92 4.82
C GLY A 970 25.08 14.10 5.77
N ALA A 971 24.97 15.33 5.25
CA ALA A 971 24.81 16.55 6.04
C ALA A 971 23.46 17.19 5.73
N PHE A 972 22.69 17.50 6.77
CA PHE A 972 21.32 18.01 6.66
C PHE A 972 21.05 19.06 7.74
N PHE A 973 19.97 19.84 7.59
CA PHE A 973 19.42 20.64 8.70
C PHE A 973 18.00 20.18 9.06
N LEU A 974 17.48 20.64 10.19
CA LEU A 974 16.11 20.39 10.65
C LEU A 974 15.27 21.67 10.57
N GLY A 975 14.00 21.55 10.17
CA GLY A 975 13.18 22.72 9.80
C GLY A 975 13.00 23.80 10.89
N ALA A 976 13.02 23.40 12.16
CA ALA A 976 12.92 24.30 13.32
C ALA A 976 14.27 24.61 14.00
N ASP A 977 15.29 23.78 13.76
CA ASP A 977 16.65 23.93 14.29
C ASP A 977 17.64 23.96 13.11
N PRO A 978 17.84 25.13 12.46
CA PRO A 978 18.71 25.27 11.29
C PRO A 978 20.19 25.19 11.70
N TYR A 979 20.69 23.97 11.83
CA TYR A 979 22.07 23.62 12.19
C TYR A 979 22.57 22.47 11.31
N VAL A 980 23.88 22.17 11.34
CA VAL A 980 24.42 21.01 10.60
C VAL A 980 24.30 19.74 11.44
N TYR A 981 23.50 18.79 10.96
CA TYR A 981 23.39 17.44 11.51
C TYR A 981 24.04 16.45 10.54
N LEU A 982 24.89 15.57 11.07
CA LEU A 982 25.53 14.52 10.30
C LEU A 982 24.80 13.18 10.48
N TYR A 983 24.68 12.44 9.39
CA TYR A 983 23.99 11.16 9.33
C TYR A 983 24.85 10.13 8.60
N LEU A 984 25.05 8.96 9.19
CA LEU A 984 25.93 7.92 8.67
C LEU A 984 25.11 6.73 8.17
N SER A 985 25.37 6.26 6.96
CA SER A 985 24.61 5.15 6.37
C SER A 985 24.73 3.87 7.20
N ASN A 986 23.72 3.01 7.16
CA ASN A 986 23.73 1.73 7.86
C ASN A 986 24.38 0.66 6.98
N GLY A 987 25.70 0.52 7.11
CA GLY A 987 26.52 -0.15 6.12
C GLY A 987 26.51 0.60 4.79
N ASN A 988 26.71 -0.10 3.68
CA ASN A 988 26.78 0.51 2.35
C ASN A 988 25.39 0.76 1.71
N ASN A 989 24.41 1.17 2.51
CA ASN A 989 23.02 1.34 2.09
C ASN A 989 22.72 2.83 1.77
N PRO A 990 22.51 3.20 0.49
CA PRO A 990 22.24 4.59 0.09
C PRO A 990 20.88 5.11 0.58
N THR A 991 19.98 4.24 1.05
CA THR A 991 18.62 4.58 1.50
C THR A 991 18.39 4.27 2.99
N SER A 992 19.45 4.07 3.78
CA SER A 992 19.31 3.97 5.24
C SER A 992 20.47 4.59 6.00
N TYR A 993 20.13 5.43 6.99
CA TYR A 993 21.07 6.19 7.81
C TYR A 993 20.69 6.13 9.29
N ARG A 994 21.67 6.33 10.16
CA ARG A 994 21.47 6.67 11.58
C ARG A 994 21.99 8.07 11.84
N ALA A 995 21.39 8.77 12.81
CA ALA A 995 21.91 10.05 13.28
C ALA A 995 23.29 9.85 13.92
N LEU A 996 24.22 10.75 13.64
CA LEU A 996 25.42 10.92 14.46
C LEU A 996 25.14 11.91 15.61
N ASN A 997 26.07 11.96 16.56
CA ASN A 997 26.06 12.82 17.75
C ASN A 997 24.76 12.69 18.57
N SER A 998 24.24 11.46 18.67
CA SER A 998 22.94 11.17 19.31
C SER A 998 21.76 12.01 18.79
N GLY A 999 21.80 12.44 17.51
CA GLY A 999 20.79 13.33 16.93
C GLY A 999 20.96 14.81 17.25
N SER A 1000 22.01 15.20 17.99
CA SER A 1000 22.37 16.60 18.23
C SER A 1000 23.18 17.18 17.07
N PRO A 1001 23.08 18.49 16.76
CA PRO A 1001 23.84 19.08 15.67
C PRO A 1001 25.35 19.02 15.94
N VAL A 1002 26.13 18.77 14.89
CA VAL A 1002 27.59 18.71 14.93
C VAL A 1002 28.20 20.11 14.77
N ILE A 1003 27.52 21.01 14.06
CA ILE A 1003 27.92 22.42 13.92
C ILE A 1003 26.71 23.32 14.16
N LYS A 1004 26.85 24.27 15.09
CA LYS A 1004 25.98 25.45 15.20
C LYS A 1004 26.81 26.69 14.80
N PRO A 1005 26.33 27.54 13.87
CA PRO A 1005 27.04 28.77 13.52
C PRO A 1005 27.00 29.77 14.67
N THR A 1006 28.08 30.56 14.80
CA THR A 1006 28.23 31.65 15.77
C THR A 1006 28.09 33.04 15.14
N LYS A 1007 28.03 33.11 13.80
CA LYS A 1007 27.94 34.33 13.00
C LYS A 1007 26.60 34.44 12.25
N GLY A 1008 26.43 35.52 11.49
CA GLY A 1008 25.27 35.73 10.62
C GLY A 1008 23.96 35.80 11.40
N THR A 1009 22.93 35.14 10.88
CA THR A 1009 21.63 34.94 11.52
C THR A 1009 21.67 33.97 12.71
N GLY A 1010 22.77 33.24 12.92
CA GLY A 1010 22.88 32.18 13.92
C GLY A 1010 22.10 30.91 13.56
N GLY A 1011 21.75 30.72 12.29
CA GLY A 1011 21.21 29.49 11.73
C GLY A 1011 21.81 29.20 10.34
N VAL A 1012 21.96 27.93 10.00
CA VAL A 1012 22.46 27.45 8.72
C VAL A 1012 21.50 26.45 8.09
N ARG A 1013 21.23 26.65 6.80
CA ARG A 1013 20.41 25.76 5.96
C ARG A 1013 21.24 25.23 4.81
N ASP A 1014 20.69 24.24 4.11
CA ASP A 1014 21.20 23.72 2.85
C ASP A 1014 22.71 23.29 2.90
N PRO A 1015 23.18 22.50 3.90
CA PRO A 1015 24.60 22.23 4.07
C PRO A 1015 25.17 21.23 3.05
N ALA A 1016 26.14 21.69 2.25
CA ALA A 1016 26.82 20.91 1.22
C ALA A 1016 28.25 20.50 1.64
N ILE A 1017 28.51 19.18 1.77
CA ILE A 1017 29.86 18.62 1.99
C ILE A 1017 30.61 18.58 0.65
N ILE A 1018 31.76 19.22 0.58
CA ILE A 1018 32.62 19.30 -0.62
C ILE A 1018 33.90 18.51 -0.36
N GLU A 1019 34.25 17.55 -1.23
CA GLU A 1019 35.58 16.92 -1.24
C GLU A 1019 36.65 17.89 -1.77
N GLY A 1020 37.83 17.89 -1.17
CA GLY A 1020 38.98 18.64 -1.65
C GLY A 1020 39.34 18.32 -3.11
N GLY A 1021 39.68 19.35 -3.87
CA GLY A 1021 40.17 19.25 -5.24
C GLY A 1021 41.69 19.25 -5.35
N GLY A 1022 42.21 18.84 -6.50
CA GLY A 1022 43.65 18.89 -6.80
C GLY A 1022 44.53 18.24 -5.73
N ALA A 1023 45.37 19.04 -5.06
CA ALA A 1023 46.27 18.57 -4.01
C ALA A 1023 45.56 18.21 -2.68
N GLU A 1024 44.36 18.73 -2.44
CA GLU A 1024 43.55 18.50 -1.23
C GLU A 1024 42.71 17.21 -1.28
N LYS A 1025 42.62 16.57 -2.46
CA LYS A 1025 41.75 15.40 -2.66
C LYS A 1025 42.07 14.23 -1.73
N GLY A 1026 41.04 13.67 -1.11
CA GLY A 1026 41.13 12.63 -0.09
C GLY A 1026 41.80 13.04 1.24
N LYS A 1027 42.09 14.34 1.46
CA LYS A 1027 42.81 14.85 2.65
C LYS A 1027 42.08 15.99 3.36
N LYS A 1028 41.20 16.70 2.67
CA LYS A 1028 40.47 17.84 3.19
C LYS A 1028 39.05 17.88 2.63
N TRP A 1029 38.14 18.40 3.43
CA TRP A 1029 36.74 18.58 3.11
C TRP A 1029 36.25 19.93 3.62
N TYR A 1030 35.24 20.47 2.97
CA TYR A 1030 34.56 21.69 3.37
C TYR A 1030 33.07 21.40 3.61
N ILE A 1031 32.43 22.19 4.45
CA ILE A 1031 30.98 22.34 4.45
C ILE A 1031 30.68 23.79 4.13
N VAL A 1032 29.87 24.01 3.09
CA VAL A 1032 29.22 25.31 2.83
C VAL A 1032 27.75 25.24 3.18
N GLY A 1033 27.09 26.38 3.38
CA GLY A 1033 25.66 26.43 3.68
C GLY A 1033 25.09 27.85 3.70
N THR A 1034 23.78 27.96 3.63
CA THR A 1034 23.05 29.24 3.62
C THR A 1034 22.92 29.83 5.00
N ASP A 1035 23.26 31.11 5.14
CA ASP A 1035 23.01 31.91 6.35
C ASP A 1035 21.54 32.34 6.42
N LEU A 1036 20.71 31.52 7.07
CA LEU A 1036 19.28 31.77 7.28
C LEU A 1036 18.72 31.00 8.49
N ASP A 1037 18.44 31.73 9.56
CA ASP A 1037 17.45 31.34 10.56
C ASP A 1037 16.07 31.97 10.22
N ILE A 1038 15.16 31.16 9.66
CA ILE A 1038 13.81 31.61 9.32
C ILE A 1038 12.93 31.90 10.54
N GLY A 1039 13.29 31.41 11.74
CA GLY A 1039 12.60 31.73 12.99
C GLY A 1039 12.85 33.16 13.48
N LYS A 1040 13.86 33.84 12.93
CA LYS A 1040 14.24 35.23 13.28
C LYS A 1040 13.85 36.27 12.23
N THR A 1041 13.15 35.88 11.16
CA THR A 1041 12.80 36.76 10.03
C THR A 1041 11.51 36.28 9.35
N THR A 1042 11.16 36.83 8.18
CA THR A 1042 10.03 36.35 7.35
C THR A 1042 10.52 35.90 5.98
N TRP A 1043 9.74 35.05 5.30
CA TRP A 1043 10.10 34.56 3.96
C TRP A 1043 10.24 35.66 2.90
N ASP A 1044 9.56 36.81 3.05
CA ASP A 1044 9.74 37.96 2.15
C ASP A 1044 10.99 38.78 2.55
N ALA A 1045 11.17 39.09 3.84
CA ALA A 1045 12.36 39.80 4.32
C ALA A 1045 13.67 39.04 4.03
N ALA A 1046 13.69 37.72 4.25
CA ALA A 1046 14.80 36.84 3.93
C ALA A 1046 15.12 36.75 2.42
N GLN A 1047 14.18 37.12 1.55
CA GLN A 1047 14.36 37.16 0.10
C GLN A 1047 14.66 38.57 -0.44
N ARG A 1048 14.33 39.63 0.29
CA ARG A 1048 14.62 41.03 -0.07
C ARG A 1048 15.96 41.49 0.49
N GLN A 1049 16.17 41.23 1.77
CA GLN A 1049 17.25 41.79 2.58
C GLN A 1049 17.99 40.68 3.34
N GLY A 1050 17.92 39.44 2.83
CA GLY A 1050 18.62 38.28 3.38
C GLY A 1050 20.13 38.35 3.22
N SER A 1051 20.83 37.39 3.83
CA SER A 1051 22.28 37.34 3.81
C SER A 1051 22.85 37.28 2.39
N LYS A 1052 24.02 37.87 2.22
CA LYS A 1052 24.82 37.87 0.97
C LYS A 1052 26.01 36.91 1.06
N GLY A 1053 26.11 36.18 2.18
CA GLY A 1053 27.23 35.30 2.46
C GLY A 1053 26.82 33.84 2.56
N ILE A 1054 27.79 32.99 2.27
CA ILE A 1054 27.75 31.55 2.54
C ILE A 1054 28.57 31.26 3.79
N PHE A 1055 28.13 30.33 4.61
CA PHE A 1055 28.98 29.74 5.62
C PHE A 1055 30.06 28.86 4.96
N VAL A 1056 31.21 28.75 5.63
CA VAL A 1056 32.29 27.82 5.30
C VAL A 1056 32.89 27.27 6.59
N TRP A 1057 32.99 25.94 6.69
CA TRP A 1057 33.83 25.22 7.65
C TRP A 1057 34.78 24.28 6.91
N GLU A 1058 35.90 23.93 7.55
CA GLU A 1058 36.90 23.01 6.99
C GLU A 1058 37.31 21.89 7.97
N SER A 1059 37.58 20.72 7.42
CA SER A 1059 37.97 19.48 8.13
C SER A 1059 39.04 18.72 7.33
N THR A 1060 39.91 17.99 8.04
CA THR A 1060 40.91 17.08 7.47
C THR A 1060 40.62 15.61 7.74
N ASP A 1061 39.45 15.29 8.30
CA ASP A 1061 39.06 13.92 8.70
C ASP A 1061 37.54 13.63 8.61
N LEU A 1062 36.71 14.59 8.17
CA LEU A 1062 35.22 14.61 8.23
C LEU A 1062 34.62 14.58 9.65
N VAL A 1063 35.44 14.42 10.68
CA VAL A 1063 35.02 14.17 12.06
C VAL A 1063 35.08 15.44 12.90
N ASN A 1064 36.15 16.22 12.73
CA ASN A 1064 36.42 17.46 13.42
C ASN A 1064 36.30 18.62 12.43
N TRP A 1065 35.37 19.54 12.71
CA TRP A 1065 35.05 20.68 11.87
C TRP A 1065 35.50 21.99 12.52
N SER A 1066 36.08 22.89 11.74
CA SER A 1066 36.77 24.07 12.26
C SER A 1066 36.66 25.28 11.32
N GLY A 1067 37.16 26.43 11.77
CA GLY A 1067 37.42 27.58 10.91
C GLY A 1067 36.19 28.30 10.37
N GLU A 1068 35.11 28.41 11.16
CA GLU A 1068 33.86 29.08 10.75
C GLU A 1068 34.11 30.43 10.07
N ARG A 1069 33.70 30.56 8.81
CA ARG A 1069 33.64 31.80 8.04
C ARG A 1069 32.21 32.03 7.57
N LEU A 1070 31.81 33.30 7.51
CA LEU A 1070 30.68 33.76 6.71
C LEU A 1070 31.29 34.65 5.63
N VAL A 1071 31.33 34.17 4.39
CA VAL A 1071 32.01 34.85 3.27
C VAL A 1071 30.96 35.46 2.37
N VAL A 1072 30.97 36.78 2.22
CA VAL A 1072 30.10 37.50 1.28
C VAL A 1072 30.55 37.20 -0.15
N VAL A 1073 29.64 36.63 -0.95
CA VAL A 1073 29.93 36.18 -2.34
C VAL A 1073 29.12 36.93 -3.39
N GLU A 1074 28.13 37.73 -2.99
CA GLU A 1074 27.28 38.50 -3.90
C GLU A 1074 27.12 39.97 -3.47
N ASN A 1075 26.88 40.84 -4.44
CA ASN A 1075 26.82 42.29 -4.26
C ASN A 1075 25.50 42.79 -3.64
N SER A 1076 25.44 44.09 -3.33
CA SER A 1076 24.31 44.71 -2.63
C SER A 1076 22.97 44.65 -3.37
N SER A 1077 22.94 44.55 -4.71
CA SER A 1077 21.69 44.49 -5.51
C SER A 1077 20.95 43.14 -5.44
N ALA A 1078 21.52 42.13 -4.79
CA ALA A 1078 20.89 40.83 -4.60
C ALA A 1078 19.86 40.83 -3.46
N GLY A 1079 18.81 40.02 -3.58
CA GLY A 1079 17.85 39.75 -2.53
C GLY A 1079 18.44 38.86 -1.42
N MET A 1080 19.11 37.78 -1.80
CA MET A 1080 19.62 36.73 -0.91
C MET A 1080 20.73 35.89 -1.59
N VAL A 1081 21.37 34.99 -0.82
CA VAL A 1081 22.32 33.97 -1.31
C VAL A 1081 21.93 32.62 -0.69
N TRP A 1082 21.24 31.78 -1.44
CA TRP A 1082 20.62 30.52 -0.97
C TRP A 1082 21.14 29.28 -1.70
N ALA A 1083 20.99 28.10 -1.09
CA ALA A 1083 21.37 26.79 -1.65
C ALA A 1083 22.80 26.71 -2.26
N PRO A 1084 23.88 26.98 -1.50
CA PRO A 1084 25.23 26.92 -2.01
C PRO A 1084 25.77 25.48 -2.10
N GLU A 1085 26.26 25.10 -3.27
CA GLU A 1085 27.16 23.94 -3.42
C GLU A 1085 28.44 24.34 -4.16
N ALA A 1086 29.39 23.41 -4.27
CA ALA A 1086 30.61 23.59 -5.03
C ALA A 1086 31.07 22.31 -5.75
N ILE A 1087 31.67 22.49 -6.92
CA ILE A 1087 32.26 21.42 -7.73
C ILE A 1087 33.67 21.81 -8.18
N TRP A 1088 34.62 20.89 -8.10
CA TRP A 1088 35.97 21.13 -8.60
C TRP A 1088 36.00 21.14 -10.13
N ASP A 1089 36.56 22.20 -10.73
CA ASP A 1089 36.83 22.30 -12.17
C ASP A 1089 38.33 22.03 -12.44
N PRO A 1090 38.69 20.84 -13.00
CA PRO A 1090 40.07 20.51 -13.35
C PRO A 1090 40.67 21.42 -14.43
N SER A 1091 39.86 22.09 -15.25
CA SER A 1091 40.32 23.02 -16.30
C SER A 1091 40.73 24.39 -15.76
N LYS A 1092 40.30 24.73 -14.54
CA LYS A 1092 40.68 25.95 -13.82
C LYS A 1092 41.63 25.70 -12.66
N GLY A 1093 41.62 24.50 -12.09
CA GLY A 1093 42.31 24.23 -10.83
C GLY A 1093 41.65 24.96 -9.65
N GLN A 1094 40.33 25.13 -9.71
CA GLN A 1094 39.52 25.89 -8.75
C GLN A 1094 38.16 25.21 -8.55
N TYR A 1095 37.52 25.49 -7.42
CA TYR A 1095 36.12 25.13 -7.19
C TYR A 1095 35.22 26.17 -7.86
N LEU A 1096 34.28 25.73 -8.68
CA LEU A 1096 33.10 26.50 -9.05
C LEU A 1096 32.11 26.39 -7.88
N VAL A 1097 31.81 27.50 -7.23
CA VAL A 1097 30.80 27.59 -6.15
C VAL A 1097 29.58 28.30 -6.72
N HIS A 1098 28.39 27.73 -6.54
CA HIS A 1098 27.15 28.27 -7.09
C HIS A 1098 26.06 28.40 -6.04
N TRP A 1099 25.14 29.35 -6.21
CA TRP A 1099 24.04 29.65 -5.30
C TRP A 1099 22.87 30.31 -6.05
N ALA A 1100 21.68 30.28 -5.49
CA ALA A 1100 20.52 31.02 -5.99
C ALA A 1100 20.47 32.45 -5.45
N SER A 1101 20.04 33.38 -6.30
CA SER A 1101 19.80 34.78 -5.97
C SER A 1101 18.79 35.40 -6.93
N LYS A 1102 18.08 36.44 -6.49
CA LYS A 1102 17.30 37.35 -7.35
C LYS A 1102 17.77 38.78 -7.17
N PHE A 1103 17.55 39.64 -8.16
CA PHE A 1103 18.16 40.97 -8.18
C PHE A 1103 17.12 42.09 -8.26
N TYR A 1104 17.48 43.23 -7.68
CA TYR A 1104 16.72 44.47 -7.71
C TYR A 1104 17.43 45.49 -8.63
N PRO A 1105 16.68 46.37 -9.32
CA PRO A 1105 17.28 47.42 -10.13
C PRO A 1105 18.03 48.42 -9.23
N SER A 1106 19.10 49.04 -9.74
CA SER A 1106 19.89 50.04 -9.00
C SER A 1106 19.09 51.30 -8.60
N SER A 1107 17.90 51.49 -9.17
CA SER A 1107 16.93 52.52 -8.77
C SER A 1107 16.10 52.18 -7.53
N ASP A 1108 16.16 50.94 -7.03
CA ASP A 1108 15.50 50.48 -5.80
C ASP A 1108 16.54 49.89 -4.82
N PRO A 1109 17.46 50.70 -4.28
CA PRO A 1109 18.52 50.22 -3.37
C PRO A 1109 17.99 49.72 -2.00
N ASN A 1110 16.68 49.82 -1.76
CA ASN A 1110 16.02 49.34 -0.54
C ASN A 1110 15.26 48.02 -0.76
N HIS A 1111 15.21 47.51 -1.99
CA HIS A 1111 14.56 46.26 -2.40
C HIS A 1111 13.04 46.23 -2.11
N THR A 1112 12.40 47.38 -2.27
CA THR A 1112 10.97 47.63 -1.99
C THR A 1112 10.04 47.21 -3.13
N GLY A 1113 10.53 47.23 -4.38
CA GLY A 1113 9.76 46.92 -5.58
C GLY A 1113 9.65 45.42 -5.88
N ALA A 1114 9.37 45.10 -7.14
CA ALA A 1114 9.43 43.74 -7.65
C ALA A 1114 10.89 43.34 -8.00
N PRO A 1115 11.41 42.21 -7.49
CA PRO A 1115 12.67 41.66 -7.97
C PRO A 1115 12.52 41.10 -9.40
N GLY A 1116 13.65 40.92 -10.07
CA GLY A 1116 13.74 39.98 -11.20
C GLY A 1116 13.57 38.51 -10.75
N PRO A 1117 13.55 37.55 -11.69
CA PRO A 1117 13.49 36.13 -11.37
C PRO A 1117 14.69 35.65 -10.52
N ILE A 1118 14.50 34.52 -9.82
CA ILE A 1118 15.61 33.81 -9.18
C ILE A 1118 16.46 33.11 -10.26
N VAL A 1119 17.75 33.41 -10.27
CA VAL A 1119 18.76 32.85 -11.17
C VAL A 1119 19.86 32.17 -10.36
N ILE A 1120 20.54 31.19 -10.96
CA ILE A 1120 21.73 30.60 -10.36
C ILE A 1120 22.96 31.44 -10.73
N ARG A 1121 23.70 31.81 -9.70
CA ARG A 1121 24.93 32.59 -9.72
C ARG A 1121 26.12 31.69 -9.40
N TYR A 1122 27.32 32.10 -9.78
CA TYR A 1122 28.54 31.38 -9.44
C TYR A 1122 29.76 32.30 -9.29
N ALA A 1123 30.77 31.82 -8.58
CA ALA A 1123 32.12 32.35 -8.58
C ALA A 1123 33.15 31.21 -8.45
N TYR A 1124 34.39 31.46 -8.87
CA TYR A 1124 35.51 30.54 -8.64
C TYR A 1124 36.26 30.89 -7.36
N THR A 1125 36.69 29.87 -6.61
CA THR A 1125 37.62 29.99 -5.48
C THR A 1125 38.63 28.84 -5.49
N SER A 1126 39.80 29.04 -4.89
CA SER A 1126 40.77 27.98 -4.61
C SER A 1126 40.82 27.56 -3.13
N ASP A 1127 40.18 28.31 -2.23
CA ASP A 1127 40.39 28.21 -0.77
C ASP A 1127 39.13 28.45 0.09
N PHE A 1128 37.99 28.76 -0.53
CA PHE A 1128 36.76 29.21 0.13
C PHE A 1128 36.99 30.41 1.08
N ARG A 1129 37.83 31.36 0.64
CA ARG A 1129 38.06 32.66 1.29
C ARG A 1129 38.09 33.78 0.26
N THR A 1130 38.83 33.59 -0.84
CA THR A 1130 38.88 34.54 -1.96
C THR A 1130 38.08 33.98 -3.14
N PHE A 1131 37.15 34.80 -3.64
CA PHE A 1131 36.24 34.45 -4.73
C PHE A 1131 36.43 35.40 -5.91
N SER A 1132 36.21 34.92 -7.14
CA SER A 1132 36.05 35.79 -8.30
C SER A 1132 34.82 36.68 -8.16
N ALA A 1133 34.74 37.75 -8.97
CA ALA A 1133 33.48 38.47 -9.13
C ALA A 1133 32.35 37.50 -9.55
N PRO A 1134 31.14 37.62 -8.98
CA PRO A 1134 30.06 36.66 -9.23
C PRO A 1134 29.39 36.89 -10.60
N GLN A 1135 29.13 35.80 -11.30
CA GLN A 1135 28.53 35.78 -12.63
C GLN A 1135 27.26 34.91 -12.66
N THR A 1136 26.40 35.09 -13.67
CA THR A 1136 25.21 34.27 -13.84
C THR A 1136 25.59 32.96 -14.52
N TYR A 1137 25.23 31.83 -13.90
CA TYR A 1137 25.44 30.49 -14.44
C TYR A 1137 24.19 29.98 -15.17
N ILE A 1138 23.00 30.21 -14.60
CA ILE A 1138 21.73 29.77 -15.18
C ILE A 1138 20.70 30.87 -14.98
N ASP A 1139 20.28 31.46 -16.10
CA ASP A 1139 19.04 32.22 -16.20
C ASP A 1139 18.05 31.42 -17.05
N LYS A 1140 16.81 31.28 -16.58
CA LYS A 1140 15.68 30.65 -17.29
C LYS A 1140 14.42 31.53 -17.23
N SER A 1141 14.60 32.85 -17.04
CA SER A 1141 13.56 33.88 -17.00
C SER A 1141 12.47 33.65 -18.06
N PRO A 1142 11.17 33.68 -17.69
CA PRO A 1142 10.63 34.07 -16.37
C PRO A 1142 10.67 32.98 -15.29
N THR A 1143 11.22 31.79 -15.58
CA THR A 1143 11.30 30.67 -14.62
C THR A 1143 12.29 30.96 -13.50
N ASN A 1144 11.81 30.95 -12.26
CA ASN A 1144 12.63 31.04 -11.06
C ASN A 1144 13.33 29.70 -10.79
N ILE A 1145 14.65 29.70 -10.71
CA ILE A 1145 15.47 28.53 -10.36
C ILE A 1145 16.15 28.80 -9.01
N ILE A 1146 15.78 28.04 -7.97
CA ILE A 1146 16.21 28.30 -6.57
C ILE A 1146 17.17 27.25 -6.00
N ASP A 1147 17.22 26.04 -6.56
CA ASP A 1147 18.20 25.01 -6.19
C ASP A 1147 18.89 24.44 -7.44
N LEU A 1148 20.16 24.08 -7.28
CA LEU A 1148 20.99 23.39 -8.27
C LEU A 1148 21.87 22.38 -7.54
N ASN A 1149 21.97 21.16 -8.09
CA ASN A 1149 22.97 20.17 -7.70
C ASN A 1149 23.60 19.53 -8.96
N ILE A 1150 24.92 19.30 -8.95
CA ILE A 1150 25.67 18.82 -10.14
C ILE A 1150 26.35 17.47 -9.87
N LEU A 1151 26.03 16.49 -10.70
CA LEU A 1151 26.54 15.12 -10.65
C LEU A 1151 27.50 14.85 -11.82
N PRO A 1152 28.81 14.66 -11.57
CA PRO A 1152 29.73 14.14 -12.58
C PRO A 1152 29.31 12.74 -13.03
N THR A 1153 29.22 12.50 -14.34
CA THR A 1153 28.87 11.19 -14.92
C THR A 1153 30.10 10.43 -15.45
N SER A 1154 31.23 11.12 -15.58
CA SER A 1154 32.48 10.61 -16.13
C SER A 1154 33.68 11.24 -15.42
N SER A 1155 34.81 10.52 -15.40
CA SER A 1155 36.07 11.00 -14.80
C SER A 1155 36.89 11.91 -15.71
N ASP A 1156 36.36 12.30 -16.88
CA ASP A 1156 37.05 13.12 -17.88
C ASP A 1156 36.81 14.64 -17.71
N GLY A 1157 35.95 15.03 -16.76
CA GLY A 1157 35.59 16.42 -16.49
C GLY A 1157 34.71 17.07 -17.56
N LYS A 1158 34.05 16.29 -18.44
CA LYS A 1158 33.22 16.82 -19.54
C LYS A 1158 31.75 16.44 -19.46
N SER A 1159 31.41 15.27 -18.92
CA SER A 1159 30.01 14.82 -18.87
C SER A 1159 29.39 14.94 -17.49
N PHE A 1160 28.31 15.72 -17.41
CA PHE A 1160 27.63 16.08 -16.17
C PHE A 1160 26.11 15.98 -16.33
N VAL A 1161 25.45 15.60 -15.24
CA VAL A 1161 24.01 15.75 -15.03
C VAL A 1161 23.82 16.87 -14.02
N ARG A 1162 22.81 17.73 -14.20
CA ARG A 1162 22.42 18.72 -13.19
C ARG A 1162 20.95 18.63 -12.86
N PHE A 1163 20.66 18.66 -11.57
CA PHE A 1163 19.31 18.67 -11.01
C PHE A 1163 18.93 20.12 -10.73
N LEU A 1164 17.80 20.53 -11.26
CA LEU A 1164 17.32 21.90 -11.24
C LEU A 1164 15.93 21.95 -10.64
N LYS A 1165 15.76 22.87 -9.70
CA LYS A 1165 14.47 23.18 -9.09
C LYS A 1165 13.81 24.33 -9.84
N ASP A 1166 12.64 24.07 -10.41
CA ASP A 1166 11.70 25.10 -10.83
C ASP A 1166 10.85 25.53 -9.62
N GLU A 1167 11.07 26.77 -9.17
CA GLU A 1167 10.36 27.34 -8.03
C GLU A 1167 9.04 28.04 -8.42
N SER A 1168 8.78 28.18 -9.71
CA SER A 1168 7.54 28.72 -10.27
C SER A 1168 6.48 27.61 -10.37
N LEU A 1169 6.89 26.42 -10.81
CA LEU A 1169 6.03 25.23 -10.95
C LEU A 1169 6.14 24.25 -9.77
N LYS A 1170 7.05 24.49 -8.81
CA LYS A 1170 7.39 23.59 -7.68
C LYS A 1170 7.83 22.20 -8.14
N THR A 1171 8.66 22.10 -9.17
CA THR A 1171 9.14 20.80 -9.72
C THR A 1171 10.65 20.69 -9.67
N VAL A 1172 11.18 19.47 -9.67
CA VAL A 1172 12.60 19.20 -9.93
C VAL A 1172 12.74 18.46 -11.26
N PHE A 1173 13.74 18.84 -12.06
CA PHE A 1173 14.05 18.24 -13.35
C PHE A 1173 15.57 18.11 -13.55
N VAL A 1174 15.97 17.33 -14.57
CA VAL A 1174 17.36 17.09 -14.96
C VAL A 1174 17.68 17.68 -16.33
N GLU A 1175 18.89 18.26 -16.43
CA GLU A 1175 19.58 18.55 -17.69
C GLU A 1175 20.92 17.82 -17.76
N VAL A 1176 21.39 17.51 -18.97
CA VAL A 1176 22.63 16.78 -19.24
C VAL A 1176 23.54 17.61 -20.16
N SER A 1177 24.83 17.61 -19.88
CA SER A 1177 25.89 18.14 -20.76
C SER A 1177 26.98 17.08 -20.94
N THR A 1178 27.50 16.94 -22.16
CA THR A 1178 28.71 16.17 -22.49
C THR A 1178 29.88 17.08 -22.93
N THR A 1179 29.72 18.39 -22.75
CA THR A 1179 30.63 19.43 -23.29
C THR A 1179 31.18 20.35 -22.19
N GLY A 1180 31.16 19.90 -20.93
CA GLY A 1180 31.65 20.63 -19.76
C GLY A 1180 30.56 21.37 -18.98
N LEU A 1181 30.95 21.97 -17.85
CA LEU A 1181 30.06 22.74 -16.97
C LEU A 1181 29.41 23.93 -17.69
N PHE A 1182 30.15 24.62 -18.56
CA PHE A 1182 29.66 25.72 -19.41
C PHE A 1182 29.29 25.26 -20.83
N GLY A 1183 29.10 23.95 -21.01
CA GLY A 1183 28.73 23.34 -22.28
C GLY A 1183 27.26 23.49 -22.65
N THR A 1184 26.85 22.84 -23.73
CA THR A 1184 25.45 22.75 -24.15
C THR A 1184 24.69 21.80 -23.23
N TRP A 1185 23.74 22.34 -22.46
CA TRP A 1185 22.85 21.59 -21.58
C TRP A 1185 21.52 21.27 -22.28
N THR A 1186 21.09 20.01 -22.22
CA THR A 1186 19.83 19.53 -22.81
C THR A 1186 18.94 18.91 -21.74
N ARG A 1187 17.63 19.20 -21.73
CA ARG A 1187 16.63 18.59 -20.82
C ARG A 1187 16.03 17.32 -21.46
N PRO A 1188 16.36 16.09 -21.01
CA PRO A 1188 15.86 14.87 -21.65
C PRO A 1188 14.34 14.75 -21.47
N GLY A 1189 13.63 14.56 -22.57
CA GLY A 1189 12.15 14.59 -22.61
C GLY A 1189 11.53 15.97 -22.87
N GLY A 1190 12.34 17.04 -23.01
CA GLY A 1190 11.86 18.38 -23.35
C GLY A 1190 11.47 19.23 -22.13
N SER A 1191 10.93 20.42 -22.40
CA SER A 1191 10.69 21.49 -21.41
C SER A 1191 9.68 21.15 -20.30
N SER A 1192 8.78 20.18 -20.53
CA SER A 1192 7.80 19.71 -19.55
C SER A 1192 8.27 18.51 -18.73
N ALA A 1193 9.34 17.82 -19.12
CA ALA A 1193 9.76 16.58 -18.47
C ALA A 1193 10.41 16.87 -17.11
N ILE A 1194 9.82 16.35 -16.03
CA ILE A 1194 10.25 16.52 -14.63
C ILE A 1194 10.56 15.16 -14.00
N ILE A 1195 11.30 15.18 -12.90
CA ILE A 1195 11.45 14.04 -11.98
C ILE A 1195 10.22 13.94 -11.08
N GLN A 1196 9.85 15.05 -10.44
CA GLN A 1196 8.79 15.10 -9.42
C GLN A 1196 8.27 16.52 -9.22
N SER A 1197 7.02 16.64 -8.78
CA SER A 1197 6.35 17.88 -8.37
C SER A 1197 6.19 17.97 -6.84
N SER A 1198 5.96 19.18 -6.32
CA SER A 1198 5.86 19.48 -4.88
C SER A 1198 7.14 19.17 -4.09
N VAL A 1199 8.29 19.33 -4.74
CA VAL A 1199 9.63 19.08 -4.18
C VAL A 1199 10.60 20.23 -4.34
N GLU A 1200 11.65 20.22 -3.52
CA GLU A 1200 12.80 21.14 -3.49
C GLU A 1200 14.11 20.41 -3.13
N GLY A 1201 15.23 21.13 -3.18
CA GLY A 1201 16.53 20.74 -2.67
C GLY A 1201 17.09 19.40 -3.15
N PRO A 1202 17.27 19.17 -4.47
CA PRO A 1202 17.76 17.90 -4.98
C PRO A 1202 19.22 17.63 -4.56
N ALA A 1203 19.48 16.53 -3.88
CA ALA A 1203 20.85 16.12 -3.50
C ALA A 1203 21.19 14.76 -4.10
N SER A 1204 22.01 14.74 -5.16
CA SER A 1204 22.31 13.51 -5.91
C SER A 1204 23.71 12.94 -5.65
N PHE A 1205 23.82 11.61 -5.76
CA PHE A 1205 25.04 10.86 -5.53
C PHE A 1205 24.99 9.48 -6.22
N TRP A 1206 26.14 8.82 -6.34
CA TRP A 1206 26.26 7.51 -7.02
C TRP A 1206 26.16 6.32 -6.06
N ASP A 1207 25.71 5.19 -6.59
CA ASP A 1207 25.67 3.93 -5.85
C ASP A 1207 27.07 3.28 -5.77
N ASN A 1208 27.52 2.96 -4.55
CA ASN A 1208 28.84 2.38 -4.30
C ASN A 1208 28.92 0.90 -4.75
N GLN A 1209 27.78 0.22 -4.90
CA GLN A 1209 27.69 -1.23 -5.15
C GLN A 1209 27.15 -1.55 -6.55
N VAL A 1210 26.28 -0.71 -7.12
CA VAL A 1210 25.60 -0.94 -8.40
C VAL A 1210 26.05 0.07 -9.45
N ALA A 1211 26.98 -0.33 -10.31
CA ALA A 1211 27.52 0.55 -11.36
C ALA A 1211 26.42 1.14 -12.25
N GLY A 1212 26.48 2.44 -12.54
CA GLY A 1212 25.47 3.17 -13.32
C GLY A 1212 24.15 3.47 -12.59
N ARG A 1213 23.98 3.04 -11.33
CA ARG A 1213 22.84 3.48 -10.49
C ARG A 1213 23.20 4.79 -9.77
N ALA A 1214 22.30 5.77 -9.86
CA ALA A 1214 22.37 6.99 -9.07
C ALA A 1214 21.17 7.12 -8.13
N HIS A 1215 21.36 7.90 -7.08
CA HIS A 1215 20.36 8.29 -6.11
C HIS A 1215 20.19 9.81 -6.12
N VAL A 1216 18.99 10.30 -5.84
CA VAL A 1216 18.74 11.71 -5.54
C VAL A 1216 17.77 11.80 -4.37
N LEU A 1217 18.11 12.59 -3.35
CA LEU A 1217 17.18 12.95 -2.30
C LEU A 1217 16.36 14.15 -2.78
N LEU A 1218 15.04 14.11 -2.63
CA LEU A 1218 14.13 15.22 -2.94
C LEU A 1218 13.37 15.61 -1.67
N ASP A 1219 13.44 16.88 -1.29
CA ASP A 1219 12.79 17.42 -0.10
C ASP A 1219 11.34 17.80 -0.42
N PHE A 1220 10.38 17.53 0.47
CA PHE A 1220 8.94 17.67 0.18
C PHE A 1220 8.29 18.80 0.97
N TYR A 1221 7.58 19.69 0.27
CA TYR A 1221 6.83 20.79 0.89
C TYR A 1221 5.80 20.29 1.90
N GLY A 1222 5.79 20.92 3.08
CA GLY A 1222 4.80 20.67 4.13
C GLY A 1222 4.80 19.24 4.70
N ALA A 1223 5.80 18.42 4.36
CA ALA A 1223 5.84 17.00 4.68
C ALA A 1223 7.05 16.65 5.57
N ASP A 1224 7.29 15.35 5.75
CA ASP A 1224 8.32 14.76 6.60
C ASP A 1224 9.75 14.81 6.02
N GLY A 1225 10.04 15.84 5.23
CA GLY A 1225 11.36 16.14 4.68
C GLY A 1225 11.81 15.22 3.53
N TYR A 1226 13.10 14.95 3.48
CA TYR A 1226 13.79 14.24 2.39
C TYR A 1226 13.24 12.84 2.10
N ARG A 1227 13.20 12.53 0.80
CA ARG A 1227 12.83 11.22 0.25
C ARG A 1227 13.84 10.78 -0.83
N PRO A 1228 14.52 9.63 -0.68
CA PRO A 1228 15.40 9.09 -1.71
C PRO A 1228 14.62 8.60 -2.94
N TYR A 1229 15.19 8.81 -4.11
CA TYR A 1229 14.81 8.25 -5.41
C TYR A 1229 16.05 7.63 -6.05
N GLU A 1230 15.88 6.55 -6.82
CA GLU A 1230 16.94 5.90 -7.58
C GLU A 1230 16.61 5.80 -9.07
N THR A 1231 17.66 5.75 -9.89
CA THR A 1231 17.57 5.47 -11.34
C THR A 1231 18.74 4.62 -11.81
N GLY A 1232 18.51 3.81 -12.85
CA GLY A 1232 19.58 3.22 -13.68
C GLY A 1232 19.90 4.04 -14.94
N ASN A 1233 19.26 5.19 -15.12
CA ASN A 1233 19.50 6.13 -16.23
C ASN A 1233 19.34 7.57 -15.72
N VAL A 1234 20.46 8.22 -15.41
CA VAL A 1234 20.51 9.63 -14.98
C VAL A 1234 20.13 10.61 -16.09
N ALA A 1235 20.23 10.23 -17.36
CA ALA A 1235 19.85 11.05 -18.51
C ALA A 1235 18.36 10.91 -18.88
N SER A 1236 17.50 10.61 -17.90
CA SER A 1236 16.05 10.62 -18.06
C SER A 1236 15.39 11.37 -16.90
N ASN A 1237 14.43 12.24 -17.22
CA ASN A 1237 13.54 12.84 -16.22
C ASN A 1237 12.52 11.83 -15.69
N SER A 1238 11.96 10.96 -16.56
CA SER A 1238 10.93 9.98 -16.20
C SER A 1238 11.47 8.64 -15.66
N GLY A 1239 12.80 8.49 -15.54
CA GLY A 1239 13.45 7.25 -15.11
C GLY A 1239 13.59 7.05 -13.60
N TRP A 1240 13.28 8.07 -12.80
CA TRP A 1240 13.53 8.07 -11.35
C TRP A 1240 12.37 7.46 -10.58
N THR A 1241 12.68 6.51 -9.70
CA THR A 1241 11.70 5.79 -8.87
C THR A 1241 11.95 6.05 -7.39
N ALA A 1242 10.89 6.29 -6.61
CA ALA A 1242 11.03 6.53 -5.17
C ALA A 1242 11.57 5.28 -4.46
N SER A 1243 12.69 5.43 -3.76
CA SER A 1243 13.37 4.33 -3.07
C SER A 1243 12.74 4.04 -1.71
N SER A 1244 13.15 2.94 -1.06
CA SER A 1244 12.65 2.60 0.28
C SER A 1244 13.02 3.67 1.31
N ARG A 1245 12.05 4.06 2.14
CA ARG A 1245 12.23 4.97 3.28
C ARG A 1245 12.28 4.25 4.63
N THR A 1246 12.14 2.92 4.67
CA THR A 1246 12.05 2.12 5.91
C THR A 1246 13.24 2.29 6.85
N GLY A 1247 14.41 2.68 6.33
CA GLY A 1247 15.59 2.98 7.13
C GLY A 1247 16.11 4.41 6.96
N PHE A 1248 15.37 5.30 6.28
CA PHE A 1248 15.79 6.68 6.01
C PHE A 1248 15.14 7.63 7.04
N PRO A 1249 15.89 8.52 7.73
CA PRO A 1249 15.32 9.39 8.77
C PRO A 1249 14.33 10.43 8.21
N SER A 1250 13.24 10.64 8.94
CA SER A 1250 12.24 11.70 8.67
C SER A 1250 12.67 13.06 9.24
N GLY A 1251 12.19 14.15 8.64
CA GLY A 1251 12.40 15.52 9.13
C GLY A 1251 13.71 16.18 8.68
N LEU A 1252 14.60 15.42 8.04
CA LEU A 1252 15.78 15.94 7.34
C LEU A 1252 15.35 16.87 6.22
N ARG A 1253 15.89 18.08 6.18
CA ARG A 1253 15.67 19.06 5.11
C ARG A 1253 16.94 19.20 4.24
N HIS A 1254 16.79 19.89 3.11
CA HIS A 1254 17.80 20.18 2.08
C HIS A 1254 19.27 20.18 2.57
N GLY A 1255 20.16 19.46 1.87
CA GLY A 1255 21.53 19.19 2.27
C GLY A 1255 22.27 18.32 1.25
N SER A 1256 23.19 17.45 1.67
CA SER A 1256 24.10 16.72 0.77
C SER A 1256 24.47 15.32 1.24
N VAL A 1257 25.04 14.50 0.34
CA VAL A 1257 25.54 13.14 0.62
C VAL A 1257 26.90 12.90 -0.03
N LEU A 1258 27.89 12.51 0.77
CA LEU A 1258 29.24 12.14 0.34
C LEU A 1258 29.48 10.63 0.57
N PRO A 1259 29.84 9.82 -0.44
CA PRO A 1259 30.24 8.43 -0.24
C PRO A 1259 31.65 8.35 0.38
N ILE A 1260 31.87 7.38 1.28
CA ILE A 1260 33.08 7.27 2.12
C ILE A 1260 33.61 5.84 2.25
N ASN A 1261 34.92 5.73 2.49
CA ASN A 1261 35.61 4.46 2.77
C ASN A 1261 35.48 4.00 4.24
N GLN A 1262 35.88 2.75 4.51
CA GLN A 1262 35.88 2.14 5.85
C GLN A 1262 36.57 3.00 6.91
N THR A 1263 37.74 3.57 6.62
CA THR A 1263 38.53 4.37 7.57
C THR A 1263 37.77 5.60 8.08
N LEU A 1264 37.11 6.32 7.18
CA LEU A 1264 36.28 7.49 7.50
C LEU A 1264 34.98 7.05 8.21
N TYR A 1265 34.35 5.98 7.71
CA TYR A 1265 33.13 5.40 8.30
C TYR A 1265 33.34 5.02 9.78
N ASP A 1266 34.46 4.37 10.09
CA ASP A 1266 34.83 3.97 11.46
C ASP A 1266 35.30 5.15 12.32
N ALA A 1267 35.88 6.20 11.73
CA ALA A 1267 36.25 7.41 12.47
C ALA A 1267 35.00 8.19 12.90
N LEU A 1268 34.04 8.38 11.98
CA LEU A 1268 32.73 9.00 12.25
C LEU A 1268 31.95 8.16 13.28
N GLY A 1269 31.88 6.84 13.09
CA GLY A 1269 31.23 5.93 14.03
C GLY A 1269 31.84 5.95 15.44
N ARG A 1270 33.17 6.00 15.58
CA ARG A 1270 33.82 6.06 16.90
C ARG A 1270 33.70 7.40 17.61
N ARG A 1271 33.59 8.52 16.88
CA ARG A 1271 33.49 9.86 17.48
C ARG A 1271 32.06 10.25 17.84
N TRP A 1272 31.08 9.78 17.07
CA TRP A 1272 29.73 10.31 17.06
C TRP A 1272 28.62 9.24 16.89
N GLY A 1273 28.93 7.96 16.68
CA GLY A 1273 27.97 6.92 16.27
C GLY A 1273 27.35 6.09 17.38
#